data_AF-A0A098MA76-F1
#
_entry.id   AF-A0A098MA76-F1
#
_cell.length_a   1.000
_cell.length_b   1.000
_cell.length_c   1.000
_cell.angle_alpha   90.00
_cell.angle_beta   90.00
_cell.angle_gamma   90.00
#
_symmetry.space_group_name_H-M   'P 1'
#
loop_
_entity.id
_entity.type
_entity.pdbx_description
1 polymer ?
#
loop_
_entity_poly.entity_id
_entity_poly.type
_entity_poly.pdbx_seq_one_letter_code
_entity_poly.pdbx_strand_id
1 'polypeptide(L)'
;MITTNKRITALVLFLLLLFVFPVSGAFAAGNLVQNPGFEEGDSNSPSNWTRDAWIAGDDSGQISVQSEEVHSGSKAAMIENLEPNHLKWIQDIKAQSGSYYKISGWVKVVSTEGDGTGANILPVGIGSGYPSVVDTAGDWQYLEFFGQTGPEQTEFGIGASLGGYSSLIKGKAYFDDLSVELLEAAPVGKDIISLDSGAAAQDASSQDPAAAPHKISPAKLLLISSLFTIMFVYFYNRAFRSKGLLDQPEVIYQRWLVVAMGAALILRIWIGITAQGYENDMNTFIAWGQRMLDLGPGNFYQKGYFADYPPGYLYVLYLLSFIKGVFGFAHGSAGETLLFKLPAILSDLVLGYLIFRIGRKKIGSGLAVGLMLLFLFNPAVLINSAAWGQADSFFLIFLLMSIRGAVDKAFVRSAIFFALAVLIKPQALIFTPVLLFAFYHHRAWKQLAVGALYGMGTFILLAVPFFWNNGGLGGIIRLYKSTLSSYPYSSVNAFNLYALTDPLWSSLDTTWLGITYRIWGFIFILVAVAVAVLFSFAKERLDLSKSYYIGMVLIVVVFVLGTKMHERYLFPVVILCLFSFIESRDRRFLTLFLGFSLTQYINVGYTLAHLNAGNNPGSDGIVLITAITNLGLLLYMLYIGYHVYIRKEPKLLLPQYTAAEKTAEDLSIIEDIRPFAENGRGSRFKLQRKDWIGIILITAIYAALALFHLGSTKSPETLWEPSAKGESFYIDLGESKQLERVNIFGGVGTGKFQLEFSQTPDTWSTPLDVNEDVGNVFVWKSQPLNVAARYMKLTVNSPGFALHEMALYAQGGGRTPLPITSVVPDAQVVSKQGSPTHLFDEQSLIPAYSGFMNGTYFDEIYHARTAYEYTHGIVPYENTHPPLGKLLIAIGMELFGVNPFGWRIIGTLFGIAMLPLIYIMALRLFGKSRYAVLAAGLFALDFMHFTQTRISTIDVYGVFFIMLMFYFMQRYFTMNFYLVPLRKTLVPLFWSGLFFGIGVASKWIVLYGGAGLAIMLALVLFERHKQYRAAKRVLVEGKLSDQELKHASQGAVKVFWKNTTLTLLSCIVFFVLIPVLVYSLSFIPVLTPTTEGYTLKGLVDAQKNMYNYHSQLVATHPFASSWWQWPFMKRPVWFYSGGEGLPAGKVTSIVTLGNPLIWWVGIFAVLGALWLSIKRKDKSLYMIWIAFFSQFVPWMLVPRETFLYHYFAMVPFLILSLVYMMKLLDGKHPKSRYIRYIFMGLAVLLFIAFYPVLSGMEVNGDYVKYFLRWFPTWVF
;
A
#
# COMPACT_ATOMS: atom_id res chain seq x y z
N MET A 1 -15.98 -37.01 -28.31
CA MET A 1 -16.66 -36.08 -27.37
C MET A 1 -16.31 -36.29 -25.90
N ILE A 2 -15.63 -37.37 -25.48
CA ILE A 2 -15.37 -37.69 -24.06
C ILE A 2 -14.19 -36.90 -23.44
N THR A 3 -13.32 -36.30 -24.24
CA THR A 3 -12.08 -35.64 -23.77
C THR A 3 -12.25 -34.20 -23.27
N THR A 4 -13.35 -33.52 -23.59
CA THR A 4 -13.53 -32.10 -23.25
C THR A 4 -14.04 -31.89 -21.81
N ASN A 5 -14.84 -32.82 -21.27
CA ASN A 5 -15.38 -32.72 -19.91
C ASN A 5 -14.31 -32.87 -18.82
N LYS A 6 -13.28 -33.72 -19.02
CA LYS A 6 -12.21 -33.90 -18.04
C LYS A 6 -11.40 -32.62 -17.77
N ARG A 7 -11.23 -31.75 -18.78
CA ARG A 7 -10.43 -30.52 -18.65
C ARG A 7 -11.13 -29.43 -17.85
N ILE A 8 -12.46 -29.34 -17.94
CA ILE A 8 -13.24 -28.35 -17.18
C ILE A 8 -13.32 -28.77 -15.71
N THR A 9 -13.59 -30.05 -15.45
CA THR A 9 -13.59 -30.59 -14.09
C THR A 9 -12.21 -30.49 -13.44
N ALA A 10 -11.13 -30.80 -14.18
CA ALA A 10 -9.76 -30.66 -13.68
C ALA A 10 -9.37 -29.19 -13.41
N LEU A 11 -9.83 -28.24 -14.23
CA LEU A 11 -9.56 -26.82 -14.00
C LEU A 11 -10.31 -26.29 -12.79
N VAL A 12 -11.56 -26.69 -12.59
CA VAL A 12 -12.35 -26.34 -11.40
C VAL A 12 -11.70 -26.96 -10.15
N LEU A 13 -11.31 -28.24 -10.19
CA LEU A 13 -10.58 -28.88 -9.09
C LEU A 13 -9.21 -28.24 -8.83
N PHE A 14 -8.48 -27.85 -9.87
CA PHE A 14 -7.20 -27.16 -9.74
C PHE A 14 -7.34 -25.76 -9.13
N LEU A 15 -8.36 -24.99 -9.55
CA LEU A 15 -8.66 -23.69 -8.94
C LEU A 15 -9.09 -23.85 -7.48
N LEU A 16 -9.83 -24.92 -7.14
CA LEU A 16 -10.19 -25.25 -5.75
C LEU A 16 -8.96 -25.64 -4.91
N LEU A 17 -8.02 -26.40 -5.48
CA LEU A 17 -6.77 -26.80 -4.81
C LEU A 17 -5.83 -25.61 -4.54
N LEU A 18 -5.86 -24.57 -5.38
CA LEU A 18 -5.09 -23.34 -5.16
C LEU A 18 -5.58 -22.52 -3.95
N PHE A 19 -6.80 -22.76 -3.46
CA PHE A 19 -7.34 -22.09 -2.27
C PHE A 19 -7.10 -22.87 -0.96
N VAL A 20 -6.39 -24.00 -0.99
CA VAL A 20 -6.21 -24.93 0.16
C VAL A 20 -4.79 -24.92 0.76
N PHE A 21 -3.88 -24.02 0.36
CA PHE A 21 -2.57 -23.86 1.02
C PHE A 21 -2.43 -22.47 1.64
N PRO A 22 -2.06 -22.38 2.94
CA PRO A 22 -0.65 -22.48 3.33
C PRO A 22 -0.34 -23.39 4.54
N VAL A 23 0.97 -23.61 4.68
CA VAL A 23 1.80 -24.49 5.51
C VAL A 23 1.58 -24.34 7.03
N SER A 24 1.44 -25.46 7.72
CA SER A 24 1.66 -25.62 9.17
C SER A 24 3.10 -26.05 9.43
N GLY A 25 3.81 -25.31 10.28
CA GLY A 25 5.08 -25.75 10.88
C GLY A 25 4.97 -25.58 12.39
N ALA A 26 5.10 -26.67 13.13
CA ALA A 26 5.33 -26.66 14.57
C ALA A 26 6.39 -27.72 14.87
N PHE A 27 7.45 -27.30 15.58
CA PHE A 27 8.41 -28.13 16.29
C PHE A 27 8.31 -27.76 17.77
N ALA A 28 8.36 -28.76 18.66
CA ALA A 28 8.48 -28.58 20.11
C ALA A 28 9.95 -28.83 20.54
N ALA A 29 10.51 -28.00 21.43
CA ALA A 29 11.77 -28.27 22.15
C ALA A 29 12.01 -27.30 23.34
N GLY A 30 12.43 -27.86 24.49
CA GLY A 30 13.33 -27.27 25.52
C GLY A 30 12.85 -26.08 26.38
N ASN A 31 13.48 -25.91 27.56
CA ASN A 31 13.43 -24.66 28.35
C ASN A 31 14.06 -23.53 27.52
N LEU A 32 13.33 -22.41 27.39
CA LEU A 32 13.70 -21.28 26.55
C LEU A 32 14.54 -20.23 27.29
N VAL A 33 14.62 -20.31 28.61
CA VAL A 33 15.48 -19.44 29.44
C VAL A 33 16.94 -19.89 29.30
N GLN A 34 17.83 -18.96 28.96
CA GLN A 34 19.28 -19.19 28.97
C GLN A 34 19.86 -18.86 30.34
N ASN A 35 20.85 -19.64 30.80
CA ASN A 35 21.44 -19.51 32.14
C ASN A 35 20.38 -19.50 33.27
N PRO A 36 19.50 -20.54 33.34
CA PRO A 36 18.32 -20.53 34.23
C PRO A 36 18.65 -20.56 35.73
N GLY A 37 19.81 -21.10 36.11
CA GLY A 37 20.33 -21.11 37.49
C GLY A 37 21.42 -20.07 37.75
N PHE A 38 21.62 -19.10 36.85
CA PHE A 38 22.61 -18.01 37.04
C PHE A 38 24.08 -18.47 37.24
N GLU A 39 24.44 -19.67 36.79
CA GLU A 39 25.77 -20.28 36.95
C GLU A 39 26.85 -19.57 36.11
N GLU A 40 26.47 -19.08 34.93
CA GLU A 40 27.37 -18.52 33.94
C GLU A 40 27.50 -16.99 34.07
N GLY A 41 28.74 -16.48 34.02
CA GLY A 41 29.05 -15.04 34.10
C GLY A 41 29.50 -14.56 35.47
N ASP A 42 29.73 -13.25 35.55
CA ASP A 42 30.20 -12.57 36.77
C ASP A 42 29.06 -12.30 37.75
N SER A 43 29.37 -12.19 39.05
CA SER A 43 28.38 -11.97 40.11
C SER A 43 27.52 -10.71 39.91
N ASN A 44 28.05 -9.72 39.17
CA ASN A 44 27.32 -8.51 38.83
C ASN A 44 26.72 -8.48 37.42
N SER A 45 27.00 -9.48 36.59
CA SER A 45 26.54 -9.53 35.20
C SER A 45 26.43 -11.00 34.72
N PRO A 46 25.45 -11.77 35.23
CA PRO A 46 25.20 -13.12 34.75
C PRO A 46 24.90 -13.11 33.25
N SER A 47 25.45 -14.08 32.53
CA SER A 47 25.27 -14.19 31.09
C SER A 47 23.79 -14.24 30.72
N ASN A 48 23.38 -13.42 29.74
CA ASN A 48 22.02 -13.32 29.19
C ASN A 48 20.92 -12.76 30.12
N TRP A 49 21.29 -12.16 31.25
CA TRP A 49 20.34 -11.49 32.16
C TRP A 49 20.69 -10.01 32.30
N THR A 50 19.68 -9.15 32.25
CA THR A 50 19.82 -7.70 32.44
C THR A 50 19.16 -7.25 33.74
N ARG A 51 19.68 -6.17 34.33
CA ARG A 51 19.14 -5.58 35.57
C ARG A 51 18.15 -4.48 35.22
N ASP A 52 17.06 -4.42 35.97
CA ASP A 52 16.14 -3.27 35.95
C ASP A 52 15.74 -2.91 37.39
N ALA A 53 15.59 -1.61 37.64
CA ALA A 53 15.37 -1.07 38.97
C ALA A 53 14.35 0.07 38.93
N TRP A 54 13.36 0.04 39.84
CA TRP A 54 12.40 1.12 39.98
C TRP A 54 13.01 2.37 40.62
N ILE A 55 13.77 2.20 41.70
CA ILE A 55 14.66 3.22 42.28
C ILE A 55 16.09 2.70 42.11
N ALA A 56 16.96 3.51 41.51
CA ALA A 56 18.34 3.15 41.18
C ALA A 56 19.34 3.74 42.18
N GLY A 57 20.36 2.96 42.54
CA GLY A 57 21.47 3.36 43.43
C GLY A 57 21.77 2.29 44.47
N ASP A 58 23.04 2.13 44.83
CA ASP A 58 23.51 1.06 45.75
C ASP A 58 22.89 1.18 47.16
N ASP A 59 22.44 2.38 47.54
CA ASP A 59 21.75 2.66 48.80
C ASP A 59 20.26 2.26 48.79
N SER A 60 19.66 2.05 47.60
CA SER A 60 18.23 1.73 47.42
C SER A 60 17.96 0.22 47.33
N GLY A 61 18.97 -0.56 46.96
CA GLY A 61 18.90 -2.02 46.90
C GLY A 61 20.05 -2.63 46.10
N GLN A 62 20.29 -3.91 46.33
CA GLN A 62 21.37 -4.68 45.75
C GLN A 62 20.83 -5.84 44.93
N ILE A 63 21.43 -6.08 43.77
CA ILE A 63 21.13 -7.20 42.90
C ILE A 63 22.44 -7.86 42.50
N SER A 64 22.57 -9.16 42.69
CA SER A 64 23.81 -9.90 42.42
C SER A 64 23.53 -11.40 42.25
N VAL A 65 24.56 -12.17 41.92
CA VAL A 65 24.53 -13.63 41.92
C VAL A 65 25.50 -14.12 43.00
N GLN A 66 25.03 -15.01 43.87
CA GLN A 66 25.74 -15.46 45.07
C GLN A 66 25.75 -16.98 45.19
N SER A 67 26.71 -17.52 45.94
CA SER A 67 26.91 -18.96 46.14
C SER A 67 26.52 -19.46 47.53
N GLU A 68 25.91 -18.61 48.37
CA GLU A 68 25.62 -18.92 49.77
C GLU A 68 24.29 -19.66 49.93
N GLU A 69 23.24 -19.20 49.25
CA GLU A 69 21.90 -19.75 49.29
C GLU A 69 21.52 -20.14 47.86
N VAL A 70 21.70 -21.42 47.53
CA VAL A 70 21.54 -21.99 46.18
C VAL A 70 20.59 -23.18 46.25
N HIS A 71 19.67 -23.28 45.30
CA HIS A 71 18.74 -24.41 45.22
C HIS A 71 19.39 -25.59 44.48
N SER A 72 20.00 -25.32 43.32
CA SER A 72 20.74 -26.31 42.55
C SER A 72 21.96 -25.66 41.87
N GLY A 73 23.04 -26.42 41.68
CA GLY A 73 24.28 -25.87 41.11
C GLY A 73 25.18 -25.21 42.17
N SER A 74 25.83 -24.10 41.80
CA SER A 74 26.82 -23.39 42.61
C SER A 74 26.50 -21.91 42.84
N LYS A 75 25.48 -21.36 42.18
CA LYS A 75 25.09 -19.95 42.24
C LYS A 75 23.57 -19.79 42.18
N ALA A 76 23.06 -18.69 42.73
CA ALA A 76 21.67 -18.26 42.59
C ALA A 76 21.58 -16.73 42.52
N ALA A 77 20.50 -16.21 41.93
CA ALA A 77 20.27 -14.77 41.87
C ALA A 77 19.74 -14.23 43.20
N MET A 78 20.38 -13.20 43.74
CA MET A 78 19.99 -12.51 44.97
C MET A 78 19.47 -11.11 44.63
N ILE A 79 18.32 -10.76 45.21
CA ILE A 79 17.74 -9.41 45.17
C ILE A 79 17.46 -8.96 46.62
N GLU A 80 18.01 -7.81 47.01
CA GLU A 80 17.83 -7.20 48.31
C GLU A 80 17.41 -5.73 48.16
N ASN A 81 16.15 -5.42 48.45
CA ASN A 81 15.62 -4.07 48.49
C ASN A 81 15.90 -3.47 49.88
N LEU A 82 16.75 -2.43 49.96
CA LEU A 82 17.12 -1.76 51.23
C LEU A 82 16.08 -0.70 51.66
N GLU A 83 15.25 -0.27 50.72
CA GLU A 83 14.03 0.52 50.91
C GLU A 83 12.90 -0.07 50.03
N PRO A 84 11.62 0.33 50.19
CA PRO A 84 10.55 -0.16 49.33
C PRO A 84 10.85 0.07 47.85
N ASN A 85 11.17 -1.01 47.12
CA ASN A 85 11.63 -0.94 45.73
C ASN A 85 11.03 -2.09 44.89
N HIS A 86 11.35 -2.12 43.59
CA HIS A 86 11.00 -3.17 42.64
C HIS A 86 12.22 -3.45 41.74
N LEU A 87 13.14 -4.23 42.28
CA LEU A 87 14.35 -4.69 41.59
C LEU A 87 14.09 -6.03 40.89
N LYS A 88 14.66 -6.20 39.70
CA LYS A 88 14.49 -7.43 38.91
C LYS A 88 15.66 -7.76 37.99
N TRP A 89 15.86 -9.06 37.80
CA TRP A 89 16.60 -9.63 36.68
C TRP A 89 15.63 -9.92 35.53
N ILE A 90 15.99 -9.58 34.30
CA ILE A 90 15.14 -9.76 33.12
C ILE A 90 15.90 -10.50 32.02
N GLN A 91 15.17 -11.35 31.28
CA GLN A 91 15.61 -11.94 30.03
C GLN A 91 14.47 -11.95 29.02
N ASP A 92 14.77 -11.56 27.78
CA ASP A 92 13.82 -11.61 26.67
C ASP A 92 13.77 -13.01 26.06
N ILE A 93 12.58 -13.60 26.01
CA ILE A 93 12.33 -14.95 25.50
C ILE A 93 11.70 -14.86 24.12
N LYS A 94 12.34 -15.51 23.14
CA LYS A 94 11.73 -15.70 21.81
C LYS A 94 10.54 -16.64 21.91
N ALA A 95 9.41 -16.20 21.38
CA ALA A 95 8.14 -16.90 21.52
C ALA A 95 7.47 -17.19 20.17
N GLN A 96 6.67 -18.24 20.16
CA GLN A 96 5.73 -18.59 19.11
C GLN A 96 4.43 -17.86 19.41
N SER A 97 3.80 -17.30 18.38
CA SER A 97 2.62 -16.47 18.56
C SER A 97 1.37 -17.32 18.84
N GLY A 98 0.52 -16.85 19.76
CA GLY A 98 -0.69 -17.56 20.17
C GLY A 98 -0.43 -18.85 20.97
N SER A 99 0.81 -19.07 21.42
CA SER A 99 1.24 -20.31 22.07
C SER A 99 1.17 -20.23 23.58
N TYR A 100 1.02 -21.38 24.23
CA TYR A 100 0.98 -21.50 25.67
C TYR A 100 2.37 -21.80 26.22
N TYR A 101 2.70 -21.19 27.34
CA TYR A 101 3.96 -21.35 28.02
C TYR A 101 3.73 -21.72 29.48
N LYS A 102 4.50 -22.69 29.98
CA LYS A 102 4.67 -22.90 31.42
C LYS A 102 5.85 -22.04 31.88
N ILE A 103 5.62 -21.16 32.83
CA ILE A 103 6.66 -20.36 33.49
C ILE A 103 6.80 -20.84 34.93
N SER A 104 8.02 -21.11 35.36
CA SER A 104 8.30 -21.57 36.72
C SER A 104 9.70 -21.27 37.21
N GLY A 105 9.94 -21.45 38.49
CA GLY A 105 11.27 -21.34 39.10
C GLY A 105 11.20 -21.44 40.63
N TRP A 106 12.35 -21.54 41.27
CA TRP A 106 12.46 -21.63 42.73
C TRP A 106 12.77 -20.28 43.34
N VAL A 107 12.09 -19.98 44.45
CA VAL A 107 12.20 -18.71 45.16
C VAL A 107 12.38 -19.00 46.65
N LYS A 108 13.33 -18.33 47.30
CA LYS A 108 13.52 -18.38 48.76
C LYS A 108 13.51 -16.95 49.30
N VAL A 109 12.58 -16.65 50.18
CA VAL A 109 12.47 -15.33 50.82
C VAL A 109 13.16 -15.37 52.18
N VAL A 110 14.13 -14.47 52.37
CA VAL A 110 14.89 -14.35 53.63
C VAL A 110 14.17 -13.42 54.60
N SER A 111 13.72 -12.28 54.09
CA SER A 111 12.96 -11.30 54.86
C SER A 111 12.15 -10.40 53.91
N THR A 112 10.98 -9.96 54.37
CA THR A 112 10.23 -8.87 53.74
C THR A 112 9.65 -7.97 54.80
N GLU A 113 9.49 -6.68 54.48
CA GLU A 113 8.90 -5.66 55.33
C GLU A 113 7.96 -4.78 54.49
N GLY A 114 6.68 -4.68 54.90
CA GLY A 114 5.62 -3.93 54.22
C GLY A 114 4.56 -4.80 53.52
N ASP A 115 3.49 -4.16 53.04
CA ASP A 115 2.32 -4.83 52.42
C ASP A 115 2.39 -4.91 50.88
N GLY A 116 3.59 -4.72 50.30
CA GLY A 116 3.83 -4.75 48.85
C GLY A 116 3.87 -6.16 48.26
N THR A 117 4.11 -6.26 46.94
CA THR A 117 4.24 -7.56 46.27
C THR A 117 5.57 -8.21 46.66
N GLY A 118 5.51 -9.43 47.21
CA GLY A 118 6.69 -10.20 47.60
C GLY A 118 7.54 -10.70 46.43
N ALA A 119 8.40 -11.68 46.67
CA ALA A 119 9.24 -12.29 45.63
C ALA A 119 8.38 -13.02 44.59
N ASN A 120 8.66 -12.81 43.30
CA ASN A 120 7.84 -13.32 42.21
C ASN A 120 8.64 -13.55 40.91
N ILE A 121 8.08 -14.39 40.04
CA ILE A 121 8.54 -14.60 38.66
C ILE A 121 7.49 -13.94 37.77
N LEU A 122 7.86 -12.88 37.06
CA LEU A 122 6.93 -12.02 36.34
C LEU A 122 7.17 -12.01 34.83
N PRO A 123 6.11 -11.89 34.03
CA PRO A 123 6.22 -11.45 32.65
C PRO A 123 6.27 -9.93 32.57
N VAL A 124 7.25 -9.41 31.84
CA VAL A 124 7.56 -7.98 31.77
C VAL A 124 6.43 -7.24 31.06
N GLY A 125 5.95 -6.15 31.67
CA GLY A 125 4.86 -5.33 31.14
C GLY A 125 3.46 -5.77 31.57
N ILE A 126 3.33 -6.78 32.45
CA ILE A 126 2.05 -7.24 33.00
C ILE A 126 1.99 -6.96 34.49
N GLY A 127 0.93 -6.27 34.92
CA GLY A 127 0.84 -5.71 36.27
C GLY A 127 0.34 -6.68 37.36
N SER A 128 -0.31 -7.79 37.01
CA SER A 128 -0.86 -8.75 37.98
C SER A 128 -1.22 -10.10 37.34
N GLY A 129 -1.58 -11.09 38.16
CA GLY A 129 -2.09 -12.40 37.71
C GLY A 129 -1.12 -13.57 37.88
N TYR A 130 0.16 -13.31 38.14
CA TYR A 130 1.21 -14.31 38.42
C TYR A 130 1.47 -14.45 39.92
N PRO A 131 1.93 -15.63 40.39
CA PRO A 131 2.13 -15.90 41.82
C PRO A 131 3.26 -15.05 42.41
N SER A 132 3.08 -14.63 43.67
CA SER A 132 4.09 -13.97 44.49
C SER A 132 4.07 -14.54 45.90
N VAL A 133 5.20 -14.49 46.60
CA VAL A 133 5.35 -14.98 47.97
C VAL A 133 6.10 -13.98 48.84
N VAL A 134 5.58 -13.69 50.03
CA VAL A 134 6.19 -12.75 50.99
C VAL A 134 7.03 -13.43 52.06
N ASP A 135 6.83 -14.74 52.28
CA ASP A 135 7.59 -15.55 53.23
C ASP A 135 7.58 -17.02 52.77
N THR A 136 8.76 -17.65 52.66
CA THR A 136 8.92 -19.07 52.32
C THR A 136 9.30 -19.93 53.53
N ALA A 137 9.17 -19.38 54.75
CA ALA A 137 9.52 -20.02 56.02
C ALA A 137 10.99 -20.49 56.12
N GLY A 138 11.89 -19.85 55.36
CA GLY A 138 13.32 -20.17 55.34
C GLY A 138 13.74 -21.27 54.36
N ASP A 139 12.79 -21.89 53.64
CA ASP A 139 13.06 -22.91 52.62
C ASP A 139 12.83 -22.38 51.19
N TRP A 140 13.29 -23.14 50.19
CA TRP A 140 13.01 -22.87 48.77
C TRP A 140 11.59 -23.31 48.39
N GLN A 141 10.85 -22.44 47.73
CA GLN A 141 9.49 -22.69 47.26
C GLN A 141 9.41 -22.60 45.73
N TYR A 142 8.78 -23.60 45.12
CA TYR A 142 8.53 -23.63 43.68
C TYR A 142 7.30 -22.80 43.32
N LEU A 143 7.46 -21.87 42.38
CA LEU A 143 6.37 -21.09 41.79
C LEU A 143 6.15 -21.52 40.34
N GLU A 144 4.89 -21.70 39.93
CA GLU A 144 4.52 -21.96 38.54
C GLU A 144 3.24 -21.21 38.14
N PHE A 145 3.19 -20.78 36.88
CA PHE A 145 1.97 -20.29 36.23
C PHE A 145 2.02 -20.52 34.71
N PHE A 146 0.88 -20.30 34.06
CA PHE A 146 0.73 -20.53 32.63
C PHE A 146 0.40 -19.24 31.92
N GLY A 147 1.14 -18.94 30.85
CA GLY A 147 0.99 -17.75 30.04
C GLY A 147 0.61 -18.07 28.61
N GLN A 148 -0.11 -17.20 27.92
CA GLN A 148 -0.36 -17.30 26.48
C GLN A 148 0.13 -16.05 25.77
N THR A 149 0.97 -16.21 24.75
CA THR A 149 1.41 -15.11 23.91
C THR A 149 0.30 -14.61 22.99
N GLY A 150 0.33 -13.32 22.68
CA GLY A 150 -0.57 -12.70 21.71
C GLY A 150 -0.40 -13.30 20.30
N PRO A 151 -1.41 -13.14 19.42
CA PRO A 151 -1.43 -13.74 18.09
C PRO A 151 -0.32 -13.24 17.14
N GLU A 152 0.30 -12.09 17.42
CA GLU A 152 1.48 -11.56 16.70
C GLU A 152 2.72 -11.41 17.60
N GLN A 153 2.66 -11.84 18.86
CA GLN A 153 3.74 -11.70 19.81
C GLN A 153 4.85 -12.73 19.53
N THR A 154 6.02 -12.27 19.11
CA THR A 154 7.19 -13.13 18.79
C THR A 154 8.25 -13.15 19.88
N GLU A 155 8.08 -12.34 20.92
CA GLU A 155 8.94 -12.31 22.11
C GLU A 155 8.16 -11.77 23.31
N PHE A 156 8.57 -12.17 24.51
CA PHE A 156 8.11 -11.60 25.77
C PHE A 156 9.24 -11.64 26.81
N GLY A 157 9.30 -10.64 27.68
CA GLY A 157 10.27 -10.61 28.78
C GLY A 157 9.80 -11.43 29.96
N ILE A 158 10.72 -12.14 30.62
CA ILE A 158 10.50 -12.80 31.91
C ILE A 158 11.55 -12.30 32.91
N GLY A 159 11.14 -12.13 34.16
CA GLY A 159 12.05 -11.72 35.21
C GLY A 159 11.81 -12.36 36.57
N ALA A 160 12.89 -12.43 37.34
CA ALA A 160 12.88 -12.72 38.77
C ALA A 160 12.91 -11.39 39.52
N SER A 161 11.99 -11.19 40.47
CA SER A 161 11.80 -9.87 41.09
C SER A 161 11.38 -9.93 42.55
N LEU A 162 11.82 -8.92 43.30
CA LEU A 162 11.30 -8.57 44.62
C LEU A 162 10.62 -7.20 44.56
N GLY A 163 9.30 -7.15 44.75
CA GLY A 163 8.45 -5.98 44.52
C GLY A 163 7.57 -6.12 43.26
N GLY A 164 6.72 -5.13 43.00
CA GLY A 164 5.87 -5.06 41.82
C GLY A 164 5.58 -3.62 41.37
N TYR A 165 5.07 -3.42 40.15
CA TYR A 165 4.73 -2.09 39.63
C TYR A 165 3.68 -1.41 40.51
N SER A 166 4.03 -0.26 41.11
CA SER A 166 3.21 0.46 42.11
C SER A 166 2.88 -0.34 43.40
N SER A 167 3.59 -1.43 43.67
CA SER A 167 3.42 -2.30 44.85
C SER A 167 4.81 -2.71 45.37
N LEU A 168 5.55 -1.73 45.90
CA LEU A 168 6.96 -1.84 46.27
C LEU A 168 7.13 -2.53 47.63
N ILE A 169 8.22 -3.29 47.81
CA ILE A 169 8.51 -3.97 49.07
C ILE A 169 9.98 -3.85 49.44
N LYS A 170 10.27 -3.84 50.74
CA LYS A 170 11.63 -3.93 51.28
C LYS A 170 11.91 -5.38 51.70
N GLY A 171 13.12 -5.88 51.53
CA GLY A 171 13.44 -7.26 51.92
C GLY A 171 14.53 -7.90 51.08
N LYS A 172 14.73 -9.21 51.26
CA LYS A 172 15.74 -10.01 50.55
C LYS A 172 15.19 -11.36 50.10
N ALA A 173 15.43 -11.72 48.84
CA ALA A 173 15.03 -12.98 48.24
C ALA A 173 16.08 -13.54 47.27
N TYR A 174 16.10 -14.87 47.16
CA TYR A 174 16.92 -15.63 46.22
C TYR A 174 16.04 -16.33 45.18
N PHE A 175 16.56 -16.46 43.96
CA PHE A 175 15.88 -17.05 42.79
C PHE A 175 16.82 -18.00 42.07
N ASP A 176 16.31 -19.17 41.70
CA ASP A 176 17.11 -20.21 41.07
C ASP A 176 16.26 -21.12 40.16
N ASP A 177 16.90 -21.80 39.21
CA ASP A 177 16.29 -22.76 38.26
C ASP A 177 15.03 -22.25 37.52
N LEU A 178 15.09 -21.07 36.88
CA LEU A 178 13.97 -20.54 36.11
C LEU A 178 13.70 -21.33 34.81
N SER A 179 12.43 -21.59 34.50
CA SER A 179 12.04 -22.31 33.30
C SER A 179 10.87 -21.65 32.57
N VAL A 180 11.00 -21.57 31.24
CA VAL A 180 9.93 -21.18 30.31
C VAL A 180 9.83 -22.27 29.25
N GLU A 181 8.74 -23.04 29.28
CA GLU A 181 8.54 -24.19 28.41
C GLU A 181 7.34 -23.97 27.50
N LEU A 182 7.53 -24.17 26.19
CA LEU A 182 6.44 -24.15 25.23
C LEU A 182 5.54 -25.37 25.43
N LEU A 183 4.24 -25.14 25.61
CA LEU A 183 3.22 -26.17 25.73
C LEU A 183 2.48 -26.34 24.41
N GLU A 184 2.19 -27.60 24.04
CA GLU A 184 1.41 -27.92 22.85
C GLU A 184 -0.08 -27.48 22.98
N ALA A 185 -0.58 -27.32 24.21
CA ALA A 185 -1.94 -26.88 24.50
C ALA A 185 -2.08 -26.28 25.92
N ALA A 186 -3.16 -25.52 26.13
CA ALA A 186 -3.57 -25.00 27.43
C ALA A 186 -3.77 -26.13 28.47
N PRO A 187 -3.18 -26.02 29.68
CA PRO A 187 -3.44 -26.97 30.75
C PRO A 187 -4.88 -26.88 31.26
N VAL A 188 -5.55 -28.03 31.41
CA VAL A 188 -6.97 -28.10 31.80
C VAL A 188 -7.15 -27.65 33.25
N GLY A 189 -8.00 -26.65 33.48
CA GLY A 189 -8.38 -26.19 34.83
C GLY A 189 -7.36 -25.31 35.54
N LYS A 190 -6.36 -24.79 34.83
CA LYS A 190 -5.38 -23.82 35.33
C LYS A 190 -5.66 -22.45 34.69
N ASP A 191 -5.51 -21.37 35.47
CA ASP A 191 -5.67 -20.01 34.97
C ASP A 191 -4.52 -19.65 34.01
N ILE A 192 -4.85 -19.01 32.88
CA ILE A 192 -3.89 -18.63 31.84
C ILE A 192 -3.82 -17.11 31.77
N ILE A 193 -2.62 -16.58 31.97
CA ILE A 193 -2.34 -15.15 31.93
C ILE A 193 -1.97 -14.78 30.49
N SER A 194 -2.48 -13.66 29.97
CA SER A 194 -1.96 -13.13 28.71
C SER A 194 -0.54 -12.61 28.92
N LEU A 195 0.40 -13.08 28.11
CA LEU A 195 1.78 -12.59 28.06
C LEU A 195 1.91 -11.34 27.17
N ASP A 196 0.82 -10.94 26.52
CA ASP A 196 0.75 -9.75 25.68
C ASP A 196 0.52 -8.50 26.55
N SER A 197 1.53 -7.64 26.63
CA SER A 197 1.49 -6.39 27.42
C SER A 197 0.50 -5.35 26.85
N GLY A 198 -0.15 -5.63 25.71
CA GLY A 198 -1.12 -4.74 25.05
C GLY A 198 -2.55 -4.72 25.61
N ALA A 199 -2.88 -5.52 26.63
CA ALA A 199 -4.25 -5.61 27.17
C ALA A 199 -4.46 -4.84 28.48
N ALA A 200 -4.52 -3.51 28.40
CA ALA A 200 -5.27 -2.68 29.35
C ALA A 200 -6.05 -1.61 28.57
N ALA A 201 -7.37 -1.66 28.68
CA ALA A 201 -8.27 -0.72 28.02
C ALA A 201 -8.42 0.58 28.81
N GLN A 202 -8.61 1.66 28.04
CA GLN A 202 -9.07 3.03 28.39
C GLN A 202 -8.00 4.07 28.73
N ASP A 203 -7.66 4.89 27.73
CA ASP A 203 -8.23 6.24 27.69
C ASP A 203 -8.37 6.78 26.26
N ALA A 204 -9.61 7.02 25.86
CA ALA A 204 -9.96 7.67 24.60
C ALA A 204 -9.88 9.20 24.77
N SER A 205 -8.69 9.75 25.00
CA SER A 205 -8.47 11.22 24.89
C SER A 205 -7.02 11.69 24.69
N SER A 206 -6.07 10.82 24.36
CA SER A 206 -4.72 11.24 23.95
C SER A 206 -4.40 10.74 22.54
N GLN A 207 -4.65 11.58 21.53
CA GLN A 207 -3.93 11.44 20.26
C GLN A 207 -2.48 11.82 20.53
N ASP A 208 -1.64 10.82 20.82
CA ASP A 208 -0.20 10.96 20.67
C ASP A 208 0.12 10.83 19.16
N PRO A 209 0.63 11.87 18.48
CA PRO A 209 0.88 11.83 17.04
C PRO A 209 2.05 10.90 16.62
N ALA A 210 2.71 10.24 17.58
CA ALA A 210 3.99 9.57 17.39
C ALA A 210 3.95 8.04 17.23
N ALA A 211 2.78 7.39 17.31
CA ALA A 211 2.69 5.96 16.99
C ALA A 211 2.77 5.73 15.48
N ALA A 212 3.86 5.12 15.01
CA ALA A 212 4.04 4.80 13.59
C ALA A 212 2.86 3.95 13.08
N PRO A 213 2.19 4.33 11.98
CA PRO A 213 1.01 3.61 11.51
C PRO A 213 1.39 2.19 11.08
N HIS A 214 0.72 1.19 11.65
CA HIS A 214 0.83 -0.20 11.21
C HIS A 214 0.35 -0.32 9.76
N LYS A 215 1.28 -0.43 8.80
CA LYS A 215 0.94 -0.41 7.37
C LYS A 215 0.46 -1.77 6.90
N ILE A 216 -0.84 -1.89 6.65
CA ILE A 216 -1.46 -3.12 6.14
C ILE A 216 -1.26 -3.24 4.63
N SER A 217 -0.54 -4.29 4.22
CA SER A 217 -0.31 -4.58 2.80
C SER A 217 -1.59 -5.12 2.12
N PRO A 218 -2.03 -4.53 1.00
CA PRO A 218 -3.21 -4.99 0.28
C PRO A 218 -2.93 -6.17 -0.66
N ALA A 219 -1.69 -6.68 -0.71
CA ALA A 219 -1.26 -7.67 -1.70
C ALA A 219 -2.15 -8.93 -1.71
N LYS A 220 -2.48 -9.48 -0.53
CA LYS A 220 -3.37 -10.66 -0.41
C LYS A 220 -4.76 -10.39 -0.96
N LEU A 221 -5.34 -9.22 -0.65
CA LEU A 221 -6.67 -8.82 -1.13
C LEU A 221 -6.68 -8.65 -2.66
N LEU A 222 -5.66 -8.01 -3.23
CA LEU A 222 -5.54 -7.81 -4.67
C LEU A 222 -5.30 -9.12 -5.44
N LEU A 223 -4.52 -10.05 -4.87
CA LEU A 223 -4.30 -11.37 -5.44
C LEU A 223 -5.61 -12.16 -5.52
N ILE A 224 -6.36 -12.27 -4.42
CA ILE A 224 -7.64 -12.99 -4.38
C ILE A 224 -8.67 -12.35 -5.33
N SER A 225 -8.73 -11.01 -5.36
CA SER A 225 -9.55 -10.26 -6.32
C SER A 225 -9.20 -10.58 -7.78
N SER A 226 -7.90 -10.71 -8.08
CA SER A 226 -7.41 -11.06 -9.42
C SER A 226 -7.78 -12.50 -9.81
N LEU A 227 -7.62 -13.46 -8.89
CA LEU A 227 -8.02 -14.85 -9.10
C LEU A 227 -9.52 -14.99 -9.37
N PHE A 228 -10.35 -14.31 -8.57
CA PHE A 228 -11.80 -14.29 -8.79
C PHE A 228 -12.17 -13.61 -10.12
N THR A 229 -11.48 -12.54 -10.50
CA THR A 229 -11.68 -11.88 -11.79
C THR A 229 -11.34 -12.81 -12.96
N ILE A 230 -10.24 -13.58 -12.86
CA ILE A 230 -9.87 -14.58 -13.88
C ILE A 230 -10.94 -15.66 -13.98
N MET A 231 -11.42 -16.19 -12.84
CA MET A 231 -12.52 -17.15 -12.81
C MET A 231 -13.77 -16.57 -13.47
N PHE A 232 -14.20 -15.37 -13.08
CA PHE A 232 -15.35 -14.69 -13.66
C PHE A 232 -15.19 -14.50 -15.18
N VAL A 233 -14.04 -14.02 -15.64
CA VAL A 233 -13.76 -13.80 -17.07
C VAL A 233 -13.82 -15.11 -17.86
N TYR A 234 -13.32 -16.22 -17.28
CA TYR A 234 -13.46 -17.55 -17.86
C TYR A 234 -14.93 -17.96 -18.00
N PHE A 235 -15.73 -17.80 -16.95
CA PHE A 235 -17.17 -18.12 -17.00
C PHE A 235 -17.90 -17.24 -18.03
N TYR A 236 -17.70 -15.93 -17.96
CA TYR A 236 -18.39 -14.93 -18.77
C TYR A 236 -18.07 -15.03 -20.27
N ASN A 237 -16.81 -15.28 -20.64
CA ASN A 237 -16.40 -15.32 -22.05
C ASN A 237 -16.42 -16.72 -22.66
N ARG A 238 -16.27 -17.77 -21.85
CA ARG A 238 -16.08 -19.14 -22.34
C ARG A 238 -17.09 -20.13 -21.81
N ALA A 239 -17.22 -20.27 -20.49
CA ALA A 239 -18.04 -21.33 -19.91
C ALA A 239 -19.54 -21.13 -20.24
N PHE A 240 -20.08 -19.92 -20.07
CA PHE A 240 -21.46 -19.56 -20.42
C PHE A 240 -21.78 -19.58 -21.92
N ARG A 241 -20.81 -19.96 -22.77
CA ARG A 241 -20.98 -20.15 -24.23
C ARG A 241 -20.55 -21.54 -24.69
N SER A 242 -20.22 -22.43 -23.75
CA SER A 242 -19.67 -23.76 -24.00
C SER A 242 -20.79 -24.80 -23.98
N LYS A 243 -20.86 -25.65 -25.02
CA LYS A 243 -21.70 -26.85 -25.00
C LYS A 243 -21.37 -27.79 -23.84
N GLY A 244 -20.11 -27.79 -23.40
CA GLY A 244 -19.67 -28.58 -22.25
C GLY A 244 -20.30 -28.15 -20.92
N LEU A 245 -20.73 -26.87 -20.80
CA LEU A 245 -21.46 -26.39 -19.62
C LEU A 245 -22.97 -26.35 -19.84
N LEU A 246 -23.42 -26.00 -21.06
CA LEU A 246 -24.83 -25.73 -21.35
C LEU A 246 -25.63 -26.97 -21.76
N ASP A 247 -24.99 -27.93 -22.44
CA ASP A 247 -25.65 -29.08 -23.08
C ASP A 247 -25.23 -30.40 -22.41
N GLN A 248 -25.48 -30.55 -21.10
CA GLN A 248 -25.25 -31.79 -20.37
C GLN A 248 -26.56 -32.44 -19.90
N PRO A 249 -26.61 -33.78 -19.76
CA PRO A 249 -27.73 -34.47 -19.11
C PRO A 249 -27.98 -33.97 -17.69
N GLU A 250 -29.24 -33.95 -17.26
CA GLU A 250 -29.64 -33.39 -15.97
C GLU A 250 -28.99 -34.08 -14.75
N VAL A 251 -28.71 -35.38 -14.88
CA VAL A 251 -27.96 -36.17 -13.88
C VAL A 251 -26.56 -35.59 -13.64
N ILE A 252 -25.91 -35.06 -14.68
CA ILE A 252 -24.58 -34.44 -14.54
C ILE A 252 -24.66 -33.15 -13.73
N TYR A 253 -25.68 -32.31 -13.98
CA TYR A 253 -25.87 -31.08 -13.19
C TYR A 253 -26.15 -31.36 -11.72
N GLN A 254 -26.90 -32.43 -11.41
CA GLN A 254 -27.12 -32.86 -10.03
C GLN A 254 -25.81 -33.32 -9.36
N ARG A 255 -24.97 -34.09 -10.07
CA ARG A 255 -23.64 -34.46 -9.57
C ARG A 255 -22.75 -33.25 -9.33
N TRP A 256 -22.73 -32.29 -10.27
CA TRP A 256 -21.97 -31.06 -10.11
C TRP A 256 -22.47 -30.20 -8.95
N LEU A 257 -23.77 -30.15 -8.72
CA LEU A 257 -24.36 -29.49 -7.55
C LEU A 257 -23.79 -30.09 -6.26
N VAL A 258 -23.85 -31.42 -6.09
CA VAL A 258 -23.35 -32.09 -4.87
C VAL A 258 -21.86 -31.86 -4.69
N VAL A 259 -21.05 -32.04 -5.73
CA VAL A 259 -19.60 -31.82 -5.67
C VAL A 259 -19.26 -30.37 -5.34
N ALA A 260 -19.93 -29.41 -5.98
CA ALA A 260 -19.69 -27.98 -5.73
C ALA A 260 -20.08 -27.57 -4.31
N MET A 261 -21.21 -28.08 -3.80
CA MET A 261 -21.67 -27.82 -2.43
C MET A 261 -20.70 -28.42 -1.39
N GLY A 262 -20.23 -29.64 -1.62
CA GLY A 262 -19.23 -30.28 -0.76
C GLY A 262 -17.89 -29.53 -0.75
N ALA A 263 -17.38 -29.16 -1.92
CA ALA A 263 -16.15 -28.37 -2.02
C ALA A 263 -16.29 -26.98 -1.37
N ALA A 264 -17.43 -26.31 -1.57
CA ALA A 264 -17.72 -25.02 -0.96
C ALA A 264 -17.84 -25.09 0.58
N LEU A 265 -18.37 -26.18 1.11
CA LEU A 265 -18.44 -26.44 2.55
C LEU A 265 -17.06 -26.69 3.15
N ILE A 266 -16.26 -27.58 2.54
CA ILE A 266 -14.89 -27.89 3.00
C ILE A 266 -14.05 -26.61 3.05
N LEU A 267 -14.08 -25.81 1.99
CA LEU A 267 -13.36 -24.55 1.94
C LEU A 267 -13.80 -23.59 3.06
N ARG A 268 -15.10 -23.46 3.32
CA ARG A 268 -15.63 -22.59 4.37
C ARG A 268 -15.31 -23.08 5.78
N ILE A 269 -15.31 -24.39 6.01
CA ILE A 269 -14.87 -24.96 7.30
C ILE A 269 -13.39 -24.68 7.51
N TRP A 270 -12.56 -24.89 6.49
CA TRP A 270 -11.13 -24.59 6.56
C TRP A 270 -10.87 -23.10 6.86
N ILE A 271 -11.56 -22.19 6.16
CA ILE A 271 -11.48 -20.75 6.46
C ILE A 271 -12.00 -20.45 7.88
N GLY A 272 -13.13 -21.04 8.28
CA GLY A 272 -13.75 -20.80 9.60
C GLY A 272 -12.90 -21.25 10.78
N ILE A 273 -12.03 -22.25 10.57
CA ILE A 273 -11.05 -22.74 11.56
C ILE A 273 -9.77 -21.89 11.54
N THR A 274 -9.31 -21.48 10.36
CA THR A 274 -8.01 -20.79 10.20
C THR A 274 -8.08 -19.28 10.36
N ALA A 275 -9.24 -18.67 10.12
CA ALA A 275 -9.48 -17.26 10.35
C ALA A 275 -10.23 -17.08 11.67
N GLN A 276 -9.66 -16.32 12.60
CA GLN A 276 -10.33 -15.99 13.86
C GLN A 276 -11.53 -15.06 13.66
N GLY A 277 -11.46 -14.15 12.67
CA GLY A 277 -12.49 -13.14 12.42
C GLY A 277 -12.17 -11.85 13.18
N TYR A 278 -13.18 -11.02 13.45
CA TYR A 278 -13.02 -9.87 14.34
C TYR A 278 -13.47 -10.29 15.74
N GLU A 279 -12.54 -10.32 16.69
CA GLU A 279 -12.76 -10.89 18.01
C GLU A 279 -13.90 -10.23 18.77
N ASN A 280 -14.00 -8.90 18.71
CA ASN A 280 -15.07 -8.16 19.40
C ASN A 280 -16.47 -8.60 18.95
N ASP A 281 -16.69 -8.78 17.65
CA ASP A 281 -17.98 -9.24 17.14
C ASP A 281 -18.26 -10.70 17.54
N MET A 282 -17.26 -11.58 17.41
CA MET A 282 -17.39 -12.99 17.74
C MET A 282 -17.67 -13.21 19.24
N ASN A 283 -16.91 -12.54 20.10
CA ASN A 283 -17.09 -12.56 21.54
C ASN A 283 -18.44 -11.96 21.95
N THR A 284 -18.91 -10.93 21.25
CA THR A 284 -20.25 -10.37 21.45
C THR A 284 -21.34 -11.41 21.15
N PHE A 285 -21.25 -12.14 20.03
CA PHE A 285 -22.21 -13.21 19.70
C PHE A 285 -22.19 -14.36 20.71
N ILE A 286 -21.01 -14.77 21.17
CA ILE A 286 -20.85 -15.79 22.21
C ILE A 286 -21.47 -15.30 23.53
N ALA A 287 -21.15 -14.08 23.95
CA ALA A 287 -21.66 -13.48 25.19
C ALA A 287 -23.18 -13.30 25.16
N TRP A 288 -23.76 -12.86 24.04
CA TRP A 288 -25.21 -12.77 23.89
C TRP A 288 -25.89 -14.14 23.95
N GLY A 289 -25.30 -15.15 23.32
CA GLY A 289 -25.81 -16.50 23.39
C GLY A 289 -25.75 -17.10 24.80
N GLN A 290 -24.64 -16.89 25.52
CA GLN A 290 -24.49 -17.32 26.91
C GLN A 290 -25.47 -16.59 27.84
N ARG A 291 -25.60 -15.26 27.70
CA ARG A 291 -26.58 -14.47 28.45
C ARG A 291 -28.01 -14.96 28.25
N MET A 292 -28.34 -15.38 27.03
CA MET A 292 -29.65 -15.98 26.74
C MET A 292 -29.89 -17.30 27.48
N LEU A 293 -28.86 -18.11 27.72
CA LEU A 293 -28.95 -19.32 28.55
C LEU A 293 -29.13 -18.97 30.03
N ASP A 294 -28.33 -18.02 30.53
CA ASP A 294 -28.27 -17.71 31.96
C ASP A 294 -29.52 -16.98 32.46
N LEU A 295 -30.05 -16.03 31.66
CA LEU A 295 -31.12 -15.12 32.09
C LEU A 295 -32.46 -15.35 31.38
N GLY A 296 -32.46 -16.09 30.27
CA GLY A 296 -33.60 -16.24 29.39
C GLY A 296 -33.96 -14.98 28.59
N PRO A 297 -34.89 -15.08 27.62
CA PRO A 297 -35.25 -13.98 26.71
C PRO A 297 -35.80 -12.75 27.45
N GLY A 298 -36.62 -12.95 28.48
CA GLY A 298 -37.31 -11.87 29.19
C GLY A 298 -36.38 -10.88 29.88
N ASN A 299 -35.16 -11.30 30.25
CA ASN A 299 -34.19 -10.46 30.96
C ASN A 299 -32.97 -10.08 30.09
N PHE A 300 -33.00 -10.42 28.80
CA PHE A 300 -31.87 -10.21 27.92
C PHE A 300 -31.53 -8.71 27.75
N TYR A 301 -32.52 -7.87 27.43
CA TYR A 301 -32.38 -6.42 27.16
C TYR A 301 -32.47 -5.53 28.41
N GLN A 302 -32.03 -6.02 29.57
CA GLN A 302 -31.98 -5.20 30.78
C GLN A 302 -31.11 -3.94 30.56
N LYS A 303 -31.49 -2.85 31.25
CA LYS A 303 -30.86 -1.54 31.08
C LYS A 303 -29.37 -1.59 31.44
N GLY A 304 -28.52 -1.03 30.59
CA GLY A 304 -27.06 -0.96 30.81
C GLY A 304 -26.23 -2.02 30.09
N TYR A 305 -26.85 -3.01 29.46
CA TYR A 305 -26.14 -4.02 28.65
C TYR A 305 -26.19 -3.68 27.15
N PHE A 306 -25.06 -3.83 26.45
CA PHE A 306 -24.97 -3.58 25.01
C PHE A 306 -25.56 -4.76 24.22
N ALA A 307 -26.66 -4.50 23.51
CA ALA A 307 -27.25 -5.40 22.52
C ALA A 307 -28.00 -4.60 21.45
N ASP A 308 -27.52 -4.67 20.21
CA ASP A 308 -28.06 -3.90 19.07
C ASP A 308 -28.73 -4.79 18.00
N TYR A 309 -28.66 -6.12 18.15
CA TYR A 309 -29.37 -7.08 17.31
C TYR A 309 -30.82 -7.28 17.77
N PRO A 310 -31.80 -7.43 16.85
CA PRO A 310 -33.15 -7.78 17.25
C PRO A 310 -33.31 -9.28 17.59
N PRO A 311 -34.43 -9.67 18.21
CA PRO A 311 -34.68 -11.03 18.74
C PRO A 311 -34.43 -12.20 17.79
N GLY A 312 -34.63 -12.04 16.48
CA GLY A 312 -34.65 -13.15 15.53
C GLY A 312 -33.34 -13.93 15.47
N TYR A 313 -32.19 -13.24 15.52
CA TYR A 313 -30.88 -13.91 15.50
C TYR A 313 -30.44 -14.39 16.90
N LEU A 314 -30.96 -13.81 17.98
CA LEU A 314 -30.64 -14.22 19.35
C LEU A 314 -31.09 -15.65 19.66
N TYR A 315 -32.20 -16.11 19.06
CA TYR A 315 -32.61 -17.51 19.14
C TYR A 315 -31.58 -18.47 18.54
N VAL A 316 -30.89 -18.05 17.47
CA VAL A 316 -29.81 -18.84 16.87
C VAL A 316 -28.63 -18.90 17.82
N LEU A 317 -28.21 -17.76 18.37
CA LEU A 317 -27.09 -17.69 19.33
C LEU A 317 -27.36 -18.48 20.61
N TYR A 318 -28.59 -18.48 21.10
CA TYR A 318 -29.03 -19.32 22.22
C TYR A 318 -28.82 -20.81 21.92
N LEU A 319 -29.28 -21.29 20.76
CA LEU A 319 -29.10 -22.68 20.34
C LEU A 319 -27.61 -23.04 20.19
N LEU A 320 -26.81 -22.15 19.61
CA LEU A 320 -25.37 -22.37 19.47
C LEU A 320 -24.67 -22.47 20.83
N SER A 321 -25.06 -21.63 21.79
CA SER A 321 -24.48 -21.66 23.14
C SER A 321 -24.90 -22.92 23.89
N PHE A 322 -26.13 -23.39 23.68
CA PHE A 322 -26.57 -24.69 24.20
C PHE A 322 -25.72 -25.84 23.63
N ILE A 323 -25.49 -25.86 22.32
CA ILE A 323 -24.63 -26.84 21.65
C ILE A 323 -23.19 -26.74 22.19
N LYS A 324 -22.65 -25.53 22.35
CA LYS A 324 -21.33 -25.31 22.96
C LYS A 324 -21.24 -25.99 24.32
N GLY A 325 -22.25 -25.82 25.19
CA GLY A 325 -22.32 -26.45 26.50
C GLY A 325 -22.38 -27.97 26.44
N VAL A 326 -23.17 -28.54 25.51
CA VAL A 326 -23.29 -30.00 25.32
C VAL A 326 -21.98 -30.65 24.87
N PHE A 327 -21.24 -30.00 23.97
CA PHE A 327 -19.96 -30.52 23.45
C PHE A 327 -18.74 -30.10 24.27
N GLY A 328 -18.91 -29.28 25.31
CA GLY A 328 -17.82 -28.84 26.19
C GLY A 328 -16.73 -28.03 25.48
N PHE A 329 -17.08 -27.24 24.46
CA PHE A 329 -16.07 -26.45 23.76
C PHE A 329 -15.50 -25.35 24.67
N ALA A 330 -14.18 -25.34 24.83
CA ALA A 330 -13.46 -24.29 25.55
C ALA A 330 -13.63 -22.93 24.85
N HIS A 331 -13.64 -21.86 25.63
CA HIS A 331 -13.71 -20.50 25.10
C HIS A 331 -12.47 -20.19 24.25
N GLY A 332 -12.66 -19.52 23.10
CA GLY A 332 -11.59 -19.21 22.15
C GLY A 332 -11.12 -20.41 21.31
N SER A 333 -11.67 -21.61 21.52
CA SER A 333 -11.29 -22.78 20.72
C SER A 333 -11.74 -22.66 19.26
N ALA A 334 -11.02 -23.37 18.36
CA ALA A 334 -11.41 -23.47 16.96
C ALA A 334 -12.82 -24.08 16.79
N GLY A 335 -13.22 -24.99 17.68
CA GLY A 335 -14.55 -25.59 17.71
C GLY A 335 -15.65 -24.58 18.06
N GLU A 336 -15.45 -23.76 19.08
CA GLU A 336 -16.37 -22.66 19.43
C GLU A 336 -16.48 -21.64 18.29
N THR A 337 -15.33 -21.20 17.76
CA THR A 337 -15.29 -20.22 16.66
C THR A 337 -16.04 -20.74 15.44
N LEU A 338 -15.78 -21.97 15.01
CA LEU A 338 -16.46 -22.58 13.87
C LEU A 338 -17.96 -22.72 14.13
N LEU A 339 -18.37 -23.11 15.34
CA LEU A 339 -19.78 -23.29 15.71
C LEU A 339 -20.58 -21.98 15.51
N PHE A 340 -20.03 -20.85 15.97
CA PHE A 340 -20.70 -19.55 15.84
C PHE A 340 -20.64 -18.98 14.41
N LYS A 341 -19.72 -19.43 13.56
CA LYS A 341 -19.67 -19.10 12.12
C LYS A 341 -20.58 -19.99 11.27
N LEU A 342 -20.96 -21.16 11.78
CA LEU A 342 -21.70 -22.17 11.04
C LEU A 342 -23.04 -21.66 10.46
N PRO A 343 -23.87 -20.85 11.15
CA PRO A 343 -25.10 -20.33 10.57
C PRO A 343 -24.87 -19.52 9.29
N ALA A 344 -23.82 -18.70 9.25
CA ALA A 344 -23.46 -17.93 8.07
C ALA A 344 -22.95 -18.84 6.94
N ILE A 345 -22.08 -19.80 7.26
CA ILE A 345 -21.53 -20.81 6.32
C ILE A 345 -22.66 -21.61 5.66
N LEU A 346 -23.59 -22.15 6.45
CA LEU A 346 -24.72 -22.92 5.94
C LEU A 346 -25.65 -22.04 5.10
N SER A 347 -25.81 -20.77 5.47
CA SER A 347 -26.65 -19.83 4.73
C SER A 347 -26.12 -19.56 3.32
N ASP A 348 -24.81 -19.42 3.15
CA ASP A 348 -24.20 -19.30 1.82
C ASP A 348 -24.54 -20.48 0.92
N LEU A 349 -24.47 -21.69 1.47
CA LEU A 349 -24.78 -22.93 0.74
C LEU A 349 -26.25 -22.96 0.34
N VAL A 350 -27.15 -22.56 1.25
CA VAL A 350 -28.59 -22.43 0.95
C VAL A 350 -28.81 -21.41 -0.17
N LEU A 351 -28.17 -20.23 -0.12
CA LEU A 351 -28.29 -19.22 -1.17
C LEU A 351 -27.74 -19.73 -2.52
N GLY A 352 -26.61 -20.43 -2.52
CA GLY A 352 -26.07 -21.11 -3.71
C GLY A 352 -27.05 -22.11 -4.31
N TYR A 353 -27.65 -22.96 -3.45
CA TYR A 353 -28.68 -23.91 -3.86
C TYR A 353 -29.93 -23.20 -4.43
N LEU A 354 -30.36 -22.08 -3.84
CA LEU A 354 -31.48 -21.29 -4.34
C LEU A 354 -31.18 -20.68 -5.71
N ILE A 355 -29.96 -20.17 -5.94
CA ILE A 355 -29.52 -19.71 -7.27
C ILE A 355 -29.66 -20.83 -8.31
N PHE A 356 -29.19 -22.04 -8.01
CA PHE A 356 -29.33 -23.18 -8.92
C PHE A 356 -30.80 -23.56 -9.13
N ARG A 357 -31.56 -23.75 -8.05
CA ARG A 357 -32.95 -24.24 -8.08
C ARG A 357 -33.91 -23.27 -8.79
N ILE A 358 -33.72 -21.98 -8.60
CA ILE A 358 -34.56 -20.94 -9.23
C ILE A 358 -34.06 -20.68 -10.66
N GLY A 359 -32.75 -20.51 -10.82
CA GLY A 359 -32.11 -20.24 -12.10
C GLY A 359 -32.39 -21.34 -13.13
N ARG A 360 -32.34 -22.62 -12.75
CA ARG A 360 -32.51 -23.74 -13.70
C ARG A 360 -33.84 -23.69 -14.45
N LYS A 361 -34.90 -23.18 -13.81
CA LYS A 361 -36.24 -23.05 -14.42
C LYS A 361 -36.30 -21.89 -15.41
N LYS A 362 -35.52 -20.82 -15.18
CA LYS A 362 -35.59 -19.57 -15.97
C LYS A 362 -34.51 -19.44 -17.03
N ILE A 363 -33.30 -19.95 -16.79
CA ILE A 363 -32.13 -19.78 -17.67
C ILE A 363 -31.44 -21.11 -18.03
N GLY A 364 -32.02 -22.24 -17.62
CA GLY A 364 -31.48 -23.58 -17.86
C GLY A 364 -30.43 -24.00 -16.82
N SER A 365 -30.27 -25.32 -16.64
CA SER A 365 -29.42 -25.91 -15.59
C SER A 365 -27.94 -25.52 -15.75
N GLY A 366 -27.41 -25.43 -16.98
CA GLY A 366 -26.01 -25.08 -17.23
C GLY A 366 -25.60 -23.67 -16.77
N LEU A 367 -26.39 -22.65 -17.13
CA LEU A 367 -26.15 -21.29 -16.65
C LEU A 367 -26.36 -21.21 -15.12
N ALA A 368 -27.39 -21.87 -14.60
CA ALA A 368 -27.71 -21.87 -13.17
C ALA A 368 -26.57 -22.45 -12.31
N VAL A 369 -25.96 -23.57 -12.71
CA VAL A 369 -24.78 -24.13 -12.03
C VAL A 369 -23.61 -23.15 -12.07
N GLY A 370 -23.35 -22.51 -13.22
CA GLY A 370 -22.24 -21.56 -13.30
C GLY A 370 -22.45 -20.29 -12.47
N LEU A 371 -23.68 -19.76 -12.37
CA LEU A 371 -23.98 -18.65 -11.43
C LEU A 371 -23.82 -19.07 -9.97
N MET A 372 -24.25 -20.29 -9.62
CA MET A 372 -24.03 -20.85 -8.28
C MET A 372 -22.54 -20.95 -7.95
N LEU A 373 -21.71 -21.46 -8.87
CA LEU A 373 -20.26 -21.54 -8.69
C LEU A 373 -19.65 -20.14 -8.50
N LEU A 374 -20.05 -19.16 -9.30
CA LEU A 374 -19.59 -17.79 -9.15
C LEU A 374 -19.95 -17.18 -7.79
N PHE A 375 -21.09 -17.57 -7.20
CA PHE A 375 -21.51 -17.11 -5.87
C PHE A 375 -20.78 -17.85 -4.73
N LEU A 376 -20.73 -19.19 -4.78
CA LEU A 376 -20.14 -20.01 -3.73
C LEU A 376 -18.62 -19.77 -3.55
N PHE A 377 -17.92 -19.43 -4.64
CA PHE A 377 -16.49 -19.10 -4.63
C PHE A 377 -16.23 -17.60 -4.73
N ASN A 378 -17.22 -16.78 -4.41
CA ASN A 378 -17.07 -15.33 -4.35
C ASN A 378 -16.30 -14.91 -3.10
N PRO A 379 -15.18 -14.18 -3.22
CA PRO A 379 -14.38 -13.79 -2.06
C PRO A 379 -15.14 -12.88 -1.09
N ALA A 380 -16.05 -12.03 -1.56
CA ALA A 380 -16.90 -11.21 -0.68
C ALA A 380 -17.84 -12.07 0.18
N VAL A 381 -18.31 -13.19 -0.37
CA VAL A 381 -19.17 -14.15 0.36
C VAL A 381 -18.34 -14.92 1.38
N LEU A 382 -17.19 -15.46 0.97
CA LEU A 382 -16.29 -16.21 1.84
C LEU A 382 -15.79 -15.39 3.04
N ILE A 383 -15.39 -14.13 2.82
CA ILE A 383 -14.85 -13.30 3.89
C ILE A 383 -15.93 -12.88 4.91
N ASN A 384 -17.14 -12.57 4.44
CA ASN A 384 -18.23 -12.13 5.33
C ASN A 384 -18.71 -13.28 6.23
N SER A 385 -18.88 -14.48 5.66
CA SER A 385 -19.41 -15.63 6.40
C SER A 385 -18.31 -16.42 7.12
N ALA A 386 -17.39 -17.03 6.38
CA ALA A 386 -16.44 -17.99 6.93
C ALA A 386 -15.24 -17.31 7.61
N ALA A 387 -14.74 -16.19 7.07
CA ALA A 387 -13.60 -15.52 7.71
C ALA A 387 -14.03 -14.67 8.91
N TRP A 388 -15.01 -13.78 8.74
CA TRP A 388 -15.48 -12.87 9.79
C TRP A 388 -16.48 -13.54 10.74
N GLY A 389 -17.51 -14.22 10.21
CA GLY A 389 -18.59 -14.81 11.02
C GLY A 389 -19.89 -14.01 11.06
N GLN A 390 -20.07 -13.06 10.13
CA GLN A 390 -21.21 -12.15 10.14
C GLN A 390 -22.52 -12.79 9.65
N ALA A 391 -23.64 -12.38 10.24
CA ALA A 391 -24.97 -12.95 10.01
C ALA A 391 -25.67 -12.52 8.70
N ASP A 392 -25.02 -11.77 7.81
CA ASP A 392 -25.67 -11.18 6.63
C ASP A 392 -26.25 -12.22 5.67
N SER A 393 -25.56 -13.35 5.47
CA SER A 393 -26.05 -14.45 4.63
C SER A 393 -27.34 -15.07 5.18
N PHE A 394 -27.46 -15.16 6.51
CA PHE A 394 -28.66 -15.70 7.16
C PHE A 394 -29.86 -14.77 6.93
N PHE A 395 -29.67 -13.47 7.19
CA PHE A 395 -30.65 -12.42 6.87
C PHE A 395 -31.08 -12.47 5.38
N LEU A 396 -30.11 -12.63 4.48
CA LEU A 396 -30.33 -12.54 3.04
C LEU A 396 -31.24 -13.66 2.48
N ILE A 397 -31.29 -14.83 3.13
CA ILE A 397 -32.23 -15.91 2.76
C ILE A 397 -33.67 -15.42 2.87
N PHE A 398 -34.04 -14.85 4.00
CA PHE A 398 -35.41 -14.40 4.26
C PHE A 398 -35.76 -13.20 3.39
N LEU A 399 -34.82 -12.26 3.19
CA LEU A 399 -35.02 -11.15 2.26
C LEU A 399 -35.27 -11.64 0.82
N LEU A 400 -34.44 -12.56 0.32
CA LEU A 400 -34.59 -13.12 -1.02
C LEU A 400 -35.94 -13.85 -1.18
N MET A 401 -36.34 -14.64 -0.19
CA MET A 401 -37.61 -15.36 -0.19
C MET A 401 -38.81 -14.40 -0.11
N SER A 402 -38.67 -13.26 0.57
CA SER A 402 -39.66 -12.20 0.58
C SER A 402 -39.83 -11.58 -0.82
N ILE A 403 -38.74 -11.12 -1.44
CA ILE A 403 -38.78 -10.51 -2.79
C ILE A 403 -39.33 -11.52 -3.80
N ARG A 404 -38.90 -12.78 -3.71
CA ARG A 404 -39.45 -13.86 -4.54
C ARG A 404 -40.94 -14.04 -4.33
N GLY A 405 -41.41 -14.06 -3.09
CA GLY A 405 -42.84 -14.15 -2.78
C GLY A 405 -43.64 -13.03 -3.45
N ALA A 406 -43.09 -11.81 -3.52
CA ALA A 406 -43.71 -10.70 -4.24
C ALA A 406 -43.72 -10.97 -5.76
N VAL A 407 -42.61 -11.40 -6.35
CA VAL A 407 -42.50 -11.76 -7.78
C VAL A 407 -43.49 -12.88 -8.16
N ASP A 408 -43.58 -13.92 -7.32
CA ASP A 408 -44.46 -15.08 -7.50
C ASP A 408 -45.93 -14.76 -7.11
N LYS A 409 -46.24 -13.50 -6.74
CA LYS A 409 -47.56 -13.02 -6.28
C LYS A 409 -48.12 -13.74 -5.05
N ALA A 410 -47.26 -14.40 -4.28
CA ALA A 410 -47.56 -15.02 -3.00
C ALA A 410 -47.38 -13.99 -1.86
N PHE A 411 -48.20 -12.94 -1.88
CA PHE A 411 -47.98 -11.73 -1.08
C PHE A 411 -47.99 -11.96 0.44
N VAL A 412 -48.83 -12.86 0.95
CA VAL A 412 -48.84 -13.20 2.39
C VAL A 412 -47.53 -13.87 2.82
N ARG A 413 -47.02 -14.82 2.03
CA ARG A 413 -45.72 -15.46 2.28
C ARG A 413 -44.58 -14.43 2.20
N SER A 414 -44.67 -13.52 1.24
CA SER A 414 -43.71 -12.42 1.08
C SER A 414 -43.63 -11.54 2.34
N ALA A 415 -44.78 -11.19 2.93
CA ALA A 415 -44.86 -10.40 4.16
C ALA A 415 -44.32 -11.15 5.39
N ILE A 416 -44.59 -12.45 5.53
CA ILE A 416 -44.05 -13.28 6.62
C ILE A 416 -42.51 -13.33 6.55
N PHE A 417 -41.95 -13.64 5.37
CA PHE A 417 -40.49 -13.66 5.21
C PHE A 417 -39.86 -12.27 5.39
N PHE A 418 -40.57 -11.20 5.02
CA PHE A 418 -40.11 -9.83 5.29
C PHE A 418 -40.04 -9.53 6.79
N ALA A 419 -41.08 -9.92 7.55
CA ALA A 419 -41.11 -9.74 9.00
C ALA A 419 -39.97 -10.51 9.68
N LEU A 420 -39.69 -11.74 9.25
CA LEU A 420 -38.54 -12.52 9.71
C LEU A 420 -37.21 -11.82 9.39
N ALA A 421 -37.07 -11.27 8.18
CA ALA A 421 -35.87 -10.52 7.81
C ALA A 421 -35.67 -9.28 8.72
N VAL A 422 -36.73 -8.53 9.03
CA VAL A 422 -36.69 -7.36 9.94
C VAL A 422 -36.35 -7.77 11.38
N LEU A 423 -36.82 -8.94 11.85
CA LEU A 423 -36.46 -9.50 13.16
C LEU A 423 -35.02 -9.97 13.25
N ILE A 424 -34.38 -10.29 12.13
CA ILE A 424 -32.98 -10.71 12.09
C ILE A 424 -32.07 -9.49 11.99
N LYS A 425 -32.36 -8.56 11.06
CA LYS A 425 -31.60 -7.31 10.89
C LYS A 425 -32.52 -6.14 10.54
N PRO A 426 -32.43 -4.98 11.22
CA PRO A 426 -33.19 -3.77 10.87
C PRO A 426 -32.96 -3.27 9.45
N GLN A 427 -31.79 -3.59 8.88
CA GLN A 427 -31.43 -3.29 7.49
C GLN A 427 -32.49 -3.77 6.47
N ALA A 428 -33.27 -4.81 6.79
CA ALA A 428 -34.40 -5.26 5.97
C ALA A 428 -35.40 -4.13 5.62
N LEU A 429 -35.55 -3.14 6.49
CA LEU A 429 -36.48 -2.02 6.32
C LEU A 429 -36.18 -1.16 5.09
N ILE A 430 -34.93 -1.15 4.61
CA ILE A 430 -34.55 -0.48 3.35
C ILE A 430 -35.37 -1.03 2.17
N PHE A 431 -35.76 -2.30 2.22
CA PHE A 431 -36.48 -2.99 1.14
C PHE A 431 -38.00 -2.89 1.25
N THR A 432 -38.54 -2.19 2.27
CA THR A 432 -39.99 -1.97 2.44
C THR A 432 -40.69 -1.48 1.14
N PRO A 433 -40.10 -0.54 0.36
CA PRO A 433 -40.72 -0.08 -0.88
C PRO A 433 -40.97 -1.20 -1.91
N VAL A 434 -40.10 -2.23 -1.97
CA VAL A 434 -40.28 -3.36 -2.90
C VAL A 434 -41.62 -4.06 -2.65
N LEU A 435 -41.91 -4.32 -1.38
CA LEU A 435 -43.12 -5.00 -0.95
C LEU A 435 -44.35 -4.11 -1.14
N LEU A 436 -44.29 -2.85 -0.69
CA LEU A 436 -45.41 -1.90 -0.82
C LEU A 436 -45.79 -1.66 -2.28
N PHE A 437 -44.82 -1.52 -3.17
CA PHE A 437 -45.09 -1.36 -4.60
C PHE A 437 -45.75 -2.60 -5.19
N ALA A 438 -45.29 -3.80 -4.81
CA ALA A 438 -45.88 -5.05 -5.27
C ALA A 438 -47.36 -5.18 -4.87
N PHE A 439 -47.69 -4.85 -3.61
CA PHE A 439 -49.08 -4.80 -3.13
C PHE A 439 -49.93 -3.75 -3.85
N TYR A 440 -49.39 -2.54 -4.03
CA TYR A 440 -50.07 -1.44 -4.70
C TYR A 440 -50.41 -1.78 -6.16
N HIS A 441 -49.44 -2.28 -6.92
CA HIS A 441 -49.61 -2.56 -8.36
C HIS A 441 -50.68 -3.61 -8.63
N HIS A 442 -50.79 -4.64 -7.78
CA HIS A 442 -51.80 -5.70 -7.91
C HIS A 442 -53.08 -5.42 -7.11
N ARG A 443 -53.22 -4.23 -6.51
CA ARG A 443 -54.36 -3.84 -5.66
C ARG A 443 -54.72 -4.91 -4.63
N ALA A 444 -53.70 -5.60 -4.10
CA ALA A 444 -53.86 -6.78 -3.27
C ALA A 444 -54.17 -6.40 -1.81
N TRP A 445 -55.07 -5.43 -1.58
CA TRP A 445 -55.34 -4.80 -0.28
C TRP A 445 -55.82 -5.79 0.79
N LYS A 446 -56.64 -6.77 0.41
CA LYS A 446 -57.04 -7.86 1.31
C LYS A 446 -55.83 -8.71 1.72
N GLN A 447 -54.95 -9.02 0.78
CA GLN A 447 -53.72 -9.78 1.06
C GLN A 447 -52.68 -8.93 1.78
N LEU A 448 -52.70 -7.60 1.62
CA LEU A 448 -51.89 -6.67 2.41
C LEU A 448 -52.38 -6.68 3.86
N ALA A 449 -53.68 -6.58 4.11
CA ALA A 449 -54.24 -6.63 5.46
C ALA A 449 -53.95 -8.00 6.13
N VAL A 450 -54.19 -9.10 5.40
CA VAL A 450 -53.90 -10.46 5.88
C VAL A 450 -52.39 -10.68 6.04
N GLY A 451 -51.57 -10.22 5.11
CA GLY A 451 -50.11 -10.31 5.17
C GLY A 451 -49.52 -9.45 6.29
N ALA A 452 -50.07 -8.26 6.54
CA ALA A 452 -49.73 -7.43 7.68
C ALA A 452 -50.14 -8.09 8.99
N LEU A 453 -51.32 -8.72 9.05
CA LEU A 453 -51.75 -9.49 10.24
C LEU A 453 -50.82 -10.67 10.52
N TYR A 454 -50.53 -11.53 9.55
CA TYR A 454 -49.63 -12.68 9.74
C TYR A 454 -48.18 -12.27 9.94
N GLY A 455 -47.70 -11.25 9.22
CA GLY A 455 -46.35 -10.73 9.36
C GLY A 455 -46.14 -10.04 10.71
N MET A 456 -47.04 -9.15 11.10
CA MET A 456 -47.02 -8.50 12.42
C MET A 456 -47.26 -9.52 13.55
N GLY A 457 -48.16 -10.49 13.35
CA GLY A 457 -48.38 -11.58 14.29
C GLY A 457 -47.12 -12.41 14.51
N THR A 458 -46.41 -12.75 13.44
CA THR A 458 -45.11 -13.46 13.50
C THR A 458 -44.05 -12.59 14.18
N PHE A 459 -44.01 -11.30 13.85
CA PHE A 459 -43.08 -10.34 14.46
C PHE A 459 -43.29 -10.26 15.98
N ILE A 460 -44.53 -10.03 16.40
CA ILE A 460 -44.93 -9.91 17.81
C ILE A 460 -44.68 -11.24 18.52
N LEU A 461 -45.09 -12.38 17.96
CA LEU A 461 -44.91 -13.69 18.59
C LEU A 461 -43.44 -13.97 18.93
N LEU A 462 -42.51 -13.62 18.05
CA LEU A 462 -41.08 -13.85 18.25
C LEU A 462 -40.39 -12.76 19.06
N ALA A 463 -40.94 -11.53 19.09
CA ALA A 463 -40.37 -10.43 19.86
C ALA A 463 -40.86 -10.39 21.31
N VAL A 464 -42.14 -10.67 21.55
CA VAL A 464 -42.80 -10.52 22.87
C VAL A 464 -42.05 -11.20 24.02
N PRO A 465 -41.50 -12.44 23.88
CA PRO A 465 -40.76 -13.08 24.97
C PRO A 465 -39.57 -12.25 25.48
N PHE A 466 -38.98 -11.40 24.64
CA PHE A 466 -37.86 -10.54 25.00
C PHE A 466 -38.25 -9.24 25.68
N PHE A 467 -39.49 -8.79 25.47
CA PHE A 467 -39.96 -7.49 25.94
C PHE A 467 -40.99 -7.57 27.05
N TRP A 468 -41.37 -8.77 27.48
CA TRP A 468 -42.29 -8.99 28.60
C TRP A 468 -41.83 -8.24 29.87
N ASN A 469 -40.53 -8.32 30.21
CA ASN A 469 -39.95 -7.59 31.34
C ASN A 469 -39.11 -6.36 30.92
N ASN A 470 -39.04 -6.03 29.62
CA ASN A 470 -38.24 -4.91 29.09
C ASN A 470 -39.11 -3.79 28.48
N GLY A 471 -40.29 -3.56 29.06
CA GLY A 471 -41.17 -2.43 28.72
C GLY A 471 -42.08 -2.64 27.49
N GLY A 472 -42.41 -3.91 27.17
CA GLY A 472 -43.43 -4.29 26.19
C GLY A 472 -43.18 -3.77 24.78
N LEU A 473 -44.26 -3.44 24.05
CA LEU A 473 -44.18 -2.89 22.69
C LEU A 473 -43.35 -1.59 22.62
N GLY A 474 -43.36 -0.77 23.68
CA GLY A 474 -42.53 0.43 23.77
C GLY A 474 -41.02 0.12 23.84
N GLY A 475 -40.64 -1.02 24.44
CA GLY A 475 -39.26 -1.51 24.45
C GLY A 475 -38.73 -1.86 23.07
N ILE A 476 -39.56 -2.51 22.24
CA ILE A 476 -39.22 -2.84 20.85
C ILE A 476 -38.94 -1.57 20.05
N ILE A 477 -39.83 -0.57 20.16
CA ILE A 477 -39.67 0.70 19.44
C ILE A 477 -38.38 1.40 19.90
N ARG A 478 -38.08 1.38 21.19
CA ARG A 478 -36.83 1.93 21.73
C ARG A 478 -35.61 1.21 21.17
N LEU A 479 -35.59 -0.12 21.09
CA LEU A 479 -34.48 -0.88 20.52
C LEU A 479 -34.22 -0.49 19.06
N TYR A 480 -35.23 -0.49 18.20
CA TYR A 480 -35.04 -0.12 16.80
C TYR A 480 -34.62 1.35 16.66
N LYS A 481 -35.17 2.26 17.47
CA LYS A 481 -34.77 3.67 17.49
C LYS A 481 -33.33 3.84 17.96
N SER A 482 -32.91 3.13 19.01
CA SER A 482 -31.54 3.18 19.52
C SER A 482 -30.57 2.64 18.49
N THR A 483 -30.83 1.46 17.91
CA THR A 483 -29.98 0.85 16.87
C THR A 483 -29.85 1.75 15.63
N LEU A 484 -30.91 2.42 15.18
CA LEU A 484 -30.84 3.39 14.07
C LEU A 484 -30.13 4.71 14.43
N SER A 485 -30.09 5.04 15.73
CA SER A 485 -29.38 6.20 16.24
C SER A 485 -27.91 5.91 16.58
N SER A 486 -27.55 4.64 16.81
CA SER A 486 -26.18 4.17 17.04
C SER A 486 -25.25 4.61 15.92
N TYR A 487 -23.99 4.88 16.28
CA TYR A 487 -22.92 5.35 15.38
C TYR A 487 -23.32 6.60 14.56
N PRO A 488 -23.45 7.78 15.20
CA PRO A 488 -23.85 9.03 14.56
C PRO A 488 -22.72 9.66 13.74
N TYR A 489 -22.16 8.89 12.80
CA TYR A 489 -21.03 9.29 11.96
C TYR A 489 -21.40 9.29 10.47
N SER A 490 -20.60 9.99 9.67
CA SER A 490 -20.70 10.03 8.21
C SER A 490 -20.73 8.63 7.61
N SER A 491 -19.76 7.79 8.00
CA SER A 491 -19.63 6.39 7.60
C SER A 491 -18.80 5.63 8.63
N VAL A 492 -19.15 4.38 8.88
CA VAL A 492 -18.46 3.48 9.81
C VAL A 492 -17.72 2.43 8.97
N ASN A 493 -16.52 2.78 8.51
CA ASN A 493 -15.70 1.95 7.63
C ASN A 493 -16.31 1.61 6.26
N ALA A 494 -17.46 2.15 5.85
CA ALA A 494 -17.95 1.96 4.49
C ALA A 494 -17.25 2.90 3.50
N PHE A 495 -16.61 2.30 2.48
CA PHE A 495 -15.94 3.05 1.40
C PHE A 495 -16.99 3.60 0.40
N ASN A 496 -17.64 4.69 0.81
CA ASN A 496 -18.72 5.38 0.10
C ASN A 496 -18.38 6.86 -0.19
N LEU A 497 -19.35 7.67 -0.60
CA LEU A 497 -19.16 9.09 -0.96
C LEU A 497 -18.37 9.87 0.10
N TYR A 498 -18.66 9.67 1.39
CA TYR A 498 -18.08 10.46 2.47
C TYR A 498 -16.58 10.22 2.63
N ALA A 499 -16.10 9.03 2.27
CA ALA A 499 -14.67 8.72 2.27
C ALA A 499 -13.86 9.60 1.28
N LEU A 500 -14.53 10.23 0.30
CA LEU A 500 -13.92 11.15 -0.66
C LEU A 500 -13.86 12.60 -0.18
N THR A 501 -14.66 12.95 0.83
CA THR A 501 -14.79 14.33 1.31
C THR A 501 -14.06 14.57 2.62
N ASP A 502 -14.10 13.61 3.55
CA ASP A 502 -13.53 13.72 4.89
C ASP A 502 -13.13 12.32 5.40
N PRO A 503 -12.23 12.16 6.38
CA PRO A 503 -12.07 10.95 7.17
C PRO A 503 -13.35 10.17 7.46
N LEU A 504 -13.23 8.85 7.35
CA LEU A 504 -14.19 7.91 7.93
C LEU A 504 -14.39 8.27 9.41
N TRP A 505 -15.58 8.00 9.97
CA TRP A 505 -15.93 8.37 11.35
C TRP A 505 -16.10 9.88 11.64
N SER A 506 -16.21 10.72 10.62
CA SER A 506 -16.52 12.15 10.80
C SER A 506 -17.91 12.39 11.42
N SER A 507 -18.05 13.48 12.17
CA SER A 507 -19.34 13.90 12.76
C SER A 507 -20.40 14.13 11.67
N LEU A 508 -21.66 13.81 11.99
CA LEU A 508 -22.81 14.12 11.11
C LEU A 508 -23.09 15.62 10.96
N ASP A 509 -22.53 16.44 11.83
CA ASP A 509 -22.71 17.89 11.82
C ASP A 509 -21.64 18.59 10.94
N THR A 510 -20.66 17.84 10.42
CA THR A 510 -19.73 18.31 9.38
C THR A 510 -20.51 18.74 8.13
N THR A 511 -20.13 19.88 7.56
CA THR A 511 -20.77 20.46 6.39
C THR A 511 -20.03 20.14 5.10
N TRP A 512 -20.77 19.71 4.08
CA TRP A 512 -20.28 19.59 2.71
C TRP A 512 -21.21 20.35 1.78
N LEU A 513 -20.64 21.26 0.98
CA LEU A 513 -21.38 22.22 0.15
C LEU A 513 -22.37 23.08 0.97
N GLY A 514 -22.00 23.44 2.21
CA GLY A 514 -22.84 24.24 3.11
C GLY A 514 -24.01 23.49 3.76
N ILE A 515 -24.14 22.18 3.56
CA ILE A 515 -25.21 21.33 4.12
C ILE A 515 -24.58 20.24 5.00
N THR A 516 -25.17 19.95 6.17
CA THR A 516 -24.65 18.93 7.07
C THR A 516 -24.81 17.52 6.50
N TYR A 517 -23.89 16.61 6.83
CA TYR A 517 -24.00 15.20 6.43
C TYR A 517 -25.31 14.55 6.86
N ARG A 518 -25.85 14.93 8.02
CA ARG A 518 -27.18 14.48 8.46
C ARG A 518 -28.27 14.76 7.41
N ILE A 519 -28.30 15.96 6.86
CA ILE A 519 -29.30 16.36 5.85
C ILE A 519 -29.04 15.63 4.53
N TRP A 520 -27.79 15.52 4.10
CA TRP A 520 -27.42 14.73 2.93
C TRP A 520 -27.89 13.28 3.03
N GLY A 521 -27.72 12.64 4.20
CA GLY A 521 -28.21 11.30 4.47
C GLY A 521 -29.71 11.14 4.21
N PHE A 522 -30.54 12.08 4.71
CA PHE A 522 -31.98 12.08 4.44
C PHE A 522 -32.33 12.30 2.97
N ILE A 523 -31.66 13.27 2.31
CA ILE A 523 -31.85 13.54 0.88
C ILE A 523 -31.60 12.26 0.07
N PHE A 524 -30.52 11.54 0.35
CA PHE A 524 -30.18 10.35 -0.43
C PHE A 524 -31.08 9.14 -0.17
N ILE A 525 -31.68 9.04 1.02
CA ILE A 525 -32.77 8.08 1.25
C ILE A 525 -33.99 8.41 0.38
N LEU A 526 -34.38 9.69 0.32
CA LEU A 526 -35.48 10.13 -0.55
C LEU A 526 -35.17 9.88 -2.03
N VAL A 527 -33.93 10.13 -2.46
CA VAL A 527 -33.46 9.81 -3.82
C VAL A 527 -33.55 8.30 -4.08
N ALA A 528 -33.13 7.44 -3.14
CA ALA A 528 -33.23 5.99 -3.30
C ALA A 528 -34.68 5.55 -3.53
N VAL A 529 -35.62 6.07 -2.73
CA VAL A 529 -37.06 5.79 -2.88
C VAL A 529 -37.61 6.36 -4.18
N ALA A 530 -37.24 7.59 -4.55
CA ALA A 530 -37.70 8.22 -5.80
C ALA A 530 -37.25 7.44 -7.03
N VAL A 531 -35.98 7.00 -7.07
CA VAL A 531 -35.46 6.16 -8.17
C VAL A 531 -36.15 4.79 -8.18
N ALA A 532 -36.40 4.19 -7.02
CA ALA A 532 -37.19 2.97 -6.90
C ALA A 532 -38.62 3.14 -7.44
N VAL A 533 -39.28 4.28 -7.15
CA VAL A 533 -40.59 4.64 -7.72
C VAL A 533 -40.50 4.76 -9.24
N LEU A 534 -39.51 5.48 -9.78
CA LEU A 534 -39.34 5.64 -11.23
C LEU A 534 -39.28 4.30 -11.97
N PHE A 535 -38.52 3.33 -11.47
CA PHE A 535 -38.44 2.00 -12.08
C PHE A 535 -39.68 1.14 -11.81
N SER A 536 -40.25 1.22 -10.62
CA SER A 536 -41.45 0.48 -10.23
C SER A 536 -42.69 0.89 -11.03
N PHE A 537 -42.84 2.19 -11.29
CA PHE A 537 -43.98 2.77 -12.00
C PHE A 537 -43.74 3.03 -13.49
N ALA A 538 -42.59 2.60 -14.02
CA ALA A 538 -42.34 2.55 -15.46
C ALA A 538 -43.38 1.66 -16.19
N LYS A 539 -43.41 1.73 -17.54
CA LYS A 539 -44.27 0.90 -18.39
C LYS A 539 -44.23 -0.58 -17.93
N GLU A 540 -45.38 -1.26 -17.96
CA GLU A 540 -45.58 -2.61 -17.40
C GLU A 540 -45.48 -2.70 -15.87
N ARG A 541 -46.16 -1.80 -15.16
CA ARG A 541 -46.23 -1.78 -13.68
C ARG A 541 -46.63 -3.11 -13.00
N LEU A 542 -47.28 -4.02 -13.73
CA LEU A 542 -47.69 -5.33 -13.23
C LEU A 542 -46.60 -6.41 -13.29
N ASP A 543 -45.51 -6.16 -14.04
CA ASP A 543 -44.35 -7.04 -14.05
C ASP A 543 -43.51 -6.81 -12.79
N LEU A 544 -43.60 -7.75 -11.86
CA LEU A 544 -42.88 -7.71 -10.60
C LEU A 544 -41.46 -8.30 -10.70
N SER A 545 -41.03 -8.84 -11.85
CA SER A 545 -39.68 -9.40 -12.03
C SER A 545 -38.57 -8.38 -11.75
N LYS A 546 -38.85 -7.09 -11.97
CA LYS A 546 -37.95 -5.96 -11.64
C LYS A 546 -37.77 -5.70 -10.14
N SER A 547 -38.47 -6.43 -9.26
CA SER A 547 -38.36 -6.27 -7.80
C SER A 547 -36.95 -6.51 -7.26
N TYR A 548 -36.19 -7.44 -7.84
CA TYR A 548 -34.78 -7.66 -7.47
C TYR A 548 -33.92 -6.44 -7.82
N TYR A 549 -34.17 -5.82 -8.99
CA TYR A 549 -33.48 -4.60 -9.40
C TYR A 549 -33.85 -3.41 -8.52
N ILE A 550 -35.12 -3.26 -8.15
CA ILE A 550 -35.56 -2.21 -7.22
C ILE A 550 -34.89 -2.38 -5.85
N GLY A 551 -34.83 -3.61 -5.33
CA GLY A 551 -34.08 -3.90 -4.11
C GLY A 551 -32.61 -3.51 -4.23
N MET A 552 -32.00 -3.80 -5.39
CA MET A 552 -30.62 -3.41 -5.67
C MET A 552 -30.43 -1.89 -5.68
N VAL A 553 -31.33 -1.13 -6.31
CA VAL A 553 -31.32 0.34 -6.30
C VAL A 553 -31.35 0.87 -4.87
N LEU A 554 -32.27 0.36 -4.05
CA LEU A 554 -32.45 0.83 -2.67
C LEU A 554 -31.18 0.65 -1.85
N ILE A 555 -30.60 -0.56 -1.84
CA ILE A 555 -29.40 -0.83 -1.03
C ILE A 555 -28.16 -0.11 -1.56
N VAL A 556 -27.95 -0.05 -2.88
CA VAL A 556 -26.76 0.58 -3.47
C VAL A 556 -26.80 2.10 -3.28
N VAL A 557 -27.94 2.76 -3.53
CA VAL A 557 -28.04 4.22 -3.37
C VAL A 557 -27.85 4.60 -1.90
N VAL A 558 -28.48 3.88 -0.97
CA VAL A 558 -28.34 4.13 0.48
C VAL A 558 -26.91 3.88 0.94
N PHE A 559 -26.26 2.80 0.49
CA PHE A 559 -24.88 2.52 0.87
C PHE A 559 -23.88 3.56 0.32
N VAL A 560 -23.99 3.86 -0.98
CA VAL A 560 -22.99 4.69 -1.68
C VAL A 560 -23.13 6.18 -1.34
N LEU A 561 -24.35 6.67 -1.09
CA LEU A 561 -24.61 8.09 -0.85
C LEU A 561 -25.10 8.41 0.57
N GLY A 562 -25.68 7.43 1.28
CA GLY A 562 -26.24 7.64 2.63
C GLY A 562 -25.18 7.60 3.73
N THR A 563 -25.53 8.21 4.87
CA THR A 563 -24.68 8.24 6.07
C THR A 563 -24.90 7.02 6.97
N LYS A 564 -24.05 6.82 8.00
CA LYS A 564 -24.17 5.74 9.00
C LYS A 564 -24.07 4.33 8.40
N MET A 565 -23.28 4.18 7.35
CA MET A 565 -23.13 2.90 6.64
C MET A 565 -21.94 2.12 7.20
N HIS A 566 -22.12 0.81 7.39
CA HIS A 566 -21.04 -0.13 7.69
C HIS A 566 -20.50 -0.82 6.43
N GLU A 567 -19.24 -1.22 6.44
CA GLU A 567 -18.54 -1.87 5.32
C GLU A 567 -19.27 -3.09 4.73
N ARG A 568 -20.00 -3.82 5.57
CA ARG A 568 -20.77 -5.01 5.18
C ARG A 568 -22.17 -4.75 4.60
N TYR A 569 -22.71 -3.54 4.72
CA TYR A 569 -24.12 -3.28 4.36
C TYR A 569 -24.42 -3.41 2.87
N LEU A 570 -23.43 -3.30 1.99
CA LEU A 570 -23.61 -3.51 0.55
C LEU A 570 -23.77 -5.00 0.17
N PHE A 571 -23.47 -5.95 1.06
CA PHE A 571 -23.50 -7.40 0.82
C PHE A 571 -24.74 -7.93 0.04
N PRO A 572 -25.98 -7.49 0.30
CA PRO A 572 -27.16 -7.96 -0.44
C PRO A 572 -27.09 -7.73 -1.96
N VAL A 573 -26.30 -6.75 -2.43
CA VAL A 573 -26.15 -6.46 -3.85
C VAL A 573 -25.61 -7.66 -4.64
N VAL A 574 -24.77 -8.50 -4.03
CA VAL A 574 -24.10 -9.62 -4.67
C VAL A 574 -25.13 -10.62 -5.21
N ILE A 575 -26.15 -10.96 -4.41
CA ILE A 575 -27.20 -11.87 -4.86
C ILE A 575 -28.23 -11.17 -5.76
N LEU A 576 -28.55 -9.90 -5.47
CA LEU A 576 -29.55 -9.15 -6.23
C LEU A 576 -29.11 -8.93 -7.69
N CYS A 577 -27.81 -8.80 -7.95
CA CYS A 577 -27.26 -8.79 -9.31
C CYS A 577 -27.56 -10.10 -10.06
N LEU A 578 -27.34 -11.25 -9.42
CA LEU A 578 -27.57 -12.57 -10.03
C LEU A 578 -29.05 -12.81 -10.31
N PHE A 579 -29.94 -12.44 -9.38
CA PHE A 579 -31.38 -12.58 -9.61
C PHE A 579 -31.91 -11.58 -10.65
N SER A 580 -31.40 -10.35 -10.67
CA SER A 580 -31.71 -9.40 -11.75
C SER A 580 -31.27 -9.93 -13.12
N PHE A 581 -30.14 -10.64 -13.20
CA PHE A 581 -29.73 -11.38 -14.40
C PHE A 581 -30.65 -12.55 -14.73
N ILE A 582 -31.02 -13.38 -13.74
CA ILE A 582 -31.93 -14.52 -13.95
C ILE A 582 -33.28 -14.07 -14.54
N GLU A 583 -33.79 -12.92 -14.10
CA GLU A 583 -35.05 -12.35 -14.61
C GLU A 583 -34.90 -11.66 -15.97
N SER A 584 -33.92 -10.78 -16.13
CA SER A 584 -33.79 -9.94 -17.34
C SER A 584 -32.98 -10.58 -18.47
N ARG A 585 -32.16 -11.59 -18.16
CA ARG A 585 -31.11 -12.18 -19.02
C ARG A 585 -30.08 -11.17 -19.56
N ASP A 586 -30.00 -9.97 -18.99
CA ASP A 586 -29.06 -8.95 -19.43
C ASP A 586 -27.67 -9.18 -18.84
N ARG A 587 -26.69 -9.47 -19.71
CA ARG A 587 -25.30 -9.79 -19.32
C ARG A 587 -24.62 -8.70 -18.50
N ARG A 588 -25.08 -7.45 -18.56
CA ARG A 588 -24.50 -6.32 -17.81
C ARG A 588 -24.77 -6.44 -16.30
N PHE A 589 -25.76 -7.21 -15.86
CA PHE A 589 -25.92 -7.53 -14.44
C PHE A 589 -24.80 -8.44 -13.93
N LEU A 590 -24.19 -9.27 -14.78
CA LEU A 590 -23.01 -10.06 -14.41
C LEU A 590 -21.77 -9.16 -14.24
N THR A 591 -21.65 -8.08 -15.03
CA THR A 591 -20.54 -7.13 -14.85
C THR A 591 -20.72 -6.29 -13.58
N LEU A 592 -21.95 -5.93 -13.21
CA LEU A 592 -22.26 -5.36 -11.89
C LEU A 592 -21.94 -6.34 -10.76
N PHE A 593 -22.31 -7.62 -10.91
CA PHE A 593 -21.97 -8.67 -9.96
C PHE A 593 -20.46 -8.72 -9.70
N LEU A 594 -19.63 -8.74 -10.75
CA LEU A 594 -18.17 -8.69 -10.59
C LEU A 594 -17.74 -7.43 -9.84
N GLY A 595 -18.15 -6.25 -10.30
CA GLY A 595 -17.72 -4.97 -9.72
C GLY A 595 -18.07 -4.83 -8.24
N PHE A 596 -19.33 -5.14 -7.88
CA PHE A 596 -19.76 -5.09 -6.49
C PHE A 596 -19.16 -6.19 -5.63
N SER A 597 -18.85 -7.37 -6.19
CA SER A 597 -18.14 -8.42 -5.45
C SER A 597 -16.72 -7.98 -5.09
N LEU A 598 -16.00 -7.35 -6.02
CA LEU A 598 -14.63 -6.88 -5.76
C LEU A 598 -14.60 -5.74 -4.76
N THR A 599 -15.45 -4.72 -4.95
CA THR A 599 -15.53 -3.58 -4.02
C THR A 599 -15.99 -4.00 -2.64
N GLN A 600 -16.97 -4.90 -2.54
CA GLN A 600 -17.41 -5.44 -1.25
C GLN A 600 -16.32 -6.25 -0.55
N TYR A 601 -15.61 -7.10 -1.30
CA TYR A 601 -14.51 -7.89 -0.74
C TYR A 601 -13.37 -7.01 -0.23
N ILE A 602 -12.96 -6.00 -1.00
CA ILE A 602 -11.90 -5.06 -0.60
C ILE A 602 -12.35 -4.25 0.62
N ASN A 603 -13.58 -3.72 0.62
CA ASN A 603 -14.11 -2.93 1.72
C ASN A 603 -14.12 -3.72 3.04
N VAL A 604 -14.69 -4.92 3.02
CA VAL A 604 -14.79 -5.80 4.20
C VAL A 604 -13.41 -6.32 4.61
N GLY A 605 -12.61 -6.82 3.67
CA GLY A 605 -11.31 -7.44 3.97
C GLY A 605 -10.24 -6.46 4.41
N TYR A 606 -10.22 -5.24 3.85
CA TYR A 606 -9.30 -4.19 4.27
C TYR A 606 -9.68 -3.65 5.65
N THR A 607 -10.98 -3.48 5.91
CA THR A 607 -11.49 -3.10 7.23
C THR A 607 -11.16 -4.15 8.28
N LEU A 608 -11.43 -5.44 8.01
CA LEU A 608 -11.13 -6.53 8.93
C LEU A 608 -9.63 -6.59 9.27
N ALA A 609 -8.75 -6.38 8.29
CA ALA A 609 -7.31 -6.34 8.54
C ALA A 609 -6.90 -5.18 9.46
N HIS A 610 -7.54 -4.01 9.34
CA HIS A 610 -7.27 -2.86 10.23
C HIS A 610 -7.78 -3.13 11.64
N LEU A 611 -9.02 -3.61 11.74
CA LEU A 611 -9.65 -3.91 13.02
C LEU A 611 -8.87 -4.96 13.81
N ASN A 612 -8.33 -5.98 13.14
CA ASN A 612 -7.48 -6.98 13.79
C ASN A 612 -6.10 -6.45 14.17
N ALA A 613 -5.64 -5.37 13.55
CA ALA A 613 -4.42 -4.65 13.94
C ALA A 613 -4.69 -3.53 14.98
N GLY A 614 -5.88 -3.50 15.59
CA GLY A 614 -6.25 -2.53 16.62
C GLY A 614 -6.71 -1.16 16.12
N ASN A 615 -6.83 -0.97 14.80
CA ASN A 615 -7.02 0.35 14.17
C ASN A 615 -8.28 0.40 13.28
N ASN A 616 -8.77 1.60 12.94
CA ASN A 616 -9.71 1.75 11.83
C ASN A 616 -8.97 2.10 10.54
N PRO A 617 -9.51 1.73 9.35
CA PRO A 617 -9.00 2.23 8.08
C PRO A 617 -8.97 3.76 8.05
N GLY A 618 -7.83 4.32 7.60
CA GLY A 618 -7.70 5.75 7.36
C GLY A 618 -8.27 6.19 6.00
N SER A 619 -8.09 7.47 5.66
CA SER A 619 -8.36 7.97 4.30
C SER A 619 -7.16 7.76 3.37
N ASP A 620 -6.91 6.50 3.01
CA ASP A 620 -5.86 6.12 2.07
C ASP A 620 -6.38 5.84 0.65
N GLY A 621 -5.45 5.55 -0.27
CA GLY A 621 -5.76 5.35 -1.68
C GLY A 621 -6.65 4.14 -1.99
N ILE A 622 -6.65 3.10 -1.15
CA ILE A 622 -7.50 1.91 -1.34
C ILE A 622 -8.93 2.27 -1.00
N VAL A 623 -9.13 2.97 0.12
CA VAL A 623 -10.42 3.51 0.54
C VAL A 623 -10.99 4.42 -0.56
N LEU A 624 -10.19 5.37 -1.04
CA LEU A 624 -10.61 6.33 -2.07
C LEU A 624 -10.93 5.65 -3.41
N ILE A 625 -10.07 4.75 -3.92
CA ILE A 625 -10.32 4.05 -5.18
C ILE A 625 -11.58 3.19 -5.09
N THR A 626 -11.79 2.51 -3.97
CA THR A 626 -12.96 1.66 -3.78
C THR A 626 -14.24 2.50 -3.72
N ALA A 627 -14.21 3.65 -3.02
CA ALA A 627 -15.32 4.61 -2.98
C ALA A 627 -15.66 5.20 -4.36
N ILE A 628 -14.66 5.63 -5.14
CA ILE A 628 -14.83 6.10 -6.53
C ILE A 628 -15.42 4.98 -7.41
N THR A 629 -14.92 3.75 -7.24
CA THR A 629 -15.43 2.59 -8.00
C THR A 629 -16.89 2.31 -7.66
N ASN A 630 -17.27 2.40 -6.38
CA ASN A 630 -18.66 2.26 -5.92
C ASN A 630 -19.59 3.32 -6.54
N LEU A 631 -19.16 4.58 -6.62
CA LEU A 631 -19.89 5.63 -7.34
C LEU A 631 -20.03 5.32 -8.83
N GLY A 632 -18.96 4.85 -9.48
CA GLY A 632 -19.00 4.42 -10.88
C GLY A 632 -19.96 3.24 -11.13
N LEU A 633 -19.98 2.26 -10.22
CA LEU A 633 -20.89 1.11 -10.27
C LEU A 633 -22.34 1.52 -10.03
N LEU A 634 -22.61 2.47 -9.13
CA LEU A 634 -23.93 3.07 -8.95
C LEU A 634 -24.43 3.71 -10.26
N LEU A 635 -23.62 4.57 -10.88
CA LEU A 635 -23.99 5.21 -12.15
C LEU A 635 -24.22 4.19 -13.27
N TYR A 636 -23.36 3.17 -13.34
CA TYR A 636 -23.51 2.09 -14.32
C TYR A 636 -24.75 1.23 -14.06
N MET A 637 -25.10 0.98 -12.80
CA MET A 637 -26.31 0.27 -12.40
C MET A 637 -27.58 1.02 -12.83
N LEU A 638 -27.62 2.34 -12.63
CA LEU A 638 -28.74 3.19 -13.08
C LEU A 638 -28.83 3.22 -14.61
N TYR A 639 -27.69 3.32 -15.31
CA TYR A 639 -27.62 3.22 -16.76
C TYR A 639 -28.17 1.87 -17.28
N ILE A 640 -27.81 0.76 -16.66
CA ILE A 640 -28.32 -0.57 -17.02
C ILE A 640 -29.83 -0.64 -16.79
N GLY A 641 -30.32 -0.22 -15.62
CA GLY A 641 -31.75 -0.25 -15.33
C GLY A 641 -32.56 0.59 -16.29
N TYR A 642 -32.08 1.78 -16.66
CA TYR A 642 -32.72 2.61 -17.67
C TYR A 642 -32.83 1.88 -19.01
N HIS A 643 -31.73 1.27 -19.49
CA HIS A 643 -31.78 0.54 -20.75
C HIS A 643 -32.65 -0.73 -20.70
N VAL A 644 -32.60 -1.50 -19.61
CA VAL A 644 -33.33 -2.76 -19.48
C VAL A 644 -34.81 -2.53 -19.22
N TYR A 645 -35.16 -1.72 -18.23
CA TYR A 645 -36.54 -1.60 -17.73
C TYR A 645 -37.31 -0.42 -18.32
N ILE A 646 -36.63 0.66 -18.76
CA ILE A 646 -37.28 1.83 -19.37
C ILE A 646 -37.24 1.75 -20.91
N ARG A 647 -36.06 1.54 -21.50
CA ARG A 647 -35.88 1.46 -22.96
C ARG A 647 -36.19 0.09 -23.55
N LYS A 648 -36.26 -0.98 -22.73
CA LYS A 648 -36.48 -2.36 -23.16
C LYS A 648 -35.42 -2.87 -24.15
N GLU A 649 -34.16 -2.52 -23.88
CA GLU A 649 -32.99 -2.92 -24.65
C GLU A 649 -32.08 -3.86 -23.84
N PRO A 650 -32.52 -5.09 -23.50
CA PRO A 650 -31.68 -6.04 -22.81
C PRO A 650 -30.56 -6.55 -23.74
N LYS A 651 -29.34 -6.59 -23.24
CA LYS A 651 -28.18 -7.16 -23.91
C LYS A 651 -27.98 -8.59 -23.42
N LEU A 652 -28.50 -9.54 -24.20
CA LEU A 652 -28.36 -10.97 -23.89
C LEU A 652 -26.89 -11.40 -23.90
N LEU A 653 -26.58 -12.49 -23.20
CA LEU A 653 -25.31 -13.20 -23.38
C LEU A 653 -25.17 -13.61 -24.85
N LEU A 654 -24.02 -13.30 -25.45
CA LEU A 654 -23.79 -13.58 -26.86
C LEU A 654 -23.81 -15.10 -27.11
N PRO A 655 -24.50 -15.57 -28.16
CA PRO A 655 -24.54 -16.98 -28.51
C PRO A 655 -23.15 -17.49 -28.89
N GLN A 656 -23.01 -18.81 -28.96
CA GLN A 656 -21.80 -19.45 -29.45
C GLN A 656 -21.57 -19.05 -30.92
N TYR A 657 -20.33 -18.68 -31.29
CA TYR A 657 -19.98 -18.48 -32.70
C TYR A 657 -20.34 -19.72 -33.51
N THR A 658 -21.11 -19.52 -34.59
CA THR A 658 -21.40 -20.53 -35.61
C THR A 658 -20.09 -21.00 -36.26
N ALA A 659 -20.11 -22.17 -36.90
CA ALA A 659 -18.95 -22.66 -37.64
C ALA A 659 -18.49 -21.65 -38.70
N ALA A 660 -19.45 -21.01 -39.40
CA ALA A 660 -19.18 -19.97 -40.40
C ALA A 660 -18.52 -18.73 -39.79
N GLU A 661 -19.03 -18.22 -38.66
CA GLU A 661 -18.42 -17.05 -37.99
C GLU A 661 -17.02 -17.34 -37.45
N LYS A 662 -16.77 -18.56 -36.96
CA LYS A 662 -15.42 -18.98 -36.54
C LYS A 662 -14.46 -19.01 -37.73
N THR A 663 -14.89 -19.58 -38.85
CA THR A 663 -14.09 -19.57 -40.09
C THR A 663 -13.84 -18.14 -40.56
N ALA A 664 -14.85 -17.25 -40.53
CA ALA A 664 -14.69 -15.84 -40.89
C ALA A 664 -13.72 -15.09 -39.95
N GLU A 665 -13.78 -15.34 -38.64
CA GLU A 665 -12.81 -14.78 -37.70
C GLU A 665 -11.40 -15.30 -38.00
N ASP A 666 -11.24 -16.61 -38.19
CA ASP A 666 -9.95 -17.22 -38.52
C ASP A 666 -9.36 -16.66 -39.82
N LEU A 667 -10.19 -16.46 -40.85
CA LEU A 667 -9.80 -15.78 -42.09
C LEU A 667 -9.34 -14.34 -41.84
N SER A 668 -10.07 -13.57 -41.03
CA SER A 668 -9.67 -12.20 -40.69
C SER A 668 -8.33 -12.13 -39.93
N ILE A 669 -8.03 -13.13 -39.10
CA ILE A 669 -6.79 -13.19 -38.32
C ILE A 669 -5.60 -13.55 -39.21
N ILE A 670 -5.76 -14.48 -40.15
CA ILE A 670 -4.66 -14.86 -41.05
C ILE A 670 -4.41 -13.80 -42.13
N GLU A 671 -5.36 -12.93 -42.41
CA GLU A 671 -5.14 -11.79 -43.32
C GLU A 671 -4.01 -10.87 -42.81
N ASP A 672 -3.85 -10.74 -41.49
CA ASP A 672 -2.75 -9.99 -40.84
C ASP A 672 -1.35 -10.58 -41.08
N ILE A 673 -1.24 -11.80 -41.63
CA ILE A 673 0.04 -12.43 -42.00
C ILE A 673 0.26 -12.48 -43.52
N ARG A 674 -0.63 -11.88 -44.33
CA ARG A 674 -0.41 -11.76 -45.78
C ARG A 674 0.84 -10.91 -46.04
N PRO A 675 1.77 -11.34 -46.91
CA PRO A 675 2.87 -10.51 -47.38
C PRO A 675 2.30 -9.28 -48.12
N PHE A 676 2.72 -8.07 -47.76
CA PHE A 676 2.35 -6.88 -48.54
C PHE A 676 2.96 -6.99 -49.94
N ALA A 677 2.17 -6.78 -50.99
CA ALA A 677 2.71 -6.57 -52.33
C ALA A 677 3.73 -5.42 -52.29
N GLU A 678 4.88 -5.56 -52.94
CA GLU A 678 5.98 -4.56 -52.97
C GLU A 678 5.60 -3.24 -53.69
N ASN A 679 4.31 -2.92 -53.81
CA ASN A 679 3.84 -1.67 -54.36
C ASN A 679 3.66 -0.61 -53.26
N GLY A 680 4.75 0.14 -53.01
CA GLY A 680 4.66 1.53 -52.59
C GLY A 680 4.76 1.82 -51.08
N ARG A 681 5.98 2.16 -50.65
CA ARG A 681 6.28 3.01 -49.47
C ARG A 681 5.73 2.54 -48.12
N GLY A 682 6.33 1.47 -47.58
CA GLY A 682 6.59 1.46 -46.14
C GLY A 682 7.55 2.60 -45.81
N SER A 683 7.03 3.80 -45.53
CA SER A 683 7.84 4.98 -45.20
C SER A 683 8.86 4.60 -44.12
N ARG A 684 10.15 4.50 -44.48
CA ARG A 684 11.22 4.40 -43.49
C ARG A 684 10.99 5.57 -42.52
N PHE A 685 10.86 5.27 -41.22
CA PHE A 685 10.77 6.30 -40.18
C PHE A 685 11.96 7.24 -40.34
N LYS A 686 11.72 8.41 -40.95
CA LYS A 686 12.72 9.41 -41.29
C LYS A 686 12.23 10.73 -40.72
N LEU A 687 13.06 11.35 -39.90
CA LEU A 687 12.81 12.70 -39.41
C LEU A 687 12.82 13.66 -40.59
N GLN A 688 11.75 14.44 -40.75
CA GLN A 688 11.67 15.48 -41.75
C GLN A 688 12.38 16.74 -41.24
N ARG A 689 12.67 17.71 -42.12
CA ARG A 689 13.31 18.97 -41.72
C ARG A 689 12.59 19.68 -40.56
N LYS A 690 11.26 19.71 -40.58
CA LYS A 690 10.44 20.26 -39.49
C LYS A 690 10.58 19.49 -38.17
N ASP A 691 10.87 18.19 -38.22
CA ASP A 691 11.09 17.40 -37.01
C ASP A 691 12.42 17.77 -36.35
N TRP A 692 13.48 17.91 -37.15
CA TRP A 692 14.76 18.42 -36.67
C TRP A 692 14.64 19.83 -36.10
N ILE A 693 13.93 20.73 -36.78
CA ILE A 693 13.68 22.09 -36.28
C ILE A 693 12.94 22.02 -34.93
N GLY A 694 11.87 21.24 -34.83
CA GLY A 694 11.10 21.10 -33.59
C GLY A 694 11.92 20.52 -32.44
N ILE A 695 12.71 19.47 -32.70
CA ILE A 695 13.61 18.87 -31.72
C ILE A 695 14.66 19.89 -31.26
N ILE A 696 15.39 20.50 -32.20
CA ILE A 696 16.49 21.42 -31.89
C ILE A 696 15.97 22.64 -31.14
N LEU A 697 14.87 23.26 -31.59
CA LEU A 697 14.33 24.47 -30.98
C LEU A 697 13.88 24.21 -29.52
N ILE A 698 13.06 23.18 -29.30
CA ILE A 698 12.57 22.85 -27.95
C ILE A 698 13.74 22.48 -27.03
N THR A 699 14.64 21.63 -27.52
CA THR A 699 15.78 21.15 -26.73
C THR A 699 16.75 22.28 -26.41
N ALA A 700 17.02 23.20 -27.35
CA ALA A 700 17.91 24.34 -27.12
C ALA A 700 17.32 25.34 -26.12
N ILE A 701 16.04 25.68 -26.23
CA ILE A 701 15.36 26.57 -25.26
C ILE A 701 15.37 25.93 -23.87
N TYR A 702 15.01 24.65 -23.78
CA TYR A 702 15.00 23.94 -22.50
C TYR A 702 16.41 23.80 -21.92
N ALA A 703 17.41 23.47 -22.74
CA ALA A 703 18.80 23.37 -22.32
C ALA A 703 19.33 24.71 -21.79
N ALA A 704 19.01 25.83 -22.46
CA ALA A 704 19.39 27.16 -21.99
C ALA A 704 18.79 27.43 -20.59
N LEU A 705 17.51 27.10 -20.37
CA LEU A 705 16.87 27.27 -19.05
C LEU A 705 17.40 26.30 -17.99
N ALA A 706 17.71 25.06 -18.36
CA ALA A 706 18.19 24.04 -17.43
C ALA A 706 19.64 24.28 -16.99
N LEU A 707 20.49 24.73 -17.91
CA LEU A 707 21.90 25.03 -17.65
C LEU A 707 22.11 26.40 -17.00
N PHE A 708 21.14 27.31 -17.13
CA PHE A 708 21.21 28.62 -16.49
C PHE A 708 21.22 28.48 -14.96
N HIS A 709 22.25 29.06 -14.33
CA HIS A 709 22.46 29.00 -12.87
C HIS A 709 22.35 27.57 -12.33
N LEU A 710 22.95 26.58 -13.01
CA LEU A 710 22.92 25.19 -12.57
C LEU A 710 23.69 24.97 -11.25
N GLY A 711 24.78 25.70 -11.06
CA GLY A 711 25.63 25.64 -9.88
C GLY A 711 26.93 26.43 -10.10
N SER A 712 27.66 26.73 -9.04
CA SER A 712 29.00 27.30 -9.12
C SER A 712 29.96 26.31 -9.76
N THR A 713 30.86 26.81 -10.61
CA THR A 713 31.98 26.03 -11.18
C THR A 713 33.24 26.12 -10.32
N LYS A 714 33.13 26.71 -9.13
CA LYS A 714 34.23 26.89 -8.18
C LYS A 714 33.76 26.50 -6.78
N SER A 715 34.59 25.79 -6.04
CA SER A 715 34.41 25.43 -4.63
C SER A 715 35.80 25.22 -4.02
N PRO A 716 35.98 25.36 -2.71
CA PRO A 716 37.25 25.03 -2.06
C PRO A 716 37.68 23.60 -2.35
N GLU A 717 38.97 23.40 -2.67
CA GLU A 717 39.57 22.14 -3.10
C GLU A 717 40.68 21.68 -2.13
N THR A 718 41.44 22.60 -1.55
CA THR A 718 42.44 22.25 -0.53
C THR A 718 41.72 21.74 0.72
N LEU A 719 42.36 20.83 1.46
CA LEU A 719 41.72 20.23 2.63
C LEU A 719 42.71 20.07 3.79
N TRP A 720 42.15 20.02 4.99
CA TRP A 720 42.78 19.55 6.21
C TRP A 720 41.94 18.42 6.81
N GLU A 721 42.58 17.27 7.00
CA GLU A 721 42.00 16.09 7.66
C GLU A 721 42.81 15.79 8.92
N PRO A 722 42.25 15.99 10.14
CA PRO A 722 42.95 15.67 11.37
C PRO A 722 43.12 14.16 11.57
N SER A 723 44.25 13.77 12.16
CA SER A 723 44.61 12.36 12.38
C SER A 723 44.24 11.85 13.77
N ALA A 724 44.16 12.73 14.78
CA ALA A 724 43.97 12.31 16.17
C ALA A 724 43.12 13.29 17.00
N LYS A 725 42.53 12.76 18.07
CA LYS A 725 41.92 13.58 19.13
C LYS A 725 43.00 14.42 19.81
N GLY A 726 42.72 15.70 20.03
CA GLY A 726 43.64 16.67 20.63
C GLY A 726 44.52 17.41 19.62
N GLU A 727 44.51 17.03 18.32
CA GLU A 727 45.13 17.85 17.28
C GLU A 727 44.50 19.25 17.30
N SER A 728 45.34 20.28 17.35
CA SER A 728 44.86 21.65 17.43
C SER A 728 45.80 22.64 16.77
N PHE A 729 45.24 23.78 16.38
CA PHE A 729 45.98 24.92 15.85
C PHE A 729 45.29 26.19 16.31
N TYR A 730 46.02 27.30 16.33
CA TYR A 730 45.42 28.61 16.51
C TYR A 730 45.81 29.58 15.41
N ILE A 731 44.96 30.58 15.18
CA ILE A 731 45.17 31.64 14.20
C ILE A 731 45.35 32.98 14.90
N ASP A 732 46.15 33.87 14.31
CA ASP A 732 46.29 35.27 14.72
C ASP A 732 45.60 36.20 13.69
N LEU A 733 44.65 37.01 14.14
CA LEU A 733 43.97 38.02 13.34
C LEU A 733 44.79 39.33 13.24
N GLY A 734 45.92 39.43 13.94
CA GLY A 734 46.82 40.60 13.99
C GLY A 734 46.38 41.64 15.02
N GLU A 735 45.08 41.88 15.16
CA GLU A 735 44.49 42.77 16.17
C GLU A 735 43.18 42.22 16.74
N SER A 736 42.75 42.75 17.89
CA SER A 736 41.48 42.36 18.51
C SER A 736 40.29 42.85 17.70
N LYS A 737 39.38 41.94 17.34
CA LYS A 737 38.14 42.23 16.60
C LYS A 737 36.94 41.67 17.33
N GLN A 738 35.81 42.37 17.23
CA GLN A 738 34.51 41.83 17.65
C GLN A 738 33.99 40.88 16.57
N LEU A 739 33.97 39.57 16.83
CA LEU A 739 33.58 38.53 15.89
C LEU A 739 32.06 38.31 15.89
N GLU A 740 31.46 38.26 14.70
CA GLU A 740 30.02 38.05 14.47
C GLU A 740 29.68 36.60 14.11
N ARG A 741 30.54 35.92 13.34
CA ARG A 741 30.34 34.53 12.92
C ARG A 741 31.61 33.91 12.35
N VAL A 742 31.63 32.59 12.32
CA VAL A 742 32.57 31.80 11.52
C VAL A 742 31.81 30.93 10.52
N ASN A 743 32.23 30.97 9.26
CA ASN A 743 31.72 30.09 8.21
C ASN A 743 32.70 28.96 7.97
N ILE A 744 32.17 27.74 7.78
CA ILE A 744 32.97 26.52 7.66
C ILE A 744 32.44 25.72 6.47
N PHE A 745 33.33 25.31 5.57
CA PHE A 745 33.01 24.41 4.46
C PHE A 745 33.50 23.00 4.76
N GLY A 746 32.54 22.09 5.01
CA GLY A 746 32.80 20.70 5.38
C GLY A 746 33.07 19.80 4.16
N GLY A 747 33.97 18.84 4.33
CA GLY A 747 34.25 17.76 3.40
C GLY A 747 33.55 16.45 3.79
N VAL A 748 34.07 15.31 3.33
CA VAL A 748 33.53 13.98 3.66
C VAL A 748 33.98 13.54 5.05
N GLY A 749 33.09 12.88 5.79
CA GLY A 749 33.38 12.26 7.08
C GLY A 749 32.40 12.68 8.18
N THR A 750 32.67 12.25 9.41
CA THR A 750 31.93 12.67 10.60
C THR A 750 32.88 12.81 11.79
N GLY A 751 32.70 13.86 12.58
CA GLY A 751 33.51 14.06 13.78
C GLY A 751 33.15 15.35 14.52
N LYS A 752 33.97 15.72 15.49
CA LYS A 752 33.70 16.85 16.39
C LYS A 752 34.96 17.65 16.65
N PHE A 753 34.82 18.97 16.70
CA PHE A 753 35.87 19.87 17.13
C PHE A 753 35.27 21.03 17.91
N GLN A 754 36.11 21.72 18.67
CA GLN A 754 35.72 22.90 19.44
C GLN A 754 36.50 24.12 18.98
N LEU A 755 35.86 25.28 19.07
CA LEU A 755 36.44 26.59 18.80
C LEU A 755 36.56 27.38 20.09
N GLU A 756 37.76 27.85 20.38
CA GLU A 756 38.08 28.65 21.56
C GLU A 756 38.65 30.00 21.12
N PHE A 757 38.40 31.07 21.88
CA PHE A 757 38.75 32.43 21.49
C PHE A 757 39.58 33.11 22.58
N SER A 758 40.47 34.03 22.18
CA SER A 758 41.30 34.75 23.15
C SER A 758 41.81 36.10 22.66
N GLN A 759 42.21 36.95 23.61
CA GLN A 759 43.01 38.16 23.40
C GLN A 759 44.52 37.88 23.38
N THR A 760 44.97 36.83 24.06
CA THR A 760 46.38 36.40 24.21
C THR A 760 46.53 34.90 23.94
N PRO A 761 47.63 34.42 23.35
CA PRO A 761 47.75 33.02 22.91
C PRO A 761 47.72 31.97 24.05
N ASP A 762 47.79 32.39 25.32
CA ASP A 762 47.93 31.49 26.48
C ASP A 762 46.63 31.24 27.26
N THR A 763 45.55 32.00 27.03
CA THR A 763 44.32 31.96 27.86
C THR A 763 43.05 31.83 27.03
N TRP A 764 42.48 30.64 26.93
CA TRP A 764 41.36 30.36 26.04
C TRP A 764 40.00 30.52 26.71
N SER A 765 39.00 31.01 25.96
CA SER A 765 37.61 31.09 26.40
C SER A 765 36.96 29.72 26.57
N THR A 766 35.72 29.68 27.07
CA THR A 766 34.89 28.48 27.00
C THR A 766 34.76 27.99 25.55
N PRO A 767 34.97 26.69 25.27
CA PRO A 767 34.88 26.13 23.93
C PRO A 767 33.46 26.17 23.37
N LEU A 768 33.35 26.47 22.08
CA LEU A 768 32.15 26.29 21.27
C LEU A 768 32.27 24.97 20.49
N ASP A 769 31.45 23.98 20.84
CA ASP A 769 31.41 22.70 20.12
C ASP A 769 30.79 22.82 18.73
N VAL A 770 31.45 22.23 17.74
CA VAL A 770 30.98 22.12 16.36
C VAL A 770 31.00 20.66 15.92
N ASN A 771 29.86 20.19 15.39
CA ASN A 771 29.69 18.84 14.89
C ASN A 771 29.77 18.82 13.34
N GLU A 772 30.59 17.92 12.82
CA GLU A 772 30.55 17.47 11.43
C GLU A 772 29.74 16.18 11.35
N ASP A 773 28.48 16.31 10.94
CA ASP A 773 27.56 15.19 10.74
C ASP A 773 27.44 14.84 9.25
N VAL A 774 26.80 13.71 8.98
CA VAL A 774 26.59 13.17 7.63
C VAL A 774 25.97 14.18 6.65
N GLY A 775 25.10 15.07 7.13
CA GLY A 775 24.43 16.09 6.32
C GLY A 775 25.30 17.28 5.91
N ASN A 776 26.53 17.37 6.42
CA ASN A 776 27.39 18.55 6.32
C ASN A 776 28.52 18.37 5.29
N VAL A 777 28.19 17.85 4.10
CA VAL A 777 29.19 17.53 3.07
C VAL A 777 29.06 18.46 1.87
N PHE A 778 30.15 19.16 1.53
CA PHE A 778 30.22 20.15 0.45
C PHE A 778 29.16 21.25 0.59
N VAL A 779 29.02 21.78 1.80
CA VAL A 779 28.06 22.85 2.13
C VAL A 779 28.69 23.84 3.11
N TRP A 780 28.35 25.12 2.93
CA TRP A 780 28.77 26.20 3.84
C TRP A 780 27.84 26.26 5.06
N LYS A 781 28.42 26.08 6.24
CA LYS A 781 27.75 26.30 7.53
C LYS A 781 28.19 27.61 8.13
N SER A 782 27.31 28.23 8.91
CA SER A 782 27.61 29.44 9.67
C SER A 782 27.38 29.18 11.15
N GLN A 783 28.35 29.53 11.97
CA GLN A 783 28.24 29.51 13.43
C GLN A 783 28.25 30.95 13.95
N PRO A 784 27.16 31.43 14.57
CA PRO A 784 27.11 32.77 15.11
C PRO A 784 28.07 32.93 16.30
N LEU A 785 28.74 34.07 16.36
CA LEU A 785 29.68 34.46 17.40
C LEU A 785 29.28 35.82 17.98
N ASN A 786 29.69 36.07 19.21
CA ASN A 786 29.57 37.39 19.84
C ASN A 786 30.71 37.58 20.84
N VAL A 787 31.94 37.52 20.35
CA VAL A 787 33.15 37.52 21.18
C VAL A 787 34.20 38.48 20.63
N ALA A 788 34.83 39.26 21.50
CA ALA A 788 36.01 40.04 21.15
C ALA A 788 37.23 39.12 21.24
N ALA A 789 37.95 38.93 20.14
CA ALA A 789 39.11 38.05 20.09
C ALA A 789 40.14 38.53 19.06
N ARG A 790 41.42 38.26 19.35
CA ARG A 790 42.54 38.33 18.40
C ARG A 790 42.94 36.94 17.90
N TYR A 791 42.81 35.94 18.77
CA TYR A 791 43.17 34.55 18.49
C TYR A 791 41.93 33.65 18.49
N MET A 792 41.91 32.66 17.60
CA MET A 792 40.97 31.54 17.63
C MET A 792 41.76 30.24 17.58
N LYS A 793 41.46 29.32 18.49
CA LYS A 793 41.99 27.96 18.51
C LYS A 793 40.91 26.97 18.08
N LEU A 794 41.29 26.02 17.24
CA LEU A 794 40.47 24.86 16.91
C LEU A 794 41.12 23.62 17.52
N THR A 795 40.35 22.87 18.31
CA THR A 795 40.80 21.62 18.94
C THR A 795 39.92 20.45 18.52
N VAL A 796 40.52 19.36 18.04
CA VAL A 796 39.79 18.18 17.56
C VAL A 796 39.36 17.31 18.74
N ASN A 797 38.05 17.11 18.90
CA ASN A 797 37.47 16.26 19.95
C ASN A 797 37.30 14.82 19.48
N SER A 798 36.91 14.63 18.21
CA SER A 798 36.80 13.33 17.54
C SER A 798 37.24 13.48 16.08
N PRO A 799 38.33 12.81 15.65
CA PRO A 799 38.74 12.83 14.24
C PRO A 799 37.75 12.05 13.36
N GLY A 800 37.96 12.08 12.04
CA GLY A 800 37.13 11.35 11.06
C GLY A 800 36.34 12.24 10.09
N PHE A 801 36.66 13.53 10.02
CA PHE A 801 36.09 14.52 9.09
C PHE A 801 37.20 15.23 8.32
N ALA A 802 36.87 15.82 7.18
CA ALA A 802 37.73 16.77 6.48
C ALA A 802 37.07 18.15 6.44
N LEU A 803 37.87 19.21 6.50
CA LEU A 803 37.45 20.59 6.25
C LEU A 803 38.22 21.13 5.06
N HIS A 804 37.58 21.94 4.22
CA HIS A 804 38.26 22.59 3.12
C HIS A 804 38.55 24.06 3.36
N GLU A 805 37.65 24.80 4.01
CA GLU A 805 37.82 26.25 4.14
C GLU A 805 37.06 26.81 5.36
N MET A 806 37.61 27.85 5.99
CA MET A 806 37.03 28.54 7.15
C MET A 806 37.16 30.06 7.02
N ALA A 807 36.15 30.82 7.46
CA ALA A 807 36.16 32.27 7.32
C ALA A 807 35.56 32.97 8.53
N LEU A 808 36.24 33.96 9.08
CA LEU A 808 35.75 34.75 10.21
C LEU A 808 35.23 36.11 9.75
N TYR A 809 34.19 36.61 10.42
CA TYR A 809 33.58 37.91 10.11
C TYR A 809 33.52 38.77 11.37
N ALA A 810 33.86 40.06 11.22
CA ALA A 810 33.71 41.03 12.29
C ALA A 810 32.32 41.68 12.28
N GLN A 811 31.83 42.05 13.46
CA GLN A 811 30.57 42.78 13.62
C GLN A 811 30.62 44.11 12.87
N GLY A 812 29.65 44.33 11.98
CA GLY A 812 29.60 45.53 11.13
C GLY A 812 30.61 45.52 9.97
N GLY A 813 31.44 44.48 9.83
CA GLY A 813 32.35 44.26 8.70
C GLY A 813 31.65 43.77 7.43
N GLY A 814 30.33 43.54 7.49
CA GLY A 814 29.52 43.13 6.34
C GLY A 814 29.83 41.70 5.91
N ARG A 815 30.21 41.52 4.63
CA ARG A 815 30.36 40.21 3.98
C ARG A 815 31.80 39.89 3.58
N THR A 816 32.75 40.69 4.04
CA THR A 816 34.15 40.49 3.74
C THR A 816 34.77 39.65 4.86
N PRO A 817 35.38 38.49 4.55
CA PRO A 817 36.07 37.71 5.56
C PRO A 817 37.30 38.45 6.08
N LEU A 818 37.62 38.24 7.36
CA LEU A 818 38.80 38.82 7.99
C LEU A 818 40.08 38.18 7.44
N PRO A 819 41.13 38.97 7.15
CA PRO A 819 42.43 38.41 6.76
C PRO A 819 43.07 37.67 7.95
N ILE A 820 43.65 36.50 7.67
CA ILE A 820 44.39 35.72 8.66
C ILE A 820 45.88 36.06 8.56
N THR A 821 46.49 36.50 9.66
CA THR A 821 47.91 36.93 9.67
C THR A 821 48.85 35.73 9.74
N SER A 822 48.56 34.77 10.61
CA SER A 822 49.31 33.53 10.73
C SER A 822 48.45 32.39 11.25
N VAL A 823 48.82 31.17 10.88
CA VAL A 823 48.25 29.91 11.40
C VAL A 823 49.38 29.15 12.08
N VAL A 824 49.22 28.87 13.37
CA VAL A 824 50.23 28.21 14.20
C VAL A 824 49.69 26.85 14.64
N PRO A 825 50.17 25.74 14.04
CA PRO A 825 49.82 24.40 14.50
C PRO A 825 50.51 24.09 15.83
N ASP A 826 49.83 23.39 16.75
CA ASP A 826 50.47 22.86 17.95
C ASP A 826 51.39 21.69 17.52
N ALA A 827 52.68 21.80 17.83
CA ALA A 827 53.79 21.05 17.21
C ALA A 827 53.86 19.53 17.49
N GLN A 828 52.75 18.87 17.82
CA GLN A 828 52.75 17.50 18.36
C GLN A 828 52.03 16.44 17.52
N VAL A 829 51.29 16.81 16.46
CA VAL A 829 50.52 15.84 15.66
C VAL A 829 50.62 16.14 14.16
N VAL A 830 50.96 15.12 13.35
CA VAL A 830 50.93 15.22 11.88
C VAL A 830 49.51 14.92 11.41
N SER A 831 48.90 15.85 10.69
CA SER A 831 47.56 15.69 10.09
C SER A 831 47.54 14.49 9.14
N LYS A 832 46.37 13.87 8.98
CA LYS A 832 46.19 12.70 8.10
C LYS A 832 46.35 13.09 6.63
N GLN A 833 45.81 14.25 6.25
CA GLN A 833 45.98 14.84 4.93
C GLN A 833 45.96 16.37 5.03
N GLY A 834 46.82 17.03 4.27
CA GLY A 834 46.91 18.49 4.23
C GLY A 834 47.47 19.14 5.51
N SER A 835 47.21 20.43 5.68
CA SER A 835 47.72 21.26 6.79
C SER A 835 46.63 22.25 7.21
N PRO A 836 46.54 22.66 8.50
CA PRO A 836 45.61 23.69 8.96
C PRO A 836 45.65 25.01 8.17
N THR A 837 46.79 25.31 7.54
CA THR A 837 46.95 26.49 6.66
C THR A 837 46.03 26.46 5.43
N HIS A 838 45.64 25.27 4.96
CA HIS A 838 44.71 25.10 3.83
C HIS A 838 43.28 25.54 4.16
N LEU A 839 42.95 25.78 5.43
CA LEU A 839 41.61 26.26 5.78
C LEU A 839 41.42 27.76 5.55
N PHE A 840 42.45 28.45 5.05
CA PHE A 840 42.46 29.90 4.90
C PHE A 840 43.16 30.36 3.60
N ASP A 841 43.49 29.45 2.67
CA ASP A 841 44.24 29.77 1.45
C ASP A 841 43.36 30.09 0.24
N GLU A 842 42.08 29.69 0.24
CA GLU A 842 41.13 29.94 -0.86
C GLU A 842 40.00 30.91 -0.47
N GLN A 843 40.26 31.85 0.44
CA GLN A 843 39.28 32.86 0.92
C GLN A 843 38.52 33.62 -0.19
N SER A 844 39.10 33.74 -1.38
CA SER A 844 38.44 34.35 -2.55
C SER A 844 37.24 33.55 -3.09
N LEU A 845 37.11 32.28 -2.73
CA LEU A 845 36.05 31.36 -3.16
C LEU A 845 34.82 31.38 -2.23
N ILE A 846 34.91 32.08 -1.09
CA ILE A 846 33.83 32.14 -0.12
C ILE A 846 32.63 32.90 -0.74
N PRO A 847 31.44 32.28 -0.79
CA PRO A 847 30.29 32.93 -1.39
C PRO A 847 29.73 34.01 -0.48
N ALA A 848 29.18 35.07 -1.08
CA ALA A 848 28.48 36.13 -0.34
C ALA A 848 27.27 35.60 0.47
N TYR A 849 26.65 34.51 0.01
CA TYR A 849 25.55 33.81 0.67
C TYR A 849 25.70 32.30 0.50
N SER A 850 25.46 31.53 1.55
CA SER A 850 25.30 30.08 1.42
C SER A 850 23.97 29.77 0.71
N GLY A 851 23.99 28.79 -0.20
CA GLY A 851 22.76 28.33 -0.82
C GLY A 851 22.97 27.29 -1.92
N PHE A 852 21.89 26.97 -2.65
CA PHE A 852 21.90 25.90 -3.66
C PHE A 852 22.97 26.06 -4.76
N MET A 853 23.47 27.28 -4.99
CA MET A 853 24.51 27.55 -5.99
C MET A 853 25.92 27.12 -5.55
N ASN A 854 26.20 27.02 -4.25
CA ASN A 854 27.55 26.82 -3.70
C ASN A 854 27.63 25.68 -2.68
N GLY A 855 26.55 24.90 -2.55
CA GLY A 855 26.57 23.70 -1.73
C GLY A 855 25.55 22.66 -2.17
N THR A 856 25.66 21.48 -1.56
CA THR A 856 24.68 20.41 -1.65
C THR A 856 23.38 20.80 -0.93
N TYR A 857 22.27 20.23 -1.37
CA TYR A 857 20.97 20.32 -0.70
C TYR A 857 20.13 19.07 -1.02
N PHE A 858 19.14 18.77 -0.17
CA PHE A 858 18.31 17.57 -0.31
C PHE A 858 19.19 16.32 -0.52
N ASP A 859 18.79 15.37 -1.37
CA ASP A 859 19.52 14.13 -1.64
C ASP A 859 20.89 14.31 -2.34
N GLU A 860 21.32 15.53 -2.68
CA GLU A 860 22.70 15.76 -3.16
C GLU A 860 23.74 15.45 -2.07
N ILE A 861 23.37 15.64 -0.79
CA ILE A 861 24.23 15.31 0.36
C ILE A 861 24.63 13.83 0.38
N TYR A 862 23.81 12.97 -0.24
CA TYR A 862 24.07 11.54 -0.35
C TYR A 862 24.70 11.20 -1.71
N HIS A 863 24.05 11.59 -2.81
CA HIS A 863 24.46 11.14 -4.14
C HIS A 863 25.76 11.78 -4.63
N ALA A 864 25.96 13.08 -4.38
CA ALA A 864 27.19 13.78 -4.78
C ALA A 864 28.36 13.35 -3.89
N ARG A 865 28.12 13.21 -2.58
CA ARG A 865 29.06 12.62 -1.62
C ARG A 865 29.52 11.23 -2.08
N THR A 866 28.59 10.33 -2.36
CA THR A 866 28.96 8.96 -2.75
C THR A 866 29.62 8.89 -4.12
N ALA A 867 29.30 9.81 -5.03
CA ALA A 867 30.05 9.94 -6.28
C ALA A 867 31.53 10.33 -6.03
N TYR A 868 31.79 11.25 -5.10
CA TYR A 868 33.15 11.59 -4.66
C TYR A 868 33.84 10.40 -3.97
N GLU A 869 33.15 9.70 -3.07
CA GLU A 869 33.68 8.53 -2.36
C GLU A 869 34.14 7.44 -3.35
N TYR A 870 33.40 7.22 -4.44
CA TYR A 870 33.77 6.27 -5.49
C TYR A 870 35.08 6.61 -6.20
N THR A 871 35.34 7.89 -6.49
CA THR A 871 36.55 8.29 -7.23
C THR A 871 37.79 8.37 -6.33
N HIS A 872 37.58 8.52 -5.02
CA HIS A 872 38.65 8.62 -4.01
C HIS A 872 38.95 7.30 -3.30
N GLY A 873 38.28 6.20 -3.68
CA GLY A 873 38.49 4.88 -3.07
C GLY A 873 38.06 4.83 -1.61
N ILE A 874 37.01 5.58 -1.24
CA ILE A 874 36.45 5.64 0.10
C ILE A 874 35.25 4.69 0.18
N VAL A 875 35.09 3.99 1.31
CA VAL A 875 33.91 3.16 1.55
C VAL A 875 32.66 4.05 1.53
N PRO A 876 31.68 3.78 0.66
CA PRO A 876 30.57 4.69 0.43
C PRO A 876 29.63 4.74 1.62
N TYR A 877 29.23 5.94 2.02
CA TYR A 877 28.27 6.15 3.09
C TYR A 877 26.87 5.68 2.69
N GLU A 878 26.39 6.10 1.51
CA GLU A 878 25.05 5.76 1.03
C GLU A 878 25.12 4.58 0.05
N ASN A 879 24.66 3.41 0.49
CA ASN A 879 24.71 2.15 -0.25
C ASN A 879 23.32 1.51 -0.47
N THR A 880 22.24 2.27 -0.32
CA THR A 880 20.84 1.83 -0.42
C THR A 880 20.33 1.76 -1.87
N HIS A 881 21.09 2.27 -2.82
CA HIS A 881 20.76 2.30 -4.24
C HIS A 881 21.84 1.69 -5.16
N PRO A 882 21.45 1.11 -6.30
CA PRO A 882 22.40 0.65 -7.32
C PRO A 882 23.36 1.77 -7.74
N PRO A 883 24.63 1.45 -8.03
CA PRO A 883 25.68 2.47 -8.07
C PRO A 883 25.82 3.22 -9.38
N LEU A 884 25.28 2.72 -10.50
CA LEU A 884 25.54 3.31 -11.82
C LEU A 884 25.08 4.77 -11.93
N GLY A 885 23.97 5.14 -11.29
CA GLY A 885 23.50 6.53 -11.30
C GLY A 885 24.51 7.48 -10.65
N LYS A 886 25.14 7.07 -9.56
CA LYS A 886 26.15 7.87 -8.85
C LYS A 886 27.50 7.84 -9.57
N LEU A 887 27.84 6.74 -10.25
CA LEU A 887 29.00 6.69 -11.15
C LEU A 887 28.87 7.67 -12.33
N LEU A 888 27.65 7.90 -12.85
CA LEU A 888 27.42 8.93 -13.85
C LEU A 888 27.59 10.35 -13.28
N ILE A 889 27.23 10.57 -12.02
CA ILE A 889 27.50 11.84 -11.31
C ILE A 889 29.01 12.05 -11.16
N ALA A 890 29.75 11.01 -10.79
CA ALA A 890 31.20 11.05 -10.63
C ALA A 890 31.92 11.49 -11.91
N ILE A 891 31.47 11.05 -13.10
CA ILE A 891 32.01 11.53 -14.39
C ILE A 891 31.92 13.05 -14.51
N GLY A 892 30.84 13.66 -14.01
CA GLY A 892 30.70 15.12 -14.02
C GLY A 892 31.68 15.82 -13.10
N MET A 893 31.89 15.27 -11.90
CA MET A 893 32.87 15.79 -10.95
C MET A 893 34.31 15.68 -11.49
N GLU A 894 34.66 14.57 -12.14
CA GLU A 894 36.00 14.39 -12.74
C GLU A 894 36.25 15.34 -13.92
N LEU A 895 35.21 15.67 -14.70
CA LEU A 895 35.36 16.54 -15.87
C LEU A 895 35.33 18.05 -15.53
N PHE A 896 34.64 18.44 -14.45
CA PHE A 896 34.35 19.84 -14.15
C PHE A 896 34.68 20.27 -12.71
N GLY A 897 35.24 19.38 -11.89
CA GLY A 897 35.62 19.61 -10.50
C GLY A 897 34.53 19.21 -9.48
N VAL A 898 34.94 19.08 -8.21
CA VAL A 898 34.07 18.78 -7.07
C VAL A 898 33.31 20.05 -6.66
N ASN A 899 32.37 20.47 -7.50
CA ASN A 899 31.56 21.67 -7.30
C ASN A 899 30.11 21.46 -7.79
N PRO A 900 29.16 22.33 -7.39
CA PRO A 900 27.74 22.21 -7.75
C PRO A 900 27.46 22.04 -9.24
N PHE A 901 28.22 22.69 -10.11
CA PHE A 901 28.08 22.47 -11.54
C PHE A 901 28.50 21.05 -11.95
N GLY A 902 29.67 20.60 -11.50
CA GLY A 902 30.25 19.30 -11.84
C GLY A 902 29.37 18.12 -11.46
N TRP A 903 28.79 18.10 -10.26
CA TRP A 903 27.90 17.00 -9.89
C TRP A 903 26.49 17.06 -10.50
N ARG A 904 26.05 18.20 -11.04
CA ARG A 904 24.70 18.35 -11.65
C ARG A 904 24.68 18.17 -13.17
N ILE A 905 25.79 18.45 -13.87
CA ILE A 905 25.81 18.57 -15.34
C ILE A 905 25.42 17.27 -16.07
N ILE A 906 25.93 16.11 -15.65
CA ILE A 906 25.63 14.84 -16.35
C ILE A 906 24.15 14.49 -16.23
N GLY A 907 23.55 14.64 -15.04
CA GLY A 907 22.11 14.47 -14.84
C GLY A 907 21.29 15.44 -15.71
N THR A 908 21.73 16.70 -15.78
CA THR A 908 21.11 17.74 -16.60
C THR A 908 21.09 17.38 -18.07
N LEU A 909 22.20 16.86 -18.62
CA LEU A 909 22.28 16.41 -20.01
C LEU A 909 21.31 15.25 -20.30
N PHE A 910 21.16 14.31 -19.37
CA PHE A 910 20.17 13.23 -19.49
C PHE A 910 18.74 13.77 -19.46
N GLY A 911 18.43 14.72 -18.57
CA GLY A 911 17.14 15.39 -18.52
C GLY A 911 16.81 16.14 -19.82
N ILE A 912 17.79 16.83 -20.41
CA ILE A 912 17.68 17.48 -21.73
C ILE A 912 17.50 16.43 -22.85
N ALA A 913 18.20 15.30 -22.81
CA ALA A 913 18.10 14.23 -23.80
C ALA A 913 16.74 13.51 -23.79
N MET A 914 15.94 13.63 -22.73
CA MET A 914 14.58 13.09 -22.71
C MET A 914 13.64 13.82 -23.69
N LEU A 915 13.88 15.09 -24.03
CA LEU A 915 13.06 15.87 -24.97
C LEU A 915 13.08 15.30 -26.40
N PRO A 916 14.25 15.10 -27.04
CA PRO A 916 14.30 14.44 -28.34
C PRO A 916 13.74 13.02 -28.27
N LEU A 917 13.94 12.32 -27.16
CA LEU A 917 13.42 10.97 -26.98
C LEU A 917 11.88 10.93 -26.97
N ILE A 918 11.22 11.75 -26.14
CA ILE A 918 9.75 11.81 -26.11
C ILE A 918 9.17 12.32 -27.44
N TYR A 919 9.88 13.23 -28.13
CA TYR A 919 9.51 13.67 -29.48
C TYR A 919 9.47 12.47 -30.44
N ILE A 920 10.55 11.68 -30.48
CA ILE A 920 10.66 10.51 -31.36
C ILE A 920 9.62 9.44 -30.99
N MET A 921 9.39 9.21 -29.69
CA MET A 921 8.33 8.31 -29.22
C MET A 921 6.95 8.75 -29.71
N ALA A 922 6.60 10.03 -29.50
CA ALA A 922 5.32 10.59 -29.93
C ALA A 922 5.17 10.58 -31.45
N LEU A 923 6.23 10.89 -32.21
CA LEU A 923 6.20 10.81 -33.67
C LEU A 923 5.93 9.38 -34.14
N ARG A 924 6.53 8.38 -33.47
CA ARG A 924 6.30 6.96 -33.78
C ARG A 924 4.88 6.52 -33.47
N LEU A 925 4.33 6.95 -32.34
CA LEU A 925 2.98 6.57 -31.89
C LEU A 925 1.87 7.29 -32.68
N PHE A 926 2.10 8.54 -33.07
CA PHE A 926 1.05 9.41 -33.60
C PHE A 926 1.20 9.76 -35.09
N GLY A 927 2.39 9.53 -35.67
CA GLY A 927 2.66 9.67 -37.11
C GLY A 927 2.69 11.11 -37.64
N LYS A 928 2.57 12.13 -36.78
CA LYS A 928 2.59 13.54 -37.19
C LYS A 928 3.45 14.41 -36.26
N SER A 929 4.34 15.22 -36.85
CA SER A 929 5.25 16.15 -36.15
C SER A 929 4.55 17.06 -35.16
N ARG A 930 3.35 17.57 -35.47
CA ARG A 930 2.61 18.45 -34.56
C ARG A 930 2.29 17.84 -33.19
N TYR A 931 2.10 16.52 -33.14
CA TYR A 931 1.85 15.81 -31.88
C TYR A 931 3.15 15.48 -31.15
N ALA A 932 4.25 15.32 -31.89
CA ALA A 932 5.58 15.17 -31.33
C ALA A 932 6.10 16.48 -30.71
N VAL A 933 5.94 17.61 -31.40
CA VAL A 933 6.17 18.97 -30.87
C VAL A 933 5.34 19.20 -29.62
N LEU A 934 4.07 18.80 -29.62
CA LEU A 934 3.20 18.94 -28.46
C LEU A 934 3.71 18.10 -27.26
N ALA A 935 4.08 16.84 -27.49
CA ALA A 935 4.56 15.97 -26.41
C ALA A 935 5.87 16.49 -25.81
N ALA A 936 6.84 16.86 -26.65
CA ALA A 936 8.09 17.44 -26.18
C ALA A 936 7.90 18.79 -25.50
N GLY A 937 7.04 19.66 -26.05
CA GLY A 937 6.73 20.96 -25.46
C GLY A 937 6.04 20.83 -24.10
N LEU A 938 5.04 19.94 -23.96
CA LEU A 938 4.39 19.71 -22.67
C LEU A 938 5.36 19.11 -21.64
N PHE A 939 6.29 18.25 -22.07
CA PHE A 939 7.28 17.67 -21.17
C PHE A 939 8.31 18.72 -20.73
N ALA A 940 8.78 19.58 -21.63
CA ALA A 940 9.63 20.72 -21.30
C ALA A 940 8.99 21.70 -20.30
N LEU A 941 7.66 21.76 -20.26
CA LEU A 941 6.87 22.63 -19.38
C LEU A 941 6.38 21.92 -18.11
N ASP A 942 6.76 20.66 -17.92
CA ASP A 942 6.46 19.95 -16.69
C ASP A 942 7.43 20.37 -15.58
N PHE A 943 6.86 20.75 -14.44
CA PHE A 943 7.60 21.33 -13.32
C PHE A 943 8.55 20.31 -12.68
N MET A 944 8.14 19.05 -12.61
CA MET A 944 8.92 17.98 -12.02
C MET A 944 10.07 17.60 -12.96
N HIS A 945 9.80 17.50 -14.26
CA HIS A 945 10.87 17.27 -15.23
C HIS A 945 11.95 18.37 -15.17
N PHE A 946 11.56 19.64 -15.07
CA PHE A 946 12.51 20.76 -14.93
C PHE A 946 13.32 20.70 -13.63
N THR A 947 12.67 20.53 -12.49
CA THR A 947 13.35 20.47 -11.18
C THR A 947 14.28 19.26 -11.07
N GLN A 948 13.83 18.07 -11.49
CA GLN A 948 14.62 16.85 -11.50
C GLN A 948 15.79 16.89 -12.48
N THR A 949 15.68 17.66 -13.56
CA THR A 949 16.79 17.85 -14.51
C THR A 949 17.95 18.60 -13.86
N ARG A 950 17.71 19.48 -12.89
CA ARG A 950 18.71 20.43 -12.37
C ARG A 950 19.36 20.03 -11.04
N ILE A 951 18.99 18.90 -10.48
CA ILE A 951 19.51 18.39 -9.19
C ILE A 951 20.31 17.11 -9.42
N SER A 952 21.37 16.90 -8.64
CA SER A 952 22.20 15.69 -8.69
C SER A 952 21.54 14.53 -7.93
N THR A 953 20.49 13.96 -8.53
CA THR A 953 19.85 12.74 -8.05
C THR A 953 19.82 11.67 -9.13
N ILE A 954 19.67 10.41 -8.70
CA ILE A 954 19.70 9.27 -9.61
C ILE A 954 18.39 9.07 -10.42
N ASP A 955 17.34 9.84 -10.13
CA ASP A 955 16.01 9.72 -10.73
C ASP A 955 16.01 9.99 -12.24
N VAL A 956 16.75 11.01 -12.69
CA VAL A 956 16.81 11.40 -14.10
C VAL A 956 17.37 10.27 -14.98
N TYR A 957 18.37 9.53 -14.49
CA TYR A 957 18.93 8.38 -15.20
C TYR A 957 17.90 7.25 -15.30
N GLY A 958 17.23 6.93 -14.18
CA GLY A 958 16.19 5.89 -14.14
C GLY A 958 15.06 6.17 -15.14
N VAL A 959 14.52 7.39 -15.15
CA VAL A 959 13.44 7.78 -16.07
C VAL A 959 13.88 7.76 -17.53
N PHE A 960 15.10 8.21 -17.82
CA PHE A 960 15.63 8.22 -19.18
C PHE A 960 15.72 6.80 -19.76
N PHE A 961 16.25 5.85 -18.97
CA PHE A 961 16.34 4.45 -19.39
C PHE A 961 14.98 3.75 -19.45
N ILE A 962 14.02 4.13 -18.58
CA ILE A 962 12.63 3.69 -18.69
C ILE A 962 12.02 4.11 -20.04
N MET A 963 12.22 5.36 -20.45
CA MET A 963 11.74 5.84 -21.76
C MET A 963 12.37 5.06 -22.92
N LEU A 964 13.69 4.82 -22.87
CA LEU A 964 14.40 4.06 -23.91
C LEU A 964 13.93 2.61 -24.01
N MET A 965 13.85 1.88 -22.89
CA MET A 965 13.43 0.48 -22.93
C MET A 965 12.01 0.34 -23.49
N PHE A 966 11.07 1.22 -23.10
CA PHE A 966 9.71 1.19 -23.66
C PHE A 966 9.66 1.65 -25.12
N TYR A 967 10.47 2.63 -25.52
CA TYR A 967 10.59 3.01 -26.93
C TYR A 967 10.99 1.81 -27.80
N PHE A 968 12.05 1.10 -27.42
CA PHE A 968 12.53 -0.06 -28.16
C PHE A 968 11.57 -1.25 -28.09
N MET A 969 10.98 -1.53 -26.93
CA MET A 969 9.95 -2.56 -26.81
C MET A 969 8.75 -2.28 -27.68
N GLN A 970 8.35 -1.01 -27.81
CA GLN A 970 7.28 -0.63 -28.72
C GLN A 970 7.65 -0.84 -30.19
N ARG A 971 8.93 -0.71 -30.57
CA ARG A 971 9.37 -1.10 -31.91
C ARG A 971 9.15 -2.59 -32.13
N TYR A 972 9.57 -3.43 -31.19
CA TYR A 972 9.34 -4.88 -31.24
C TYR A 972 7.84 -5.21 -31.29
N PHE A 973 7.02 -4.54 -30.46
CA PHE A 973 5.59 -4.77 -30.32
C PHE A 973 4.81 -4.58 -31.64
N THR A 974 5.28 -3.66 -32.48
CA THR A 974 4.69 -3.39 -33.80
C THR A 974 5.24 -4.26 -34.94
N MET A 975 6.18 -5.18 -34.66
CA MET A 975 6.75 -6.10 -35.64
C MET A 975 6.06 -7.47 -35.65
N ASN A 976 6.20 -8.19 -36.76
CA ASN A 976 5.65 -9.54 -36.93
C ASN A 976 6.71 -10.47 -37.55
N PHE A 977 7.17 -11.47 -36.79
CA PHE A 977 8.19 -12.42 -37.26
C PHE A 977 7.69 -13.40 -38.34
N TYR A 978 6.41 -13.32 -38.74
CA TYR A 978 5.90 -13.97 -39.94
C TYR A 978 6.13 -13.13 -41.20
N LEU A 979 6.20 -11.81 -41.06
CA LEU A 979 6.35 -10.86 -42.17
C LEU A 979 7.80 -10.39 -42.37
N VAL A 980 8.60 -10.39 -41.30
CA VAL A 980 10.02 -9.99 -41.35
C VAL A 980 10.91 -11.04 -40.71
N PRO A 981 12.18 -11.17 -41.16
CA PRO A 981 13.13 -12.11 -40.55
C PRO A 981 13.28 -11.89 -39.04
N LEU A 982 13.29 -12.99 -38.27
CA LEU A 982 13.40 -12.97 -36.80
C LEU A 982 14.57 -12.09 -36.31
N ARG A 983 15.73 -12.14 -36.97
CA ARG A 983 16.90 -11.30 -36.60
C ARG A 983 16.56 -9.81 -36.54
N LYS A 984 15.71 -9.31 -37.43
CA LYS A 984 15.28 -7.89 -37.44
C LYS A 984 14.35 -7.56 -36.28
N THR A 985 13.56 -8.52 -35.80
CA THR A 985 12.71 -8.32 -34.62
C THR A 985 13.52 -8.40 -33.33
N LEU A 986 14.62 -9.17 -33.30
CA LEU A 986 15.49 -9.27 -32.12
C LEU A 986 16.30 -8.00 -31.83
N VAL A 987 16.63 -7.18 -32.84
CA VAL A 987 17.40 -5.93 -32.65
C VAL A 987 16.72 -4.96 -31.67
N PRO A 988 15.46 -4.52 -31.87
CA PRO A 988 14.81 -3.66 -30.88
C PRO A 988 14.61 -4.36 -29.53
N LEU A 989 14.45 -5.68 -29.52
CA LEU A 989 14.33 -6.44 -28.27
C LEU A 989 15.64 -6.42 -27.46
N PHE A 990 16.79 -6.55 -28.13
CA PHE A 990 18.13 -6.41 -27.52
C PHE A 990 18.31 -5.02 -26.90
N TRP A 991 18.04 -3.95 -27.65
CA TRP A 991 18.17 -2.58 -27.11
C TRP A 991 17.24 -2.34 -25.93
N SER A 992 16.01 -2.88 -25.98
CA SER A 992 15.11 -2.82 -24.83
C SER A 992 15.68 -3.50 -23.59
N GLY A 993 16.31 -4.67 -23.74
CA GLY A 993 16.93 -5.41 -22.63
C GLY A 993 18.19 -4.73 -22.09
N LEU A 994 19.03 -4.19 -22.97
CA LEU A 994 20.23 -3.44 -22.59
C LEU A 994 19.87 -2.20 -21.75
N PHE A 995 18.94 -1.36 -22.23
CA PHE A 995 18.53 -0.17 -21.49
C PHE A 995 17.75 -0.49 -20.22
N PHE A 996 17.02 -1.62 -20.19
CA PHE A 996 16.47 -2.15 -18.94
C PHE A 996 17.59 -2.45 -17.93
N GLY A 997 18.65 -3.17 -18.32
CA GLY A 997 19.78 -3.48 -17.45
C GLY A 997 20.55 -2.25 -16.94
N ILE A 998 20.87 -1.32 -17.82
CA ILE A 998 21.52 -0.04 -17.46
C ILE A 998 20.63 0.76 -16.49
N GLY A 999 19.32 0.82 -16.75
CA GLY A 999 18.38 1.50 -15.87
C GLY A 999 18.26 0.85 -14.49
N VAL A 1000 18.20 -0.48 -14.41
CA VAL A 1000 18.15 -1.22 -13.14
C VAL A 1000 19.43 -1.01 -12.32
N ALA A 1001 20.59 -0.97 -12.98
CA ALA A 1001 21.87 -0.64 -12.35
C ALA A 1001 21.95 0.81 -11.86
N SER A 1002 21.04 1.69 -12.31
CA SER A 1002 20.92 3.08 -11.84
C SER A 1002 19.92 3.23 -10.69
N LYS A 1003 18.73 2.62 -10.79
CA LYS A 1003 17.68 2.66 -9.75
C LYS A 1003 16.70 1.49 -9.89
N TRP A 1004 16.31 0.85 -8.79
CA TRP A 1004 15.39 -0.30 -8.81
C TRP A 1004 13.98 -0.01 -9.31
N ILE A 1005 13.54 1.26 -9.35
CA ILE A 1005 12.25 1.62 -9.96
C ILE A 1005 12.14 1.13 -11.42
N VAL A 1006 13.26 0.96 -12.13
CA VAL A 1006 13.27 0.43 -13.50
C VAL A 1006 12.79 -1.03 -13.56
N LEU A 1007 12.97 -1.83 -12.50
CA LEU A 1007 12.47 -3.21 -12.41
C LEU A 1007 10.95 -3.29 -12.57
N TYR A 1008 10.21 -2.31 -12.05
CA TYR A 1008 8.76 -2.20 -12.21
C TYR A 1008 8.35 -2.14 -13.68
N GLY A 1009 9.14 -1.43 -14.49
CA GLY A 1009 8.97 -1.40 -15.93
C GLY A 1009 9.19 -2.74 -16.62
N GLY A 1010 10.05 -3.60 -16.08
CA GLY A 1010 10.28 -4.96 -16.57
C GLY A 1010 9.01 -5.81 -16.61
N ALA A 1011 8.10 -5.65 -15.64
CA ALA A 1011 6.78 -6.29 -15.66
C ALA A 1011 5.93 -5.79 -16.86
N GLY A 1012 5.99 -4.49 -17.16
CA GLY A 1012 5.35 -3.92 -18.35
C GLY A 1012 5.92 -4.47 -19.66
N LEU A 1013 7.24 -4.63 -19.75
CA LEU A 1013 7.91 -5.25 -20.90
C LEU A 1013 7.47 -6.71 -21.07
N ALA A 1014 7.37 -7.47 -19.98
CA ALA A 1014 6.90 -8.86 -20.00
C ALA A 1014 5.43 -8.96 -20.48
N ILE A 1015 4.55 -8.06 -20.02
CA ILE A 1015 3.16 -7.98 -20.50
C ILE A 1015 3.13 -7.70 -22.01
N MET A 1016 3.91 -6.74 -22.49
CA MET A 1016 4.00 -6.43 -23.91
C MET A 1016 4.50 -7.62 -24.73
N LEU A 1017 5.52 -8.34 -24.25
CA LEU A 1017 6.03 -9.56 -24.89
C LEU A 1017 4.95 -10.64 -24.95
N ALA A 1018 4.25 -10.88 -23.84
CA ALA A 1018 3.18 -11.86 -23.75
C ALA A 1018 2.03 -11.54 -24.71
N LEU A 1019 1.62 -10.28 -24.83
CA LEU A 1019 0.59 -9.84 -25.78
C LEU A 1019 1.01 -10.08 -27.23
N VAL A 1020 2.27 -9.79 -27.59
CA VAL A 1020 2.80 -10.07 -28.93
C VAL A 1020 2.80 -11.57 -29.21
N LEU A 1021 3.37 -12.38 -28.33
CA LEU A 1021 3.43 -13.84 -28.51
C LEU A 1021 2.05 -14.48 -28.52
N PHE A 1022 1.12 -13.97 -27.73
CA PHE A 1022 -0.28 -14.39 -27.75
C PHE A 1022 -0.95 -14.08 -29.10
N GLU A 1023 -0.69 -12.91 -29.67
CA GLU A 1023 -1.18 -12.56 -31.02
C GLU A 1023 -0.60 -13.50 -32.07
N ARG A 1024 0.72 -13.79 -32.02
CA ARG A 1024 1.36 -14.75 -32.93
C ARG A 1024 0.78 -16.15 -32.75
N HIS A 1025 0.49 -16.55 -31.51
CA HIS A 1025 -0.19 -17.82 -31.24
C HIS A 1025 -1.61 -17.85 -31.81
N LYS A 1026 -2.37 -16.74 -31.70
CA LYS A 1026 -3.71 -16.61 -32.30
C LYS A 1026 -3.65 -16.81 -33.81
N GLN A 1027 -2.69 -16.17 -34.47
CA GLN A 1027 -2.43 -16.31 -35.91
C GLN A 1027 -2.02 -17.73 -36.29
N TYR A 1028 -1.09 -18.35 -35.56
CA TYR A 1028 -0.71 -19.75 -35.73
C TYR A 1028 -1.90 -20.71 -35.63
N ARG A 1029 -2.76 -20.53 -34.61
CA ARG A 1029 -3.94 -21.38 -34.37
C ARG A 1029 -4.98 -21.22 -35.47
N ALA A 1030 -5.24 -19.98 -35.91
CA ALA A 1030 -6.14 -19.69 -37.01
C ALA A 1030 -5.62 -20.33 -38.31
N ALA A 1031 -4.34 -20.10 -38.66
CA ALA A 1031 -3.69 -20.69 -39.83
C ALA A 1031 -3.78 -22.22 -39.83
N LYS A 1032 -3.50 -22.87 -38.69
CA LYS A 1032 -3.61 -24.33 -38.56
C LYS A 1032 -5.03 -24.83 -38.78
N ARG A 1033 -6.06 -24.14 -38.26
CA ARG A 1033 -7.46 -24.54 -38.44
C ARG A 1033 -7.90 -24.44 -39.89
N VAL A 1034 -7.63 -23.31 -40.53
CA VAL A 1034 -8.09 -23.08 -41.91
C VAL A 1034 -7.38 -24.00 -42.91
N LEU A 1035 -6.10 -24.32 -42.69
CA LEU A 1035 -5.37 -25.30 -43.50
C LEU A 1035 -5.95 -26.71 -43.37
N VAL A 1036 -6.35 -27.14 -42.16
CA VAL A 1036 -6.97 -28.46 -41.93
C VAL A 1036 -8.36 -28.55 -42.55
N GLU A 1037 -9.13 -27.47 -42.52
CA GLU A 1037 -10.47 -27.44 -43.12
C GLU A 1037 -10.45 -27.45 -44.66
N GLY A 1038 -9.30 -27.19 -45.30
CA GLY A 1038 -9.17 -27.22 -46.76
C GLY A 1038 -9.90 -26.08 -47.51
N LYS A 1039 -10.42 -25.08 -46.79
CA LYS A 1039 -11.31 -24.03 -47.32
C LYS A 1039 -10.60 -22.79 -47.88
N LEU A 1040 -9.27 -22.80 -47.99
CA LEU A 1040 -8.50 -21.64 -48.45
C LEU A 1040 -8.26 -21.72 -49.97
N SER A 1041 -8.94 -20.87 -50.74
CA SER A 1041 -8.75 -20.74 -52.19
C SER A 1041 -7.58 -19.83 -52.59
N ASP A 1042 -7.25 -18.85 -51.74
CA ASP A 1042 -6.15 -17.90 -51.95
C ASP A 1042 -4.78 -18.55 -51.73
N GLN A 1043 -3.98 -18.65 -52.80
CA GLN A 1043 -2.67 -19.31 -52.79
C GLN A 1043 -1.61 -18.54 -51.99
N GLU A 1044 -1.65 -17.20 -52.00
CA GLU A 1044 -0.70 -16.38 -51.23
C GLU A 1044 -0.92 -16.57 -49.74
N LEU A 1045 -2.18 -16.49 -49.32
CA LEU A 1045 -2.60 -16.66 -47.93
C LEU A 1045 -2.35 -18.10 -47.46
N LYS A 1046 -2.47 -19.09 -48.35
CA LYS A 1046 -2.16 -20.49 -48.09
C LYS A 1046 -0.67 -20.67 -47.81
N HIS A 1047 0.19 -20.09 -48.65
CA HIS A 1047 1.63 -20.14 -48.48
C HIS A 1047 2.08 -19.42 -47.19
N ALA A 1048 1.52 -18.23 -46.92
CA ALA A 1048 1.77 -17.50 -45.67
C ALA A 1048 1.34 -18.30 -44.43
N SER A 1049 0.17 -18.93 -44.47
CA SER A 1049 -0.36 -19.77 -43.39
C SER A 1049 0.51 -21.00 -43.14
N GLN A 1050 0.98 -21.68 -44.20
CA GLN A 1050 1.91 -22.81 -44.10
C GLN A 1050 3.24 -22.36 -43.47
N GLY A 1051 3.77 -21.21 -43.90
CA GLY A 1051 4.94 -20.57 -43.30
C GLY A 1051 4.75 -20.33 -41.80
N ALA A 1052 3.64 -19.70 -41.40
CA ALA A 1052 3.34 -19.40 -40.00
C ALA A 1052 3.25 -20.66 -39.13
N VAL A 1053 2.63 -21.74 -39.62
CA VAL A 1053 2.55 -23.04 -38.93
C VAL A 1053 3.93 -23.68 -38.75
N LYS A 1054 4.80 -23.58 -39.76
CA LYS A 1054 6.15 -24.13 -39.73
C LYS A 1054 7.08 -23.39 -38.76
N VAL A 1055 7.03 -22.07 -38.73
CA VAL A 1055 8.03 -21.25 -38.01
C VAL A 1055 7.63 -20.85 -36.59
N PHE A 1056 6.34 -20.91 -36.21
CA PHE A 1056 5.86 -20.37 -34.93
C PHE A 1056 6.65 -20.87 -33.71
N TRP A 1057 6.75 -22.19 -33.52
CA TRP A 1057 7.43 -22.75 -32.36
C TRP A 1057 8.92 -22.42 -32.35
N LYS A 1058 9.60 -22.56 -33.50
CA LYS A 1058 11.02 -22.20 -33.64
C LYS A 1058 11.27 -20.73 -33.29
N ASN A 1059 10.53 -19.80 -33.89
CA ASN A 1059 10.72 -18.37 -33.68
C ASN A 1059 10.32 -17.93 -32.27
N THR A 1060 9.27 -18.53 -31.69
CA THR A 1060 8.86 -18.27 -30.31
C THR A 1060 9.93 -18.72 -29.33
N THR A 1061 10.44 -19.95 -29.46
CA THR A 1061 11.51 -20.46 -28.60
C THR A 1061 12.78 -19.62 -28.72
N LEU A 1062 13.21 -19.29 -29.94
CA LEU A 1062 14.38 -18.42 -30.15
C LEU A 1062 14.18 -17.01 -29.57
N THR A 1063 12.97 -16.46 -29.65
CA THR A 1063 12.63 -15.17 -29.02
C THR A 1063 12.77 -15.28 -27.50
N LEU A 1064 12.19 -16.32 -26.88
CA LEU A 1064 12.25 -16.52 -25.43
C LEU A 1064 13.68 -16.77 -24.94
N LEU A 1065 14.47 -17.58 -25.65
CA LEU A 1065 15.89 -17.78 -25.36
C LEU A 1065 16.68 -16.46 -25.48
N SER A 1066 16.39 -15.66 -26.51
CA SER A 1066 16.99 -14.33 -26.65
C SER A 1066 16.59 -13.41 -25.50
N CYS A 1067 15.35 -13.49 -25.00
CA CYS A 1067 14.93 -12.72 -23.83
C CYS A 1067 15.69 -13.09 -22.57
N ILE A 1068 16.06 -14.36 -22.36
CA ILE A 1068 16.93 -14.76 -21.23
C ILE A 1068 18.27 -14.03 -21.33
N VAL A 1069 18.87 -13.98 -22.52
CA VAL A 1069 20.12 -13.25 -22.72
C VAL A 1069 19.92 -11.73 -22.50
N PHE A 1070 18.91 -11.14 -23.14
CA PHE A 1070 18.74 -9.68 -23.20
C PHE A 1070 18.17 -9.07 -21.92
N PHE A 1071 17.32 -9.77 -21.19
CA PHE A 1071 16.61 -9.25 -20.01
C PHE A 1071 17.04 -9.90 -18.69
N VAL A 1072 17.90 -10.93 -18.73
CA VAL A 1072 18.46 -11.54 -17.51
C VAL A 1072 19.98 -11.48 -17.53
N LEU A 1073 20.66 -12.13 -18.48
CA LEU A 1073 22.13 -12.25 -18.44
C LEU A 1073 22.83 -10.89 -18.63
N ILE A 1074 22.45 -10.12 -19.65
CA ILE A 1074 23.05 -8.79 -19.90
C ILE A 1074 22.76 -7.83 -18.72
N PRO A 1075 21.50 -7.69 -18.23
CA PRO A 1075 21.23 -6.89 -17.04
C PRO A 1075 22.02 -7.30 -15.81
N VAL A 1076 22.11 -8.60 -15.51
CA VAL A 1076 22.92 -9.10 -14.37
C VAL A 1076 24.39 -8.71 -14.56
N LEU A 1077 24.95 -8.88 -15.76
CA LEU A 1077 26.33 -8.49 -16.04
C LEU A 1077 26.55 -6.98 -15.82
N VAL A 1078 25.71 -6.12 -16.42
CA VAL A 1078 25.82 -4.66 -16.29
C VAL A 1078 25.66 -4.24 -14.82
N TYR A 1079 24.70 -4.85 -14.12
CA TYR A 1079 24.45 -4.60 -12.70
C TYR A 1079 25.67 -4.97 -11.86
N SER A 1080 26.19 -6.19 -11.98
CA SER A 1080 27.35 -6.65 -11.22
C SER A 1080 28.60 -5.79 -11.49
N LEU A 1081 28.88 -5.45 -12.76
CA LEU A 1081 30.01 -4.61 -13.12
C LEU A 1081 29.93 -3.21 -12.48
N SER A 1082 28.73 -2.67 -12.28
CA SER A 1082 28.56 -1.37 -11.64
C SER A 1082 28.99 -1.35 -10.15
N PHE A 1083 29.05 -2.51 -9.48
CA PHE A 1083 29.47 -2.61 -8.08
C PHE A 1083 30.98 -2.67 -7.87
N ILE A 1084 31.79 -2.76 -8.93
CA ILE A 1084 33.25 -2.83 -8.82
C ILE A 1084 33.82 -1.64 -8.01
N PRO A 1085 33.51 -0.36 -8.35
CA PRO A 1085 34.07 0.78 -7.61
C PRO A 1085 33.58 0.88 -6.16
N VAL A 1086 32.41 0.28 -5.86
CA VAL A 1086 31.74 0.33 -4.55
C VAL A 1086 32.35 -0.67 -3.57
N LEU A 1087 32.65 -1.88 -4.06
CA LEU A 1087 33.11 -2.98 -3.22
C LEU A 1087 34.63 -3.06 -3.15
N THR A 1088 35.37 -2.51 -4.13
CA THR A 1088 36.84 -2.51 -4.12
C THR A 1088 37.44 -1.84 -2.88
N PRO A 1089 36.92 -0.69 -2.37
CA PRO A 1089 37.41 -0.06 -1.15
C PRO A 1089 37.10 -0.81 0.15
N THR A 1090 36.19 -1.81 0.11
CA THR A 1090 35.83 -2.59 1.29
C THR A 1090 36.92 -3.59 1.64
N THR A 1091 36.98 -4.02 2.89
CA THR A 1091 37.99 -4.98 3.38
C THR A 1091 37.99 -6.31 2.62
N GLU A 1092 36.83 -6.78 2.14
CA GLU A 1092 36.71 -8.02 1.36
C GLU A 1092 36.98 -7.82 -0.14
N GLY A 1093 36.98 -6.57 -0.64
CA GLY A 1093 37.04 -6.25 -2.06
C GLY A 1093 35.81 -6.69 -2.87
N TYR A 1094 35.91 -6.66 -4.21
CA TYR A 1094 34.83 -7.12 -5.09
C TYR A 1094 34.77 -8.66 -5.15
N THR A 1095 33.85 -9.25 -4.39
CA THR A 1095 33.58 -10.70 -4.38
C THR A 1095 32.11 -10.99 -4.67
N LEU A 1096 31.80 -12.24 -5.08
CA LEU A 1096 30.41 -12.66 -5.28
C LEU A 1096 29.60 -12.59 -3.97
N LYS A 1097 30.23 -12.93 -2.84
CA LYS A 1097 29.64 -12.79 -1.50
C LYS A 1097 29.30 -11.33 -1.21
N GLY A 1098 30.26 -10.42 -1.37
CA GLY A 1098 30.07 -8.98 -1.16
C GLY A 1098 28.97 -8.40 -2.06
N LEU A 1099 28.87 -8.84 -3.31
CA LEU A 1099 27.79 -8.43 -4.22
C LEU A 1099 26.41 -8.88 -3.70
N VAL A 1100 26.29 -10.14 -3.26
CA VAL A 1100 25.04 -10.69 -2.71
C VAL A 1100 24.67 -9.99 -1.41
N ASP A 1101 25.64 -9.77 -0.52
CA ASP A 1101 25.42 -9.12 0.76
C ASP A 1101 25.04 -7.65 0.57
N ALA A 1102 25.60 -6.94 -0.42
CA ALA A 1102 25.13 -5.62 -0.81
C ALA A 1102 23.63 -5.63 -1.21
N GLN A 1103 23.17 -6.66 -1.95
CA GLN A 1103 21.76 -6.75 -2.32
C GLN A 1103 20.85 -7.04 -1.13
N LYS A 1104 21.30 -7.91 -0.21
CA LYS A 1104 20.57 -8.19 1.04
C LYS A 1104 20.47 -6.91 1.88
N ASN A 1105 21.56 -6.17 2.03
CA ASN A 1105 21.58 -4.92 2.79
C ASN A 1105 20.64 -3.88 2.19
N MET A 1106 20.69 -3.68 0.86
CA MET A 1106 19.76 -2.79 0.16
C MET A 1106 18.30 -3.24 0.32
N TYR A 1107 18.01 -4.53 0.17
CA TYR A 1107 16.66 -5.07 0.32
C TYR A 1107 16.14 -4.92 1.76
N ASN A 1108 16.97 -5.25 2.75
CA ASN A 1108 16.64 -5.12 4.17
C ASN A 1108 16.37 -3.65 4.51
N TYR A 1109 17.23 -2.73 4.06
CA TYR A 1109 16.98 -1.30 4.19
C TYR A 1109 15.61 -0.90 3.61
N HIS A 1110 15.30 -1.24 2.36
CA HIS A 1110 14.02 -0.83 1.74
C HIS A 1110 12.79 -1.56 2.31
N SER A 1111 12.93 -2.76 2.85
CA SER A 1111 11.81 -3.56 3.38
C SER A 1111 11.54 -3.27 4.86
N GLN A 1112 12.54 -2.85 5.63
CA GLN A 1112 12.47 -2.61 7.06
C GLN A 1112 12.50 -1.11 7.43
N LEU A 1113 12.64 -0.20 6.46
CA LEU A 1113 12.63 1.24 6.73
C LEU A 1113 11.28 1.70 7.33
N VAL A 1114 11.29 1.90 8.65
CA VAL A 1114 10.24 2.59 9.40
C VAL A 1114 10.80 3.94 9.83
N ALA A 1115 10.37 4.99 9.14
CA ALA A 1115 10.74 6.36 9.44
C ALA A 1115 9.50 7.25 9.28
N THR A 1116 9.58 8.46 9.81
CA THR A 1116 8.60 9.54 9.57
C THR A 1116 9.33 10.74 8.97
N HIS A 1117 8.87 11.22 7.82
CA HIS A 1117 9.41 12.42 7.19
C HIS A 1117 8.32 13.46 6.90
N PRO A 1118 8.50 14.74 7.26
CA PRO A 1118 7.50 15.78 7.05
C PRO A 1118 7.04 15.93 5.60
N PHE A 1119 7.86 15.61 4.60
CA PHE A 1119 7.47 15.70 3.19
C PHE A 1119 7.04 14.36 2.55
N ALA A 1120 6.92 13.28 3.34
CA ALA A 1120 6.48 11.99 2.83
C ALA A 1120 5.04 12.04 2.31
N SER A 1121 4.79 11.37 1.18
CA SER A 1121 3.48 11.31 0.53
C SER A 1121 3.22 9.94 -0.06
N SER A 1122 1.98 9.46 0.05
CA SER A 1122 1.59 8.14 -0.48
C SER A 1122 1.33 8.18 -1.98
N TRP A 1123 1.48 7.03 -2.65
CA TRP A 1123 1.30 6.85 -4.10
C TRP A 1123 0.03 7.49 -4.69
N TRP A 1124 -1.09 7.46 -3.97
CA TRP A 1124 -2.37 7.99 -4.41
C TRP A 1124 -2.45 9.52 -4.36
N GLN A 1125 -1.61 10.15 -3.54
CA GLN A 1125 -1.53 11.61 -3.39
C GLN A 1125 -0.80 12.26 -4.56
N TRP A 1126 0.04 11.50 -5.27
CA TRP A 1126 0.93 12.02 -6.28
C TRP A 1126 0.23 12.62 -7.49
N PRO A 1127 -0.77 11.95 -8.12
CA PRO A 1127 -1.42 12.52 -9.30
C PRO A 1127 -2.11 13.87 -9.01
N PHE A 1128 -2.55 14.07 -7.76
CA PHE A 1128 -3.18 15.32 -7.31
C PHE A 1128 -2.19 16.36 -6.79
N MET A 1129 -0.92 15.97 -6.59
CA MET A 1129 0.12 16.77 -5.93
C MET A 1129 -0.32 17.25 -4.55
N LYS A 1130 -0.99 16.37 -3.78
CA LYS A 1130 -1.55 16.74 -2.46
C LYS A 1130 -0.44 17.20 -1.50
N ARG A 1131 0.77 16.65 -1.61
CA ARG A 1131 1.92 17.04 -0.79
C ARG A 1131 3.20 17.07 -1.64
N PRO A 1132 3.63 18.25 -2.11
CA PRO A 1132 4.92 18.46 -2.75
C PRO A 1132 6.10 18.17 -1.83
N VAL A 1133 7.28 17.98 -2.42
CA VAL A 1133 8.52 17.81 -1.66
C VAL A 1133 9.37 19.06 -1.83
N TRP A 1134 9.75 19.65 -0.70
CA TRP A 1134 10.54 20.87 -0.66
C TRP A 1134 12.03 20.49 -0.65
N PHE A 1135 12.74 20.77 -1.73
CA PHE A 1135 14.16 20.41 -1.87
C PHE A 1135 15.08 21.44 -1.22
N TYR A 1136 14.75 22.73 -1.34
CA TYR A 1136 15.60 23.79 -0.82
C TYR A 1136 14.76 24.97 -0.34
N SER A 1137 15.13 25.49 0.83
CA SER A 1137 14.62 26.71 1.44
C SER A 1137 15.80 27.61 1.77
N GLY A 1138 15.89 28.79 1.17
CA GLY A 1138 16.91 29.78 1.50
C GLY A 1138 16.31 31.16 1.77
N GLY A 1139 17.01 31.93 2.59
CA GLY A 1139 16.57 33.24 3.09
C GLY A 1139 17.64 33.96 3.91
N GLU A 1140 18.60 33.22 4.45
CA GLU A 1140 19.69 33.80 5.24
C GLU A 1140 20.58 34.72 4.37
N GLY A 1141 20.72 35.96 4.82
CA GLY A 1141 21.48 37.00 4.10
C GLY A 1141 20.74 37.69 2.95
N LEU A 1142 19.59 37.18 2.50
CA LEU A 1142 18.81 37.86 1.45
C LEU A 1142 18.20 39.20 1.96
N PRO A 1143 17.91 40.16 1.05
CA PRO A 1143 17.19 41.38 1.43
C PRO A 1143 15.85 41.06 2.12
N ALA A 1144 15.42 41.90 3.07
CA ALA A 1144 14.19 41.69 3.83
C ALA A 1144 12.97 41.45 2.90
N GLY A 1145 12.21 40.38 3.17
CA GLY A 1145 11.04 39.97 2.39
C GLY A 1145 11.33 39.18 1.11
N LYS A 1146 12.60 38.90 0.78
CA LYS A 1146 13.01 38.03 -0.32
C LYS A 1146 13.24 36.60 0.14
N VAL A 1147 12.92 35.65 -0.74
CA VAL A 1147 13.09 34.21 -0.50
C VAL A 1147 13.63 33.53 -1.76
N THR A 1148 14.30 32.39 -1.57
CA THR A 1148 14.66 31.45 -2.62
C THR A 1148 14.17 30.05 -2.22
N SER A 1149 13.55 29.34 -3.15
CA SER A 1149 12.90 28.06 -2.88
C SER A 1149 13.04 27.15 -4.10
N ILE A 1150 13.28 25.85 -3.87
CA ILE A 1150 13.20 24.80 -4.89
C ILE A 1150 12.24 23.73 -4.40
N VAL A 1151 11.13 23.56 -5.11
CA VAL A 1151 10.12 22.53 -4.84
C VAL A 1151 9.97 21.60 -6.03
N THR A 1152 9.82 20.31 -5.78
CA THR A 1152 9.40 19.35 -6.80
C THR A 1152 7.88 19.11 -6.71
N LEU A 1153 7.19 19.42 -7.81
CA LEU A 1153 5.77 19.15 -8.04
C LEU A 1153 5.53 19.07 -9.55
N GLY A 1154 4.35 18.62 -9.96
CA GLY A 1154 3.94 18.60 -11.37
C GLY A 1154 3.37 19.93 -11.85
N ASN A 1155 3.25 20.09 -13.17
CA ASN A 1155 2.42 21.17 -13.71
C ASN A 1155 0.93 20.82 -13.51
N PRO A 1156 0.15 21.59 -12.72
CA PRO A 1156 -1.21 21.21 -12.33
C PRO A 1156 -2.15 20.98 -13.51
N LEU A 1157 -2.03 21.79 -14.56
CA LEU A 1157 -2.82 21.62 -15.77
C LEU A 1157 -2.49 20.30 -16.49
N ILE A 1158 -1.20 19.97 -16.59
CA ILE A 1158 -0.75 18.73 -17.23
C ILE A 1158 -1.17 17.53 -16.41
N TRP A 1159 -0.92 17.52 -15.10
CA TRP A 1159 -1.14 16.35 -14.26
C TRP A 1159 -2.62 16.06 -14.06
N TRP A 1160 -3.42 17.06 -13.68
CA TRP A 1160 -4.84 16.83 -13.37
C TRP A 1160 -5.65 16.43 -14.60
N VAL A 1161 -5.40 17.06 -15.75
CA VAL A 1161 -6.02 16.62 -17.02
C VAL A 1161 -5.41 15.29 -17.47
N GLY A 1162 -4.13 15.09 -17.19
CA GLY A 1162 -3.36 13.89 -17.52
C GLY A 1162 -3.91 12.61 -16.92
N ILE A 1163 -4.39 12.63 -15.68
CA ILE A 1163 -5.02 11.46 -15.02
C ILE A 1163 -6.19 10.95 -15.85
N PHE A 1164 -7.10 11.85 -16.23
CA PHE A 1164 -8.26 11.48 -17.05
C PHE A 1164 -7.84 11.08 -18.46
N ALA A 1165 -6.77 11.68 -18.99
CA ALA A 1165 -6.23 11.30 -20.29
C ALA A 1165 -5.62 9.89 -20.29
N VAL A 1166 -4.95 9.45 -19.22
CA VAL A 1166 -4.45 8.08 -19.06
C VAL A 1166 -5.60 7.09 -19.08
N LEU A 1167 -6.66 7.33 -18.29
CA LEU A 1167 -7.85 6.48 -18.29
C LEU A 1167 -8.57 6.47 -19.64
N GLY A 1168 -8.67 7.63 -20.28
CA GLY A 1168 -9.21 7.78 -21.63
C GLY A 1168 -8.40 7.02 -22.68
N ALA A 1169 -7.07 7.09 -22.59
CA ALA A 1169 -6.15 6.40 -23.49
C ALA A 1169 -6.24 4.88 -23.33
N LEU A 1170 -6.31 4.38 -22.09
CA LEU A 1170 -6.55 2.97 -21.79
C LEU A 1170 -7.87 2.50 -22.43
N TRP A 1171 -8.98 3.16 -22.10
CA TRP A 1171 -10.30 2.76 -22.57
C TRP A 1171 -10.45 2.84 -24.10
N LEU A 1172 -10.03 3.97 -24.71
CA LEU A 1172 -10.21 4.20 -26.14
C LEU A 1172 -9.27 3.34 -26.98
N SER A 1173 -8.01 3.16 -26.57
CA SER A 1173 -7.08 2.30 -27.32
C SER A 1173 -7.57 0.85 -27.33
N ILE A 1174 -8.06 0.32 -26.19
CA ILE A 1174 -8.63 -1.03 -26.11
C ILE A 1174 -9.90 -1.14 -26.97
N LYS A 1175 -10.83 -0.17 -26.83
CA LYS A 1175 -12.08 -0.17 -27.59
C LYS A 1175 -11.85 -0.10 -29.11
N ARG A 1176 -10.86 0.70 -29.54
CA ARG A 1176 -10.50 0.87 -30.96
C ARG A 1176 -9.55 -0.23 -31.46
N LYS A 1177 -9.03 -1.08 -30.57
CA LYS A 1177 -7.98 -2.07 -30.86
C LYS A 1177 -6.71 -1.43 -31.43
N ASP A 1178 -6.39 -0.20 -31.00
CA ASP A 1178 -5.18 0.53 -31.37
C ASP A 1178 -3.97 -0.06 -30.58
N LYS A 1179 -3.60 -1.30 -30.86
CA LYS A 1179 -2.63 -2.09 -30.06
C LYS A 1179 -1.29 -1.38 -29.89
N SER A 1180 -0.83 -0.64 -30.91
CA SER A 1180 0.42 0.13 -30.83
C SER A 1180 0.41 1.17 -29.70
N LEU A 1181 -0.76 1.63 -29.23
CA LEU A 1181 -0.84 2.61 -28.15
C LEU A 1181 -0.88 1.97 -26.76
N TYR A 1182 -0.93 0.64 -26.67
CA TYR A 1182 -0.98 -0.06 -25.38
C TYR A 1182 0.28 0.20 -24.55
N MET A 1183 1.42 0.41 -25.20
CA MET A 1183 2.67 0.83 -24.55
C MET A 1183 2.45 2.00 -23.59
N ILE A 1184 1.62 2.99 -23.93
CA ILE A 1184 1.44 4.20 -23.13
C ILE A 1184 0.93 3.87 -21.73
N TRP A 1185 -0.20 3.16 -21.64
CA TRP A 1185 -0.80 2.83 -20.35
C TRP A 1185 -0.11 1.65 -19.68
N ILE A 1186 0.46 0.69 -20.43
CA ILE A 1186 1.25 -0.41 -19.84
C ILE A 1186 2.46 0.18 -19.10
N ALA A 1187 3.19 1.10 -19.74
CA ALA A 1187 4.35 1.73 -19.13
C ALA A 1187 3.96 2.62 -17.93
N PHE A 1188 2.86 3.36 -18.02
CA PHE A 1188 2.36 4.14 -16.90
C PHE A 1188 2.01 3.25 -15.69
N PHE A 1189 1.16 2.23 -15.88
CA PHE A 1189 0.68 1.40 -14.77
C PHE A 1189 1.76 0.44 -14.26
N SER A 1190 2.69 -0.02 -15.09
CA SER A 1190 3.79 -0.85 -14.60
C SER A 1190 4.70 -0.07 -13.65
N GLN A 1191 4.85 1.25 -13.83
CA GLN A 1191 5.56 2.10 -12.89
C GLN A 1191 4.71 2.47 -11.66
N PHE A 1192 3.41 2.72 -11.85
CA PHE A 1192 2.53 3.27 -10.79
C PHE A 1192 2.02 2.23 -9.80
N VAL A 1193 1.55 1.08 -10.28
CA VAL A 1193 0.86 0.07 -9.44
C VAL A 1193 1.78 -0.54 -8.37
N PRO A 1194 3.08 -0.83 -8.62
CA PRO A 1194 3.94 -1.38 -7.58
C PRO A 1194 4.02 -0.53 -6.31
N TRP A 1195 3.92 0.80 -6.43
CA TRP A 1195 3.90 1.71 -5.27
C TRP A 1195 2.70 1.52 -4.34
N MET A 1196 1.62 0.90 -4.83
CA MET A 1196 0.48 0.51 -3.98
C MET A 1196 0.85 -0.59 -2.97
N LEU A 1197 1.93 -1.32 -3.23
CA LEU A 1197 2.40 -2.45 -2.43
C LEU A 1197 3.62 -2.10 -1.56
N VAL A 1198 4.21 -0.91 -1.74
CA VAL A 1198 5.43 -0.49 -1.04
C VAL A 1198 5.07 0.05 0.34
N PRO A 1199 5.53 -0.60 1.44
CA PRO A 1199 5.17 -0.20 2.80
C PRO A 1199 6.08 0.88 3.38
N ARG A 1200 7.22 1.22 2.78
CA ARG A 1200 8.12 2.25 3.33
C ARG A 1200 7.62 3.68 3.10
N GLU A 1201 8.35 4.66 3.61
CA GLU A 1201 8.13 6.06 3.25
C GLU A 1201 8.40 6.31 1.76
N THR A 1202 7.54 7.13 1.15
CA THR A 1202 7.63 7.48 -0.27
C THR A 1202 7.34 8.96 -0.47
N PHE A 1203 7.67 9.46 -1.66
CA PHE A 1203 7.75 10.88 -1.96
C PHE A 1203 7.21 11.19 -3.36
N LEU A 1204 6.74 12.42 -3.58
CA LEU A 1204 6.09 12.84 -4.83
C LEU A 1204 6.96 12.60 -6.07
N TYR A 1205 8.28 12.77 -5.95
CA TYR A 1205 9.22 12.60 -7.06
C TYR A 1205 9.24 11.18 -7.64
N HIS A 1206 8.79 10.15 -6.91
CA HIS A 1206 8.67 8.79 -7.45
C HIS A 1206 7.67 8.70 -8.61
N TYR A 1207 6.76 9.67 -8.73
CA TYR A 1207 5.82 9.77 -9.85
C TYR A 1207 6.48 10.25 -11.15
N PHE A 1208 7.74 10.72 -11.11
CA PHE A 1208 8.45 11.23 -12.29
C PHE A 1208 8.53 10.20 -13.43
N ALA A 1209 8.69 8.92 -13.12
CA ALA A 1209 8.72 7.82 -14.10
C ALA A 1209 7.42 7.66 -14.91
N MET A 1210 6.30 8.22 -14.43
CA MET A 1210 4.98 8.12 -15.04
C MET A 1210 4.71 9.31 -15.97
N VAL A 1211 5.37 10.45 -15.73
CA VAL A 1211 5.13 11.73 -16.41
C VAL A 1211 5.24 11.63 -17.94
N PRO A 1212 6.28 10.99 -18.53
CA PRO A 1212 6.36 10.86 -20.00
C PRO A 1212 5.13 10.18 -20.60
N PHE A 1213 4.62 9.14 -19.95
CA PHE A 1213 3.48 8.35 -20.41
C PHE A 1213 2.13 9.04 -20.15
N LEU A 1214 2.04 9.83 -19.08
CA LEU A 1214 0.92 10.73 -18.83
C LEU A 1214 0.79 11.77 -19.95
N ILE A 1215 1.89 12.38 -20.37
CA ILE A 1215 1.91 13.36 -21.48
C ILE A 1215 1.56 12.71 -22.81
N LEU A 1216 2.11 11.52 -23.11
CA LEU A 1216 1.73 10.77 -24.30
C LEU A 1216 0.22 10.44 -24.31
N SER A 1217 -0.39 10.18 -23.16
CA SER A 1217 -1.84 9.99 -23.03
C SER A 1217 -2.62 11.27 -23.37
N LEU A 1218 -2.20 12.42 -22.86
CA LEU A 1218 -2.79 13.73 -23.19
C LEU A 1218 -2.74 13.99 -24.71
N VAL A 1219 -1.56 13.79 -25.31
CA VAL A 1219 -1.38 14.00 -26.74
C VAL A 1219 -2.24 13.04 -27.56
N TYR A 1220 -2.41 11.79 -27.14
CA TYR A 1220 -3.33 10.86 -27.79
C TYR A 1220 -4.78 11.36 -27.73
N MET A 1221 -5.24 11.84 -26.57
CA MET A 1221 -6.59 12.39 -26.44
C MET A 1221 -6.80 13.62 -27.33
N MET A 1222 -5.82 14.54 -27.38
CA MET A 1222 -5.88 15.70 -28.28
C MET A 1222 -5.85 15.30 -29.76
N LYS A 1223 -5.06 14.29 -30.13
CA LYS A 1223 -5.07 13.71 -31.49
C LYS A 1223 -6.46 13.19 -31.87
N LEU A 1224 -7.15 12.51 -30.94
CA LEU A 1224 -8.50 12.00 -31.19
C LEU A 1224 -9.53 13.12 -31.33
N LEU A 1225 -9.41 14.20 -30.54
CA LEU A 1225 -10.27 15.38 -30.65
C LEU A 1225 -10.06 16.10 -31.99
N ASP A 1226 -8.81 16.33 -32.39
CA ASP A 1226 -8.44 16.94 -33.68
C ASP A 1226 -8.96 16.15 -34.88
N GLY A 1227 -9.06 14.83 -34.75
CA GLY A 1227 -9.62 13.97 -35.80
C GLY A 1227 -11.14 14.11 -35.96
N LYS A 1228 -11.87 14.55 -34.92
CA LYS A 1228 -13.33 14.69 -34.94
C LYS A 1228 -13.81 16.12 -35.18
N HIS A 1229 -13.12 17.10 -34.61
CA HIS A 1229 -13.54 18.50 -34.64
C HIS A 1229 -12.37 19.39 -35.08
N PRO A 1230 -12.32 19.87 -36.33
CA PRO A 1230 -11.17 20.67 -36.81
C PRO A 1230 -10.85 21.92 -35.98
N LYS A 1231 -11.86 22.51 -35.32
CA LYS A 1231 -11.71 23.66 -34.40
C LYS A 1231 -11.02 23.30 -33.07
N SER A 1232 -10.88 22.02 -32.70
CA SER A 1232 -10.17 21.62 -31.47
C SER A 1232 -8.68 21.96 -31.48
N ARG A 1233 -8.11 22.31 -32.65
CA ARG A 1233 -6.74 22.83 -32.75
C ARG A 1233 -6.48 24.02 -31.82
N TYR A 1234 -7.49 24.86 -31.60
CA TYR A 1234 -7.39 26.01 -30.68
C TYR A 1234 -7.32 25.55 -29.23
N ILE A 1235 -8.05 24.50 -28.83
CA ILE A 1235 -7.97 23.91 -27.48
C ILE A 1235 -6.54 23.48 -27.20
N ARG A 1236 -5.87 22.83 -28.15
CA ARG A 1236 -4.48 22.40 -28.01
C ARG A 1236 -3.50 23.58 -27.86
N TYR A 1237 -3.69 24.67 -28.61
CA TYR A 1237 -2.85 25.86 -28.47
C TYR A 1237 -3.10 26.62 -27.17
N ILE A 1238 -4.36 26.76 -26.76
CA ILE A 1238 -4.75 27.34 -25.47
C ILE A 1238 -4.17 26.51 -24.33
N PHE A 1239 -4.28 25.19 -24.39
CA PHE A 1239 -3.72 24.30 -23.38
C PHE A 1239 -2.20 24.45 -23.26
N MET A 1240 -1.49 24.50 -24.39
CA MET A 1240 -0.04 24.75 -24.40
C MET A 1240 0.28 26.15 -23.84
N GLY A 1241 -0.46 27.19 -24.24
CA GLY A 1241 -0.26 28.55 -23.74
C GLY A 1241 -0.49 28.66 -22.23
N LEU A 1242 -1.53 28.01 -21.69
CA LEU A 1242 -1.78 27.95 -20.25
C LEU A 1242 -0.68 27.18 -19.52
N ALA A 1243 -0.17 26.08 -20.09
CA ALA A 1243 0.96 25.34 -19.51
C ALA A 1243 2.23 26.20 -19.45
N VAL A 1244 2.50 27.03 -20.48
CA VAL A 1244 3.59 28.01 -20.49
C VAL A 1244 3.40 29.07 -19.40
N LEU A 1245 2.19 29.65 -19.30
CA LEU A 1245 1.91 30.67 -18.28
C LEU A 1245 2.10 30.13 -16.86
N LEU A 1246 1.64 28.90 -16.60
CA LEU A 1246 1.86 28.23 -15.32
C LEU A 1246 3.34 27.95 -15.08
N PHE A 1247 4.10 27.52 -16.09
CA PHE A 1247 5.54 27.32 -15.96
C PHE A 1247 6.26 28.62 -15.62
N ILE A 1248 5.93 29.73 -16.28
CA ILE A 1248 6.49 31.05 -15.99
C ILE A 1248 6.16 31.50 -14.56
N ALA A 1249 4.90 31.32 -14.14
CA ALA A 1249 4.46 31.66 -12.79
C ALA A 1249 5.20 30.88 -11.70
N PHE A 1250 5.39 29.58 -11.89
CA PHE A 1250 6.07 28.73 -10.91
C PHE A 1250 7.59 28.70 -11.07
N TYR A 1251 8.15 29.18 -12.19
CA TYR A 1251 9.60 29.18 -12.46
C TYR A 1251 10.46 29.63 -11.28
N PRO A 1252 10.11 30.69 -10.49
CA PRO A 1252 10.93 31.08 -9.36
C PRO A 1252 11.16 29.97 -8.34
N VAL A 1253 10.08 29.27 -7.93
CA VAL A 1253 10.14 28.20 -6.93
C VAL A 1253 10.55 26.84 -7.51
N LEU A 1254 10.63 26.72 -8.84
CA LEU A 1254 11.20 25.56 -9.52
C LEU A 1254 12.70 25.70 -9.75
N SER A 1255 13.19 26.95 -9.80
CA SER A 1255 14.55 27.26 -10.24
C SER A 1255 15.49 27.73 -9.15
N GLY A 1256 14.96 28.13 -7.99
CA GLY A 1256 15.71 28.81 -6.93
C GLY A 1256 15.87 30.31 -7.17
N MET A 1257 15.15 30.90 -8.13
CA MET A 1257 15.23 32.34 -8.40
C MET A 1257 14.70 33.15 -7.22
N GLU A 1258 15.41 34.22 -6.89
CA GLU A 1258 15.01 35.14 -5.82
C GLU A 1258 13.69 35.85 -6.15
N VAL A 1259 12.72 35.80 -5.24
CA VAL A 1259 11.41 36.44 -5.39
C VAL A 1259 10.89 36.96 -4.05
N ASN A 1260 9.85 37.80 -4.06
CA ASN A 1260 9.18 38.25 -2.85
C ASN A 1260 8.40 37.08 -2.19
N GLY A 1261 8.51 36.92 -0.87
CA GLY A 1261 7.84 35.85 -0.13
C GLY A 1261 6.30 35.87 -0.22
N ASP A 1262 5.68 37.04 -0.35
CA ASP A 1262 4.22 37.19 -0.48
C ASP A 1262 3.73 36.60 -1.81
N TYR A 1263 4.52 36.70 -2.88
CA TYR A 1263 4.20 36.06 -4.15
C TYR A 1263 4.10 34.54 -3.99
N VAL A 1264 5.05 33.93 -3.29
CA VAL A 1264 5.02 32.48 -3.02
C VAL A 1264 3.82 32.14 -2.14
N LYS A 1265 3.65 32.86 -1.02
CA LYS A 1265 2.64 32.54 0.00
C LYS A 1265 1.21 32.69 -0.48
N TYR A 1266 0.88 33.76 -1.21
CA TYR A 1266 -0.51 34.09 -1.56
C TYR A 1266 -0.90 33.73 -2.99
N PHE A 1267 0.06 33.64 -3.94
CA PHE A 1267 -0.25 33.35 -5.34
C PHE A 1267 0.06 31.90 -5.75
N LEU A 1268 1.17 31.32 -5.28
CA LEU A 1268 1.61 29.99 -5.71
C LEU A 1268 1.09 28.84 -4.83
N ARG A 1269 0.83 29.08 -3.54
CA ARG A 1269 0.32 28.05 -2.62
C ARG A 1269 -1.19 27.86 -2.78
N TRP A 1270 -1.59 26.93 -3.66
CA TRP A 1270 -3.00 26.66 -3.95
C TRP A 1270 -3.68 25.76 -2.92
N PHE A 1271 -2.91 24.94 -2.20
CA PHE A 1271 -3.40 24.08 -1.12
C PHE A 1271 -2.68 24.41 0.19
N PRO A 1272 -3.33 24.24 1.35
CA PRO A 1272 -2.69 24.42 2.65
C PRO A 1272 -1.47 23.51 2.87
N THR A 1273 -1.45 22.36 2.18
CA THR A 1273 -0.38 21.37 2.22
C THR A 1273 0.84 21.74 1.35
N TRP A 1274 0.77 22.82 0.57
CA TRP A 1274 1.89 23.33 -0.22
C TRP A 1274 2.66 24.34 0.63
N VAL A 1275 3.74 23.90 1.26
CA VAL A 1275 4.42 24.63 2.33
C VAL A 1275 5.74 25.32 1.92
N PHE A 1276 6.11 25.24 0.65
CA PHE A 1276 7.38 25.70 0.07
C PHE A 1276 7.51 27.20 -0.19
#